data_AF-A0A660XLE4-F1
#
_entry.id   AF-A0A660XLE4-F1
#
_cell.length_a   1.000
_cell.length_b   1.000
_cell.length_c   1.000
_cell.angle_alpha   90.00
_cell.angle_beta   90.00
_cell.angle_gamma   90.00
#
_symmetry.space_group_name_H-M   'P 1'
#
loop_
_entity.id
_entity.type
_entity.pdbx_description
1 polymer ?
#
loop_
_entity_poly.entity_id
_entity_poly.type
_entity_poly.pdbx_seq_one_letter_code
_entity_poly.pdbx_strand_id
1 'polypeptide(L)'
;MHFINRITISLLVLSVGLLANSPPYFTTTVVSDSMLTEDVYWGIALEANDDDVGDVLTFSLAPGAPDSMTILDDLGWITWTPRNEDVGTNIITAVVSDGELTDSLTFRLHVKNTNDPPSVVSTPVSYVYEDMTYRYVVVVEDVDVNDVMHFTLNTAPEGMTITPVSADSGEILWYPDNGDVGLHDVFITVEDDSGVTDTQEYTFEVHNVRGNFTTLFPTSEINEDQEYNFNIESEDELQGNTQYSFMIQPTWLNIDATTGVLTGAPDNSNVGLHNVKLKVDDGNTGYDTLEFNITVINTPPEITTINPTTSVIEDNQYSFDFNSSDDGQGTINWYSISELPGSLSLDQTTGVLSGVPLNDVVGSHVCSLYVDDGNTGRDTISFNLEIINKKPNILTQVLDDANEGEFYSFDLDADDEQLGTTSYSILNPGLPDWLTLVSSVTGELQGIPDNGDVGPASIIVAFDDGNEGKDTTTLNITVRNKVPTITTDYDTVITEDNPYSYDFDCSEDGQGNIVYHANAKPSWLSLNSTTGLLAGTPSNNDVGEASVSIFVSDGNGGSDTASFTLTINNRDPVLESTAISSAYEDSSYAYDIDFDDEGEGATYSWNIKPDWLSLNTSTGEISGIPRNSYVGDNTVSVKIDDGKGGEAYETFVLNVVNAPPVFTAAADTSIKEDSTLTIDVYTDDEGDPTVTYALINPPANMVIGSNNGIINFTPDNSQVDTFTVSVLADDGNIDGISDTLKFDIIVENTLPLITTTPPDSVNEWQVYKYDINSIDEGVGNTQYSFFGTPPGWLSIDPDSGIVSGYTDNSGVGDWGISVKVSDGNGGADKQSWTLTVVNKAPEFSEQTLDEAVEDYLYNYTIQISEPFFTGGVFSLVGEYPDWLSLDSSTGVLSGTPINSDVDVDTITIKLDDKNGGIATEDFELTVANSKPDFLTVDDINATEDQNLSVDLQANDEGDEGSGTSGYFLINPYPDWLSINQTTGVLSGIPRDDDVGTSALQVKYLDGNDGSDTLEVSLIVANANPSFTTTDPTNLVAEDQTYSFQFHTDDDDWGGVTFDTLYTLPVGFTLSSSGLLSGSPTNASVGSHTVGIVATDGNEGEDNLIFNLEITNVYPGIDTVYINPSPTSTVNDTSFLTEDVEYTINIDTDDEGDGDNTTYTVNHIPVWLSITDLDSGKFSGTPTNAHVGQDYLEITFTDGNGGSVQYKRYLTVNNVVPTLEAGGPFTAIEDREFSEDLSSSDEGQGSTSYSFVSGNPGWLTLNSSTGVL
;
A
#
# COMPACT_ATOMS: atom_id res chain seq x y z
N MET A 1 -8.22 -72.80 40.75
CA MET A 1 -8.57 -73.66 41.91
C MET A 1 -10.09 -73.65 42.05
N HIS A 2 -10.79 -74.80 41.92
CA HIS A 2 -12.27 -74.94 42.01
C HIS A 2 -13.11 -74.13 40.96
N PHE A 3 -14.35 -74.51 40.56
CA PHE A 3 -14.97 -75.81 40.25
C PHE A 3 -16.37 -75.57 39.58
N ILE A 4 -16.98 -76.59 38.95
CA ILE A 4 -18.43 -76.71 38.56
C ILE A 4 -18.84 -75.92 37.29
N ASN A 5 -19.61 -76.43 36.30
CA ASN A 5 -20.48 -77.63 36.20
C ASN A 5 -20.48 -78.35 34.80
N ARG A 6 -21.27 -79.44 34.65
CA ARG A 6 -21.49 -80.26 33.42
C ARG A 6 -22.98 -80.37 33.02
N ILE A 7 -23.29 -80.86 31.81
CA ILE A 7 -24.37 -81.85 31.51
C ILE A 7 -24.16 -82.56 30.13
N THR A 8 -24.92 -83.62 29.80
CA THR A 8 -24.69 -84.56 28.65
C THR A 8 -25.99 -85.33 28.27
N ILE A 9 -26.16 -85.84 27.03
CA ILE A 9 -27.16 -86.89 26.61
C ILE A 9 -26.79 -87.53 25.23
N SER A 10 -27.38 -88.67 24.81
CA SER A 10 -27.00 -89.50 23.63
C SER A 10 -28.13 -90.42 23.08
N LEU A 11 -28.10 -90.93 21.81
CA LEU A 11 -28.55 -92.30 21.37
C LEU A 11 -28.24 -92.70 19.87
N LEU A 12 -28.79 -93.83 19.32
CA LEU A 12 -28.12 -94.71 18.30
C LEU A 12 -29.03 -95.69 17.42
N VAL A 13 -28.60 -96.09 16.17
CA VAL A 13 -28.97 -97.24 15.23
C VAL A 13 -30.40 -97.37 14.58
N LEU A 14 -30.80 -98.21 13.55
CA LEU A 14 -30.33 -99.52 12.97
C LEU A 14 -30.92 -99.99 11.54
N SER A 15 -30.09 -100.27 10.48
CA SER A 15 -30.30 -101.23 9.31
C SER A 15 -31.49 -101.07 8.27
N VAL A 16 -31.72 -101.76 7.12
CA VAL A 16 -31.22 -102.98 6.34
C VAL A 16 -31.57 -102.87 4.79
N GLY A 17 -31.00 -103.65 3.83
CA GLY A 17 -31.51 -103.77 2.41
C GLY A 17 -30.72 -104.63 1.36
N LEU A 18 -31.27 -104.85 0.14
CA LEU A 18 -30.65 -105.43 -1.11
C LEU A 18 -31.53 -105.11 -2.36
N LEU A 19 -30.96 -104.69 -3.51
CA LEU A 19 -31.69 -104.03 -4.64
C LEU A 19 -31.32 -104.53 -6.08
N ALA A 20 -31.82 -103.84 -7.12
CA ALA A 20 -31.70 -104.13 -8.56
C ALA A 20 -31.58 -102.82 -9.37
N ASN A 21 -31.30 -102.90 -10.69
CA ASN A 21 -31.02 -101.72 -11.52
C ASN A 21 -32.09 -100.63 -11.37
N SER A 22 -31.65 -99.43 -11.01
CA SER A 22 -32.49 -98.25 -10.81
C SER A 22 -32.38 -97.32 -12.02
N PRO A 23 -33.34 -96.41 -12.23
CA PRO A 23 -33.08 -95.22 -13.03
C PRO A 23 -32.26 -94.21 -12.21
N PRO A 24 -31.50 -93.32 -12.87
CA PRO A 24 -30.94 -92.16 -12.20
C PRO A 24 -32.08 -91.28 -11.68
N TYR A 25 -31.86 -90.61 -10.56
CA TYR A 25 -32.85 -89.74 -9.94
C TYR A 25 -32.24 -88.43 -9.49
N PHE A 26 -32.99 -87.34 -9.63
CA PHE A 26 -32.55 -86.04 -9.09
C PHE A 26 -32.45 -86.11 -7.56
N THR A 27 -31.25 -85.85 -7.03
CA THR A 27 -31.04 -85.59 -5.59
C THR A 27 -31.36 -84.14 -5.25
N THR A 28 -31.36 -83.26 -6.25
CA THR A 28 -31.81 -81.86 -6.15
C THR A 28 -33.24 -81.78 -5.65
N THR A 29 -33.40 -81.34 -4.40
CA THR A 29 -34.71 -81.11 -3.78
C THR A 29 -35.13 -79.66 -4.00
N VAL A 30 -35.53 -79.34 -5.22
CA VAL A 30 -36.05 -78.00 -5.59
C VAL A 30 -37.25 -77.67 -4.70
N VAL A 31 -37.19 -76.53 -4.01
CA VAL A 31 -38.27 -76.08 -3.14
C VAL A 31 -39.42 -75.51 -4.00
N SER A 32 -40.65 -75.90 -3.65
CA SER A 32 -41.85 -75.70 -4.46
C SER A 32 -42.18 -74.25 -4.79
N ASP A 33 -42.57 -73.99 -6.06
CA ASP A 33 -43.02 -72.71 -6.62
C ASP A 33 -42.17 -71.52 -6.13
N SER A 34 -40.95 -71.41 -6.65
CA SER A 34 -40.07 -70.27 -6.35
C SER A 34 -40.68 -69.00 -6.94
N MET A 35 -40.98 -68.02 -6.09
CA MET A 35 -41.28 -66.66 -6.50
C MET A 35 -39.96 -65.97 -6.84
N LEU A 36 -39.82 -65.56 -8.09
CA LEU A 36 -38.81 -64.62 -8.53
C LEU A 36 -39.43 -63.23 -8.60
N THR A 37 -38.56 -62.23 -8.67
CA THR A 37 -38.91 -60.89 -9.17
C THR A 37 -38.25 -60.76 -10.54
N GLU A 38 -38.80 -59.95 -11.42
CA GLU A 38 -38.06 -59.50 -12.61
C GLU A 38 -36.77 -58.76 -12.24
N ASP A 39 -35.84 -58.67 -13.19
CA ASP A 39 -34.50 -58.06 -13.13
C ASP A 39 -33.57 -58.57 -12.00
N VAL A 40 -34.04 -59.50 -11.17
CA VAL A 40 -33.25 -60.21 -10.16
C VAL A 40 -32.73 -61.54 -10.72
N TYR A 41 -31.41 -61.63 -10.82
CA TYR A 41 -30.70 -62.84 -11.28
C TYR A 41 -31.01 -64.08 -10.42
N TRP A 42 -31.19 -65.23 -11.08
CA TRP A 42 -31.47 -66.53 -10.48
C TRP A 42 -30.63 -67.66 -11.10
N GLY A 43 -30.32 -68.69 -10.31
CA GLY A 43 -29.66 -69.90 -10.79
C GLY A 43 -29.67 -71.04 -9.77
N ILE A 44 -29.44 -72.27 -10.23
CA ILE A 44 -29.51 -73.48 -9.41
C ILE A 44 -28.64 -74.63 -9.96
N ALA A 45 -28.01 -75.39 -9.07
CA ALA A 45 -27.40 -76.68 -9.41
C ALA A 45 -28.46 -77.76 -9.61
N LEU A 46 -28.29 -78.62 -10.62
CA LEU A 46 -29.01 -79.89 -10.69
C LEU A 46 -28.08 -81.07 -10.39
N GLU A 47 -27.94 -81.39 -9.11
CA GLU A 47 -27.45 -82.70 -8.68
C GLU A 47 -28.47 -83.83 -9.01
N ALA A 48 -27.95 -84.93 -9.54
CA ALA A 48 -28.62 -86.22 -9.64
C ALA A 48 -27.62 -87.33 -9.29
N ASN A 49 -28.14 -88.49 -8.91
CA ASN A 49 -27.32 -89.64 -8.51
C ASN A 49 -27.97 -90.94 -9.00
N ASP A 50 -27.16 -92.00 -9.10
CA ASP A 50 -27.66 -93.36 -9.34
C ASP A 50 -27.27 -94.29 -8.17
N ASP A 51 -28.11 -95.28 -7.90
CA ASP A 51 -27.82 -96.37 -6.96
C ASP A 51 -26.91 -97.44 -7.60
N ASP A 52 -26.83 -97.50 -8.94
CA ASP A 52 -25.94 -98.38 -9.68
C ASP A 52 -24.54 -97.75 -9.87
N VAL A 53 -23.55 -98.35 -9.20
CA VAL A 53 -22.20 -97.78 -9.08
C VAL A 53 -21.37 -97.98 -10.35
N GLY A 54 -21.51 -97.07 -11.31
CA GLY A 54 -20.63 -96.98 -12.47
C GLY A 54 -21.11 -96.11 -13.63
N ASP A 55 -22.39 -95.73 -13.65
CA ASP A 55 -23.01 -95.06 -14.80
C ASP A 55 -22.80 -93.53 -14.79
N VAL A 56 -23.05 -92.88 -15.94
CA VAL A 56 -22.67 -91.47 -16.20
C VAL A 56 -23.90 -90.67 -16.58
N LEU A 57 -24.16 -89.60 -15.83
CA LEU A 57 -25.37 -88.80 -15.98
C LEU A 57 -25.16 -87.60 -16.91
N THR A 58 -26.22 -87.21 -17.61
CA THR A 58 -26.25 -86.03 -18.51
C THR A 58 -27.55 -85.24 -18.34
N PHE A 59 -27.47 -83.91 -18.35
CA PHE A 59 -28.59 -82.99 -18.08
C PHE A 59 -29.02 -82.18 -19.30
N SER A 60 -30.29 -81.79 -19.38
CA SER A 60 -30.82 -80.90 -20.41
C SER A 60 -32.12 -80.19 -19.99
N LEU A 61 -32.43 -79.05 -20.62
CA LEU A 61 -33.75 -78.42 -20.55
C LEU A 61 -34.66 -78.90 -21.69
N ALA A 62 -35.94 -79.11 -21.39
CA ALA A 62 -36.96 -79.41 -22.39
C ALA A 62 -37.42 -78.13 -23.14
N PRO A 63 -37.86 -78.24 -24.42
CA PRO A 63 -38.36 -77.09 -25.17
C PRO A 63 -39.55 -76.40 -24.47
N GLY A 64 -39.45 -75.07 -24.27
CA GLY A 64 -40.45 -74.26 -23.57
C GLY A 64 -39.94 -73.54 -22.31
N ALA A 65 -38.65 -73.61 -21.99
CA ALA A 65 -38.00 -72.66 -21.10
C ALA A 65 -37.79 -71.29 -21.80
N PRO A 66 -37.69 -70.17 -21.07
CA PRO A 66 -37.40 -68.84 -21.62
C PRO A 66 -36.06 -68.78 -22.37
N ASP A 67 -35.97 -67.98 -23.44
CA ASP A 67 -34.78 -67.91 -24.30
C ASP A 67 -33.53 -67.35 -23.58
N SER A 68 -33.71 -66.63 -22.48
CA SER A 68 -32.63 -66.14 -21.60
C SER A 68 -32.20 -67.14 -20.51
N MET A 69 -32.82 -68.33 -20.42
CA MET A 69 -32.43 -69.39 -19.47
C MET A 69 -31.47 -70.39 -20.12
N THR A 70 -30.34 -70.68 -19.45
CA THR A 70 -29.30 -71.57 -19.99
C THR A 70 -28.81 -72.62 -18.97
N ILE A 71 -28.33 -73.77 -19.47
CA ILE A 71 -27.46 -74.68 -18.71
C ILE A 71 -26.02 -74.42 -19.13
N LEU A 72 -25.11 -74.30 -18.15
CA LEU A 72 -23.71 -73.92 -18.39
C LEU A 72 -22.76 -75.12 -18.61
N ASP A 73 -23.05 -76.30 -18.05
CA ASP A 73 -22.15 -77.45 -18.10
C ASP A 73 -22.85 -78.83 -17.97
N ASP A 74 -22.07 -79.89 -18.20
CA ASP A 74 -22.48 -81.29 -17.99
C ASP A 74 -22.76 -81.63 -16.50
N LEU A 75 -22.50 -80.71 -15.57
CA LEU A 75 -22.81 -80.83 -14.14
C LEU A 75 -24.21 -80.27 -13.78
N GLY A 76 -24.93 -79.73 -14.77
CA GLY A 76 -26.35 -79.42 -14.65
C GLY A 76 -26.69 -78.05 -14.05
N TRP A 77 -25.77 -77.08 -14.03
CA TRP A 77 -26.07 -75.76 -13.47
C TRP A 77 -26.93 -74.90 -14.43
N ILE A 78 -28.09 -74.43 -13.96
CA ILE A 78 -29.02 -73.53 -14.68
C ILE A 78 -28.85 -72.08 -14.22
N THR A 79 -28.93 -71.11 -15.14
CA THR A 79 -28.99 -69.66 -14.83
C THR A 79 -30.05 -68.93 -15.67
N TRP A 80 -30.64 -67.86 -15.13
CA TRP A 80 -31.66 -67.02 -15.77
C TRP A 80 -31.81 -65.67 -15.04
N THR A 81 -32.11 -64.59 -15.77
CA THR A 81 -32.65 -63.34 -15.20
C THR A 81 -33.98 -63.05 -15.90
N PRO A 82 -35.13 -63.01 -15.20
CA PRO A 82 -36.42 -62.69 -15.82
C PRO A 82 -36.57 -61.19 -16.06
N ARG A 83 -37.46 -60.81 -16.98
CA ARG A 83 -37.87 -59.41 -17.27
C ARG A 83 -39.38 -59.22 -17.11
N ASN A 84 -39.89 -58.00 -17.35
CA ASN A 84 -41.33 -57.71 -17.38
C ASN A 84 -42.08 -58.60 -18.40
N GLU A 85 -41.46 -58.87 -19.56
CA GLU A 85 -41.97 -59.82 -20.56
C GLU A 85 -42.07 -61.29 -20.07
N ASP A 86 -41.38 -61.65 -18.97
CA ASP A 86 -41.46 -62.96 -18.31
C ASP A 86 -42.44 -62.98 -17.12
N VAL A 87 -43.06 -61.85 -16.73
CA VAL A 87 -43.91 -61.77 -15.52
C VAL A 87 -45.09 -62.74 -15.58
N GLY A 88 -45.22 -63.56 -14.52
CA GLY A 88 -46.19 -64.65 -14.43
C GLY A 88 -45.56 -66.03 -14.18
N THR A 89 -46.31 -67.09 -14.49
CA THR A 89 -45.92 -68.48 -14.18
C THR A 89 -45.13 -69.12 -15.32
N ASN A 90 -43.81 -69.16 -15.18
CA ASN A 90 -42.92 -69.92 -16.06
C ASN A 90 -42.77 -71.37 -15.57
N ILE A 91 -42.81 -72.35 -16.49
CA ILE A 91 -42.78 -73.79 -16.16
C ILE A 91 -41.55 -74.43 -16.80
N ILE A 92 -40.54 -74.68 -15.99
CA ILE A 92 -39.25 -75.20 -16.42
C ILE A 92 -39.22 -76.72 -16.24
N THR A 93 -38.69 -77.46 -17.20
CA THR A 93 -38.48 -78.91 -17.07
C THR A 93 -37.06 -79.27 -17.45
N ALA A 94 -36.30 -79.76 -16.47
CA ALA A 94 -35.01 -80.38 -16.68
C ALA A 94 -35.15 -81.91 -16.76
N VAL A 95 -34.23 -82.57 -17.46
CA VAL A 95 -34.19 -84.02 -17.65
C VAL A 95 -32.77 -84.53 -17.41
N VAL A 96 -32.64 -85.65 -16.70
CA VAL A 96 -31.38 -86.38 -16.51
C VAL A 96 -31.46 -87.78 -17.11
N SER A 97 -30.36 -88.30 -17.66
CA SER A 97 -30.27 -89.66 -18.21
C SER A 97 -28.92 -90.33 -17.96
N ASP A 98 -28.96 -91.65 -17.75
CA ASP A 98 -27.82 -92.59 -17.66
C ASP A 98 -27.41 -93.15 -19.05
N GLY A 99 -28.23 -92.96 -20.08
CA GLY A 99 -28.09 -93.51 -21.43
C GLY A 99 -29.12 -94.58 -21.84
N GLU A 100 -29.88 -95.17 -20.92
CA GLU A 100 -31.02 -96.08 -21.21
C GLU A 100 -32.35 -95.66 -20.56
N LEU A 101 -32.31 -95.04 -19.37
CA LEU A 101 -33.43 -94.51 -18.60
C LEU A 101 -33.27 -93.00 -18.35
N THR A 102 -34.33 -92.38 -17.82
CA THR A 102 -34.41 -90.93 -17.58
C THR A 102 -35.26 -90.64 -16.35
N ASP A 103 -34.90 -89.61 -15.59
CA ASP A 103 -35.80 -88.91 -14.68
C ASP A 103 -35.96 -87.44 -15.13
N SER A 104 -37.06 -86.79 -14.73
CA SER A 104 -37.42 -85.46 -15.19
C SER A 104 -37.97 -84.58 -14.06
N LEU A 105 -37.32 -83.44 -13.85
CA LEU A 105 -37.59 -82.49 -12.79
C LEU A 105 -38.26 -81.25 -13.37
N THR A 106 -39.60 -81.27 -13.37
CA THR A 106 -40.43 -80.09 -13.67
C THR A 106 -40.64 -79.26 -12.41
N PHE A 107 -40.31 -77.98 -12.47
CA PHE A 107 -40.60 -76.98 -11.44
C PHE A 107 -41.24 -75.73 -12.06
N ARG A 108 -41.70 -74.80 -11.22
CA ARG A 108 -42.23 -73.51 -11.67
C ARG A 108 -41.50 -72.36 -11.01
N LEU A 109 -41.32 -71.32 -11.79
CA LEU A 109 -40.81 -70.03 -11.37
C LEU A 109 -41.92 -69.02 -11.61
N HIS A 110 -42.39 -68.37 -10.55
CA HIS A 110 -43.40 -67.32 -10.65
C HIS A 110 -42.67 -65.99 -10.59
N VAL A 111 -42.47 -65.36 -11.74
CA VAL A 111 -41.91 -64.01 -11.83
C VAL A 111 -43.01 -63.03 -11.41
N LYS A 112 -42.70 -62.13 -10.49
CA LYS A 112 -43.54 -61.01 -10.14
C LYS A 112 -43.10 -59.75 -10.84
N ASN A 113 -44.09 -58.92 -11.17
CA ASN A 113 -43.91 -57.49 -11.30
C ASN A 113 -43.25 -56.89 -10.04
N THR A 114 -42.26 -56.02 -10.22
CA THR A 114 -42.02 -54.87 -9.34
C THR A 114 -42.94 -53.74 -9.81
N ASN A 115 -43.11 -52.67 -9.04
CA ASN A 115 -43.77 -51.47 -9.55
C ASN A 115 -42.67 -50.45 -9.86
N ASP A 116 -42.53 -50.10 -11.13
CA ASP A 116 -41.67 -49.01 -11.58
C ASP A 116 -42.43 -47.68 -11.51
N PRO A 117 -41.76 -46.50 -11.51
CA PRO A 117 -42.45 -45.22 -11.45
C PRO A 117 -42.93 -44.74 -12.84
N PRO A 118 -44.08 -44.06 -12.93
CA PRO A 118 -44.47 -43.34 -14.14
C PRO A 118 -43.51 -42.17 -14.41
N SER A 119 -43.43 -41.69 -15.66
CA SER A 119 -42.55 -40.57 -16.04
C SER A 119 -43.25 -39.52 -16.91
N VAL A 120 -43.08 -38.23 -16.57
CA VAL A 120 -43.69 -37.09 -17.27
C VAL A 120 -42.88 -36.69 -18.50
N VAL A 121 -43.26 -37.21 -19.66
CA VAL A 121 -42.54 -37.04 -20.94
C VAL A 121 -42.93 -35.80 -21.75
N SER A 122 -44.02 -35.10 -21.39
CA SER A 122 -44.47 -33.88 -22.05
C SER A 122 -43.75 -32.62 -21.54
N THR A 123 -43.63 -31.58 -22.37
CA THR A 123 -43.05 -30.28 -21.97
C THR A 123 -44.06 -29.12 -22.01
N PRO A 124 -44.03 -28.20 -21.03
CA PRO A 124 -44.96 -27.08 -20.90
C PRO A 124 -44.70 -25.95 -21.90
N VAL A 125 -45.68 -25.04 -22.05
CA VAL A 125 -45.55 -23.85 -22.90
C VAL A 125 -44.91 -22.73 -22.08
N SER A 126 -43.81 -22.14 -22.58
CA SER A 126 -42.97 -21.22 -21.80
C SER A 126 -43.50 -19.78 -21.68
N TYR A 127 -44.50 -19.37 -22.47
CA TYR A 127 -45.17 -18.09 -22.32
C TYR A 127 -46.55 -18.04 -22.98
N VAL A 128 -47.33 -17.01 -22.66
CA VAL A 128 -48.61 -16.64 -23.29
C VAL A 128 -48.75 -15.11 -23.29
N TYR A 129 -49.81 -14.55 -23.87
CA TYR A 129 -50.16 -13.13 -23.73
C TYR A 129 -51.36 -12.97 -22.80
N GLU A 130 -51.49 -11.81 -22.16
CA GLU A 130 -52.69 -11.45 -21.37
C GLU A 130 -53.96 -11.54 -22.21
N ASP A 131 -55.09 -11.85 -21.56
CA ASP A 131 -56.39 -12.11 -22.20
C ASP A 131 -56.37 -13.25 -23.26
N MET A 132 -55.36 -14.14 -23.24
CA MET A 132 -55.36 -15.39 -24.04
C MET A 132 -55.20 -16.64 -23.15
N THR A 133 -56.01 -17.67 -23.42
CA THR A 133 -56.05 -18.92 -22.64
C THR A 133 -54.71 -19.66 -22.67
N TYR A 134 -54.08 -19.85 -21.50
CA TYR A 134 -53.00 -20.81 -21.34
C TYR A 134 -53.57 -22.24 -21.32
N ARG A 135 -53.01 -23.13 -22.15
CA ARG A 135 -53.42 -24.55 -22.23
C ARG A 135 -52.20 -25.44 -22.43
N TYR A 136 -52.08 -26.46 -21.59
CA TYR A 136 -51.03 -27.49 -21.66
C TYR A 136 -51.65 -28.86 -21.39
N VAL A 137 -51.08 -29.94 -21.94
CA VAL A 137 -51.51 -31.31 -21.65
C VAL A 137 -50.29 -32.10 -21.18
N VAL A 138 -50.31 -32.46 -19.90
CA VAL A 138 -49.36 -33.38 -19.29
C VAL A 138 -49.63 -34.78 -19.84
N VAL A 139 -48.58 -35.46 -20.29
CA VAL A 139 -48.62 -36.86 -20.75
C VAL A 139 -47.53 -37.61 -20.00
N VAL A 140 -47.86 -38.79 -19.52
CA VAL A 140 -46.90 -39.69 -18.87
C VAL A 140 -46.82 -41.02 -19.59
N GLU A 141 -45.66 -41.67 -19.49
CA GLU A 141 -45.49 -43.07 -19.87
C GLU A 141 -45.14 -43.88 -18.62
N ASP A 142 -45.65 -45.11 -18.57
CA ASP A 142 -45.33 -46.10 -17.55
C ASP A 142 -45.18 -47.45 -18.25
N VAL A 143 -44.26 -48.28 -17.78
CA VAL A 143 -44.00 -49.61 -18.31
C VAL A 143 -44.98 -50.65 -17.76
N ASP A 144 -45.60 -50.38 -16.61
CA ASP A 144 -46.39 -51.35 -15.88
C ASP A 144 -47.84 -51.46 -16.35
N VAL A 145 -48.24 -52.72 -16.53
CA VAL A 145 -49.46 -53.05 -17.26
C VAL A 145 -50.70 -52.96 -16.37
N ASN A 146 -51.56 -51.98 -16.70
CA ASN A 146 -52.91 -51.70 -16.17
C ASN A 146 -53.02 -50.72 -14.99
N ASP A 147 -51.96 -49.99 -14.63
CA ASP A 147 -52.03 -48.90 -13.64
C ASP A 147 -52.71 -47.63 -14.21
N VAL A 148 -53.09 -46.69 -13.34
CA VAL A 148 -53.88 -45.49 -13.69
C VAL A 148 -53.36 -44.26 -12.95
N MET A 149 -53.12 -43.18 -13.69
CA MET A 149 -52.34 -42.05 -13.19
C MET A 149 -53.20 -40.96 -12.55
N HIS A 150 -52.71 -40.40 -11.45
CA HIS A 150 -53.39 -39.45 -10.57
C HIS A 150 -52.66 -38.10 -10.57
N PHE A 151 -53.07 -37.26 -11.52
CA PHE A 151 -52.54 -35.91 -11.72
C PHE A 151 -53.01 -34.93 -10.64
N THR A 152 -52.06 -34.30 -9.95
CA THR A 152 -52.27 -33.26 -8.94
C THR A 152 -51.51 -31.99 -9.33
N LEU A 153 -52.13 -30.82 -9.13
CA LEU A 153 -51.51 -29.51 -9.31
C LEU A 153 -51.17 -28.95 -7.92
N ASN A 154 -49.88 -28.79 -7.64
CA ASN A 154 -49.34 -28.56 -6.30
C ASN A 154 -49.07 -27.07 -6.07
N THR A 155 -48.50 -26.41 -7.07
CA THR A 155 -48.29 -24.96 -7.18
C THR A 155 -48.86 -24.50 -8.52
N ALA A 156 -49.59 -23.39 -8.56
CA ALA A 156 -50.08 -22.76 -9.79
C ALA A 156 -50.66 -21.36 -9.49
N PRO A 157 -50.77 -20.46 -10.48
CA PRO A 157 -51.46 -19.18 -10.32
C PRO A 157 -52.98 -19.33 -10.13
N GLU A 158 -53.63 -18.30 -9.57
CA GLU A 158 -55.01 -18.41 -9.09
C GLU A 158 -56.00 -18.67 -10.25
N GLY A 159 -56.75 -19.77 -10.13
CA GLY A 159 -57.74 -20.20 -11.14
C GLY A 159 -57.21 -21.19 -12.18
N MET A 160 -55.91 -21.50 -12.21
CA MET A 160 -55.39 -22.59 -13.04
C MET A 160 -55.83 -23.96 -12.48
N THR A 161 -56.21 -24.90 -13.36
CA THR A 161 -56.67 -26.24 -12.96
C THR A 161 -56.16 -27.33 -13.89
N ILE A 162 -55.79 -28.49 -13.34
CA ILE A 162 -55.55 -29.73 -14.09
C ILE A 162 -56.76 -30.69 -14.03
N THR A 163 -57.05 -31.40 -15.12
CA THR A 163 -58.05 -32.48 -15.15
C THR A 163 -57.59 -33.67 -16.01
N PRO A 164 -57.65 -34.93 -15.54
CA PRO A 164 -57.33 -36.11 -16.35
C PRO A 164 -58.16 -36.23 -17.64
N VAL A 165 -57.51 -36.63 -18.74
CA VAL A 165 -58.09 -36.76 -20.09
C VAL A 165 -58.02 -38.20 -20.60
N SER A 166 -56.94 -38.93 -20.30
CA SER A 166 -56.84 -40.41 -20.40
C SER A 166 -56.46 -41.02 -19.05
N ALA A 167 -56.05 -42.29 -19.02
CA ALA A 167 -55.44 -42.88 -17.82
C ALA A 167 -54.03 -42.31 -17.54
N ASP A 168 -53.41 -41.73 -18.57
CA ASP A 168 -51.97 -41.45 -18.72
C ASP A 168 -51.75 -40.00 -19.22
N SER A 169 -52.77 -39.15 -19.15
CA SER A 169 -52.65 -37.72 -19.48
C SER A 169 -53.65 -36.83 -18.73
N GLY A 170 -53.27 -35.58 -18.47
CA GLY A 170 -54.08 -34.56 -17.80
C GLY A 170 -53.90 -33.16 -18.40
N GLU A 171 -54.99 -32.45 -18.61
CA GLU A 171 -55.01 -31.12 -19.24
C GLU A 171 -55.04 -30.00 -18.20
N ILE A 172 -54.10 -29.05 -18.31
CA ILE A 172 -54.05 -27.78 -17.60
C ILE A 172 -54.72 -26.69 -18.47
N LEU A 173 -55.58 -25.90 -17.83
CA LEU A 173 -56.20 -24.69 -18.40
C LEU A 173 -56.12 -23.52 -17.42
N TRP A 174 -55.85 -22.33 -17.95
CA TRP A 174 -55.91 -21.04 -17.24
C TRP A 174 -56.17 -19.88 -18.22
N TYR A 175 -56.47 -18.68 -17.70
CA TYR A 175 -56.74 -17.48 -18.48
C TYR A 175 -56.22 -16.25 -17.72
N PRO A 176 -54.97 -15.81 -17.95
CA PRO A 176 -54.39 -14.64 -17.31
C PRO A 176 -55.07 -13.34 -17.78
N ASP A 177 -55.22 -12.37 -16.88
CA ASP A 177 -55.57 -10.99 -17.25
C ASP A 177 -54.35 -10.04 -17.10
N ASN A 178 -54.51 -8.74 -17.40
CA ASN A 178 -53.42 -7.75 -17.32
C ASN A 178 -52.78 -7.64 -15.91
N GLY A 179 -53.49 -8.04 -14.85
CA GLY A 179 -52.94 -8.17 -13.51
C GLY A 179 -51.90 -9.29 -13.33
N ASP A 180 -51.87 -10.25 -14.26
CA ASP A 180 -50.99 -11.42 -14.26
C ASP A 180 -49.74 -11.25 -15.17
N VAL A 181 -49.47 -10.08 -15.74
CA VAL A 181 -48.26 -9.86 -16.57
C VAL A 181 -46.97 -10.09 -15.77
N GLY A 182 -46.13 -10.99 -16.27
CA GLY A 182 -44.90 -11.44 -15.61
C GLY A 182 -44.79 -12.96 -15.53
N LEU A 183 -43.89 -13.45 -14.67
CA LEU A 183 -43.55 -14.87 -14.51
C LEU A 183 -44.42 -15.56 -13.45
N HIS A 184 -44.87 -16.79 -13.74
CA HIS A 184 -45.66 -17.64 -12.84
C HIS A 184 -45.12 -19.07 -12.78
N ASP A 185 -45.03 -19.61 -11.57
CA ASP A 185 -44.57 -20.98 -11.31
C ASP A 185 -45.72 -21.99 -11.25
N VAL A 186 -45.50 -23.18 -11.81
CA VAL A 186 -46.43 -24.31 -11.83
C VAL A 186 -45.68 -25.58 -11.44
N PHE A 187 -46.19 -26.31 -10.45
CA PHE A 187 -45.66 -27.59 -10.00
C PHE A 187 -46.75 -28.67 -10.05
N ILE A 188 -46.43 -29.80 -10.66
CA ILE A 188 -47.32 -30.93 -10.93
C ILE A 188 -46.73 -32.18 -10.29
N THR A 189 -47.57 -33.01 -9.67
CA THR A 189 -47.24 -34.39 -9.29
C THR A 189 -48.17 -35.36 -10.01
N VAL A 190 -47.63 -36.47 -10.51
CA VAL A 190 -48.41 -37.58 -11.07
C VAL A 190 -48.06 -38.83 -10.27
N GLU A 191 -49.08 -39.47 -9.71
CA GLU A 191 -48.97 -40.65 -8.84
C GLU A 191 -49.60 -41.86 -9.56
N ASP A 192 -48.99 -43.05 -9.49
CA ASP A 192 -49.59 -44.31 -9.99
C ASP A 192 -50.64 -44.89 -9.01
N ASP A 193 -51.24 -46.04 -9.34
CA ASP A 193 -52.26 -46.71 -8.50
C ASP A 193 -51.62 -47.43 -7.27
N SER A 194 -50.27 -47.51 -7.23
CA SER A 194 -49.45 -48.07 -6.15
C SER A 194 -48.90 -47.01 -5.17
N GLY A 195 -48.89 -45.73 -5.54
CA GLY A 195 -48.38 -44.60 -4.76
C GLY A 195 -46.94 -44.18 -5.06
N VAL A 196 -46.38 -44.50 -6.24
CA VAL A 196 -45.09 -43.97 -6.72
C VAL A 196 -45.34 -42.75 -7.61
N THR A 197 -44.44 -41.76 -7.57
CA THR A 197 -44.68 -40.44 -8.20
C THR A 197 -43.51 -39.95 -9.06
N ASP A 198 -43.84 -39.30 -10.16
CA ASP A 198 -42.96 -38.34 -10.84
C ASP A 198 -43.58 -36.93 -10.85
N THR A 199 -42.75 -35.91 -11.07
CA THR A 199 -43.12 -34.51 -10.86
C THR A 199 -42.49 -33.57 -11.88
N GLN A 200 -43.23 -32.53 -12.27
CA GLN A 200 -42.77 -31.51 -13.21
C GLN A 200 -43.00 -30.11 -12.62
N GLU A 201 -41.94 -29.33 -12.45
CA GLU A 201 -41.98 -27.91 -12.06
C GLU A 201 -41.48 -27.03 -13.22
N TYR A 202 -42.16 -25.91 -13.47
CA TYR A 202 -41.77 -24.95 -14.50
C TYR A 202 -42.28 -23.53 -14.21
N THR A 203 -41.59 -22.54 -14.76
CA THR A 203 -42.04 -21.14 -14.80
C THR A 203 -42.43 -20.77 -16.23
N PHE A 204 -43.46 -19.96 -16.43
CA PHE A 204 -43.83 -19.38 -17.72
C PHE A 204 -44.20 -17.90 -17.61
N GLU A 205 -44.11 -17.14 -18.71
CA GLU A 205 -44.36 -15.68 -18.70
C GLU A 205 -45.69 -15.28 -19.38
N VAL A 206 -46.25 -14.13 -18.98
CA VAL A 206 -47.43 -13.49 -19.59
C VAL A 206 -47.03 -12.14 -20.20
N HIS A 207 -47.25 -11.96 -21.50
CA HIS A 207 -46.84 -10.80 -22.34
C HIS A 207 -48.04 -9.92 -22.80
N ASN A 208 -47.81 -8.83 -23.54
CA ASN A 208 -48.83 -7.82 -23.96
C ASN A 208 -48.76 -7.51 -25.50
N VAL A 209 -49.75 -6.81 -26.08
CA VAL A 209 -50.16 -6.83 -27.52
C VAL A 209 -49.93 -5.47 -28.26
N ARG A 210 -50.28 -5.32 -29.58
CA ARG A 210 -49.71 -4.35 -30.58
C ARG A 210 -50.69 -3.43 -31.39
N GLY A 211 -50.23 -2.30 -31.99
CA GLY A 211 -51.01 -1.28 -32.80
C GLY A 211 -50.53 -0.88 -34.25
N ASN A 212 -51.25 0.01 -35.00
CA ASN A 212 -51.14 0.25 -36.50
C ASN A 212 -51.38 1.71 -37.06
N PHE A 213 -51.04 2.00 -38.35
CA PHE A 213 -51.26 3.28 -39.10
C PHE A 213 -52.68 3.47 -39.72
N THR A 214 -53.07 4.71 -40.07
CA THR A 214 -54.40 5.03 -40.70
C THR A 214 -54.42 5.99 -41.92
N THR A 215 -53.26 6.45 -42.42
CA THR A 215 -53.00 7.06 -43.75
C THR A 215 -53.44 8.51 -44.08
N LEU A 216 -52.46 9.33 -44.48
CA LEU A 216 -52.60 10.49 -45.36
C LEU A 216 -51.25 10.74 -46.05
N PHE A 217 -51.23 11.08 -47.36
CA PHE A 217 -49.98 11.20 -48.12
C PHE A 217 -49.34 12.61 -48.02
N PRO A 218 -48.03 12.73 -47.73
CA PRO A 218 -47.29 13.99 -47.64
C PRO A 218 -47.11 14.76 -48.97
N THR A 219 -46.72 16.04 -48.87
CA THR A 219 -46.38 16.92 -50.01
C THR A 219 -45.05 16.56 -50.66
N SER A 220 -45.02 16.53 -52.00
CA SER A 220 -43.92 15.99 -52.82
C SER A 220 -42.80 16.98 -53.19
N GLU A 221 -42.93 18.27 -52.85
CA GLU A 221 -41.96 19.32 -53.16
C GLU A 221 -41.86 20.31 -51.98
N ILE A 222 -40.64 20.71 -51.61
CA ILE A 222 -40.35 21.78 -50.64
C ILE A 222 -39.05 22.50 -51.04
N ASN A 223 -38.84 23.73 -50.57
CA ASN A 223 -37.55 24.40 -50.67
C ASN A 223 -36.58 23.88 -49.59
N GLU A 224 -35.28 24.07 -49.78
CA GLU A 224 -34.27 23.90 -48.73
C GLU A 224 -34.43 24.90 -47.55
N ASP A 225 -33.87 24.51 -46.40
CA ASP A 225 -33.98 25.00 -45.00
C ASP A 225 -35.37 25.43 -44.48
N GLN A 226 -36.40 25.46 -45.33
CA GLN A 226 -37.80 25.63 -44.97
C GLN A 226 -38.27 24.39 -44.20
N GLU A 227 -38.79 24.57 -42.97
CA GLU A 227 -39.31 23.44 -42.19
C GLU A 227 -40.42 22.69 -42.93
N TYR A 228 -40.13 21.43 -43.27
CA TYR A 228 -41.11 20.41 -43.56
C TYR A 228 -41.80 20.04 -42.26
N ASN A 229 -43.12 20.15 -42.21
CA ASN A 229 -43.94 19.74 -41.07
C ASN A 229 -45.23 19.06 -41.58
N PHE A 230 -45.41 17.77 -41.26
CA PHE A 230 -46.56 16.98 -41.71
C PHE A 230 -46.93 15.91 -40.69
N ASN A 231 -48.19 15.87 -40.26
CA ASN A 231 -48.66 14.85 -39.32
C ASN A 231 -48.97 13.54 -40.06
N ILE A 232 -48.32 12.45 -39.68
CA ILE A 232 -48.73 11.09 -40.06
C ILE A 232 -49.62 10.55 -38.95
N GLU A 233 -50.79 10.01 -39.31
CA GLU A 233 -51.79 9.54 -38.35
C GLU A 233 -51.85 8.00 -38.31
N SER A 234 -52.00 7.49 -37.09
CA SER A 234 -52.16 6.09 -36.71
C SER A 234 -53.36 5.97 -35.76
N GLU A 235 -53.92 4.78 -35.60
CA GLU A 235 -55.03 4.55 -34.67
C GLU A 235 -54.81 3.27 -33.87
N ASP A 236 -54.88 3.43 -32.56
CA ASP A 236 -54.70 2.40 -31.54
C ASP A 236 -55.89 2.56 -30.56
N GLU A 237 -56.61 1.48 -30.28
CA GLU A 237 -57.77 1.53 -29.38
C GLU A 237 -57.36 1.57 -27.89
N LEU A 238 -56.07 1.41 -27.57
CA LEU A 238 -55.49 1.68 -26.24
C LEU A 238 -54.65 2.97 -26.25
N GLN A 239 -54.93 3.86 -25.28
CA GLN A 239 -54.29 5.17 -25.25
C GLN A 239 -52.89 5.13 -24.62
N GLY A 240 -51.84 5.26 -25.43
CA GLY A 240 -50.71 6.12 -25.03
C GLY A 240 -49.27 5.72 -25.36
N ASN A 241 -48.99 4.69 -26.17
CA ASN A 241 -47.59 4.28 -26.43
C ASN A 241 -47.23 4.03 -27.91
N THR A 242 -48.00 4.58 -28.85
CA THR A 242 -47.74 4.41 -30.30
C THR A 242 -46.42 5.08 -30.71
N GLN A 243 -45.55 4.34 -31.42
CA GLN A 243 -44.10 4.54 -31.58
C GLN A 243 -43.69 4.59 -33.07
N TYR A 244 -43.56 5.80 -33.61
CA TYR A 244 -43.21 6.06 -35.00
C TYR A 244 -41.69 6.07 -35.24
N SER A 245 -41.23 5.50 -36.37
CA SER A 245 -39.81 5.44 -36.75
C SER A 245 -39.62 5.36 -38.27
N PHE A 246 -38.39 5.56 -38.76
CA PHE A 246 -38.07 5.34 -40.19
C PHE A 246 -37.49 3.95 -40.45
N MET A 247 -37.68 3.46 -41.67
CA MET A 247 -36.87 2.41 -42.29
C MET A 247 -35.97 2.94 -43.42
N ILE A 248 -36.40 4.02 -44.10
CA ILE A 248 -35.60 4.74 -45.09
C ILE A 248 -35.79 6.23 -44.79
N GLN A 249 -34.74 6.87 -44.31
CA GLN A 249 -34.76 8.24 -43.82
C GLN A 249 -33.86 9.12 -44.70
N PRO A 250 -34.40 10.16 -45.37
CA PRO A 250 -33.58 11.28 -45.85
C PRO A 250 -32.92 11.93 -44.64
N THR A 251 -31.61 12.21 -44.70
CA THR A 251 -30.79 12.60 -43.53
C THR A 251 -31.27 13.86 -42.78
N TRP A 252 -32.13 14.65 -43.40
CA TRP A 252 -32.72 15.90 -42.89
C TRP A 252 -34.12 15.75 -42.28
N LEU A 253 -34.83 14.66 -42.61
CA LEU A 253 -36.23 14.46 -42.23
C LEU A 253 -36.31 13.56 -40.99
N ASN A 254 -36.96 14.04 -39.94
CA ASN A 254 -37.17 13.34 -38.68
C ASN A 254 -38.66 13.07 -38.45
N ILE A 255 -38.99 12.24 -37.47
CA ILE A 255 -40.37 11.96 -37.04
C ILE A 255 -40.40 11.96 -35.52
N ASP A 256 -41.40 12.62 -34.94
CA ASP A 256 -41.66 12.50 -33.51
C ASP A 256 -42.23 11.11 -33.21
N ALA A 257 -41.49 10.33 -32.44
CA ALA A 257 -41.81 8.94 -32.18
C ALA A 257 -43.14 8.75 -31.44
N THR A 258 -43.67 9.73 -30.71
CA THR A 258 -44.93 9.56 -29.95
C THR A 258 -46.16 10.13 -30.67
N THR A 259 -45.95 11.01 -31.65
CA THR A 259 -47.05 11.79 -32.27
C THR A 259 -47.15 11.67 -33.78
N GLY A 260 -46.16 11.09 -34.46
CA GLY A 260 -46.20 10.87 -35.92
C GLY A 260 -45.91 12.11 -36.76
N VAL A 261 -45.58 13.25 -36.14
CA VAL A 261 -45.24 14.48 -36.86
C VAL A 261 -43.86 14.32 -37.53
N LEU A 262 -43.86 14.24 -38.86
CA LEU A 262 -42.67 14.44 -39.66
C LEU A 262 -42.21 15.89 -39.52
N THR A 263 -40.96 16.09 -39.11
CA THR A 263 -40.33 17.42 -39.00
C THR A 263 -38.92 17.40 -39.57
N GLY A 264 -38.53 18.41 -40.34
CA GLY A 264 -37.16 18.50 -40.85
C GLY A 264 -36.94 19.68 -41.78
N ALA A 265 -35.74 20.25 -41.76
CA ALA A 265 -35.31 21.30 -42.68
C ALA A 265 -34.29 20.66 -43.65
N PRO A 266 -34.60 20.50 -44.95
CA PRO A 266 -33.67 19.92 -45.91
C PRO A 266 -32.54 20.90 -46.22
N ASP A 267 -31.29 20.48 -46.04
CA ASP A 267 -30.13 21.29 -46.39
C ASP A 267 -29.76 21.15 -47.89
N ASN A 268 -28.83 21.99 -48.38
CA ASN A 268 -28.40 22.01 -49.78
C ASN A 268 -27.80 20.69 -50.29
N SER A 269 -27.14 19.90 -49.43
CA SER A 269 -26.70 18.54 -49.80
C SER A 269 -27.87 17.62 -50.15
N ASN A 270 -29.10 18.07 -49.89
CA ASN A 270 -30.34 17.38 -50.16
C ASN A 270 -31.08 17.95 -51.39
N VAL A 271 -30.62 19.02 -52.07
CA VAL A 271 -31.28 19.53 -53.29
C VAL A 271 -31.37 18.43 -54.35
N GLY A 272 -32.59 18.03 -54.72
CA GLY A 272 -32.86 16.82 -55.50
C GLY A 272 -34.03 15.99 -54.96
N LEU A 273 -34.16 14.75 -55.43
CA LEU A 273 -35.26 13.84 -55.10
C LEU A 273 -34.84 12.83 -54.02
N HIS A 274 -35.69 12.67 -52.99
CA HIS A 274 -35.51 11.73 -51.87
C HIS A 274 -36.70 10.79 -51.76
N ASN A 275 -36.42 9.56 -51.31
CA ASN A 275 -37.42 8.54 -51.02
C ASN A 275 -37.46 8.30 -49.49
N VAL A 276 -38.64 8.02 -48.95
CA VAL A 276 -38.90 7.91 -47.51
C VAL A 276 -39.71 6.65 -47.22
N LYS A 277 -39.34 5.92 -46.16
CA LYS A 277 -40.09 4.80 -45.60
C LYS A 277 -40.21 4.93 -44.10
N LEU A 278 -41.43 4.84 -43.59
CA LEU A 278 -41.83 4.92 -42.19
C LEU A 278 -42.33 3.59 -41.64
N LYS A 279 -42.42 3.55 -40.32
CA LYS A 279 -42.84 2.43 -39.48
C LYS A 279 -43.62 2.96 -38.27
N VAL A 280 -44.59 2.22 -37.74
CA VAL A 280 -45.18 2.49 -36.42
C VAL A 280 -45.39 1.20 -35.64
N ASP A 281 -44.80 1.10 -34.45
CA ASP A 281 -45.12 0.10 -33.43
C ASP A 281 -45.89 0.75 -32.25
N ASP A 282 -46.07 0.05 -31.14
CA ASP A 282 -46.57 0.58 -29.88
C ASP A 282 -45.71 0.17 -28.66
N GLY A 283 -44.44 -0.14 -28.93
CA GLY A 283 -43.44 -0.59 -27.96
C GLY A 283 -43.31 -2.10 -27.82
N ASN A 284 -44.37 -2.90 -28.04
CA ASN A 284 -44.35 -4.36 -27.78
C ASN A 284 -43.98 -5.20 -29.01
N THR A 285 -42.94 -4.77 -29.74
CA THR A 285 -42.46 -5.32 -31.03
C THR A 285 -43.52 -5.29 -32.14
N GLY A 286 -43.15 -5.52 -33.41
CA GLY A 286 -44.11 -5.56 -34.54
C GLY A 286 -44.78 -4.21 -34.87
N TYR A 287 -45.26 -4.06 -36.10
CA TYR A 287 -45.57 -2.73 -36.65
C TYR A 287 -46.21 -2.75 -38.05
N ASP A 288 -46.70 -1.58 -38.48
CA ASP A 288 -47.09 -1.24 -39.85
C ASP A 288 -46.09 -0.26 -40.52
N THR A 289 -46.15 -0.04 -41.84
CA THR A 289 -45.18 0.77 -42.63
C THR A 289 -45.78 1.60 -43.78
N LEU A 290 -45.12 2.70 -44.17
CA LEU A 290 -45.59 3.65 -45.21
C LEU A 290 -44.44 4.20 -46.09
N GLU A 291 -44.62 4.34 -47.42
CA GLU A 291 -43.61 4.87 -48.36
C GLU A 291 -44.09 6.08 -49.19
N PHE A 292 -43.18 7.02 -49.49
CA PHE A 292 -43.42 8.19 -50.38
C PHE A 292 -42.09 8.88 -50.79
N ASN A 293 -42.14 9.88 -51.68
CA ASN A 293 -40.98 10.68 -52.11
C ASN A 293 -41.19 12.20 -51.90
N ILE A 294 -40.09 12.94 -51.66
CA ILE A 294 -40.07 14.42 -51.58
C ILE A 294 -38.93 14.96 -52.45
N THR A 295 -39.18 16.06 -53.17
CA THR A 295 -38.16 16.83 -53.91
C THR A 295 -37.80 18.10 -53.15
N VAL A 296 -36.51 18.35 -52.96
CA VAL A 296 -35.96 19.59 -52.38
C VAL A 296 -35.52 20.52 -53.51
N ILE A 297 -35.90 21.79 -53.43
CA ILE A 297 -35.64 22.85 -54.40
C ILE A 297 -34.73 23.91 -53.76
N ASN A 298 -33.73 24.39 -54.49
CA ASN A 298 -32.80 25.40 -53.98
C ASN A 298 -33.47 26.77 -53.77
N THR A 299 -33.19 27.41 -52.63
CA THR A 299 -33.62 28.78 -52.29
C THR A 299 -32.52 29.77 -52.70
N PRO A 300 -32.81 30.87 -53.41
CA PRO A 300 -31.78 31.89 -53.67
C PRO A 300 -31.46 32.75 -52.43
N PRO A 301 -30.19 33.11 -52.18
CA PRO A 301 -29.79 33.92 -51.03
C PRO A 301 -30.34 35.36 -51.08
N GLU A 302 -30.91 35.84 -49.97
CA GLU A 302 -31.45 37.20 -49.80
C GLU A 302 -30.54 38.09 -48.93
N ILE A 303 -30.25 39.32 -49.35
CA ILE A 303 -29.45 40.28 -48.58
C ILE A 303 -30.34 40.98 -47.53
N THR A 304 -30.41 40.40 -46.33
CA THR A 304 -31.24 40.91 -45.23
C THR A 304 -30.78 42.28 -44.70
N THR A 305 -29.47 42.59 -44.80
CA THR A 305 -28.90 43.80 -44.20
C THR A 305 -28.75 44.96 -45.21
N ILE A 306 -29.81 45.76 -45.33
CA ILE A 306 -29.97 46.76 -46.40
C ILE A 306 -29.51 48.20 -46.09
N ASN A 307 -28.94 48.48 -44.92
CA ASN A 307 -28.56 49.85 -44.50
C ASN A 307 -27.06 49.98 -44.11
N PRO A 308 -26.14 49.96 -45.09
CA PRO A 308 -24.71 50.18 -44.83
C PRO A 308 -24.41 51.59 -44.31
N THR A 309 -23.29 51.72 -43.61
CA THR A 309 -22.81 53.01 -43.11
C THR A 309 -22.24 53.81 -44.28
N THR A 310 -22.97 54.80 -44.79
CA THR A 310 -22.63 55.51 -46.05
C THR A 310 -21.48 56.50 -45.96
N SER A 311 -20.79 56.60 -44.83
CA SER A 311 -19.61 57.45 -44.66
C SER A 311 -18.65 56.87 -43.62
N VAL A 312 -17.35 56.99 -43.87
CA VAL A 312 -16.29 56.56 -42.96
C VAL A 312 -15.14 57.56 -43.04
N ILE A 313 -14.42 57.76 -41.95
CA ILE A 313 -13.17 58.52 -41.97
C ILE A 313 -12.07 57.56 -42.42
N GLU A 314 -11.15 58.01 -43.27
CA GLU A 314 -9.99 57.20 -43.67
C GLU A 314 -9.18 56.67 -42.48
N ASP A 315 -8.49 55.56 -42.74
CA ASP A 315 -7.64 54.81 -41.82
C ASP A 315 -8.31 54.32 -40.51
N ASN A 316 -9.58 54.66 -40.29
CA ASN A 316 -10.46 53.92 -39.40
C ASN A 316 -10.98 52.67 -40.13
N GLN A 317 -11.04 51.54 -39.41
CA GLN A 317 -11.61 50.30 -39.94
C GLN A 317 -13.05 50.52 -40.41
N TYR A 318 -13.28 50.45 -41.72
CA TYR A 318 -14.60 50.15 -42.25
C TYR A 318 -14.86 48.66 -42.07
N SER A 319 -15.99 48.31 -41.50
CA SER A 319 -16.50 46.95 -41.48
C SER A 319 -18.01 47.03 -41.50
N PHE A 320 -18.61 46.64 -42.61
CA PHE A 320 -20.05 46.44 -42.68
C PHE A 320 -20.35 45.02 -43.10
N ASP A 321 -20.99 44.31 -42.19
CA ASP A 321 -21.41 42.93 -42.35
C ASP A 321 -22.74 42.91 -43.12
N PHE A 322 -22.66 42.70 -44.43
CA PHE A 322 -23.83 42.42 -45.24
C PHE A 322 -24.27 40.98 -44.98
N ASN A 323 -25.05 40.78 -43.92
CA ASN A 323 -25.64 39.47 -43.69
C ASN A 323 -26.62 39.16 -44.84
N SER A 324 -26.47 37.98 -45.43
CA SER A 324 -27.51 37.31 -46.22
C SER A 324 -28.11 36.19 -45.38
N SER A 325 -29.42 36.00 -45.48
CA SER A 325 -30.01 34.68 -45.23
C SER A 325 -29.99 33.94 -46.57
N ASP A 326 -29.15 32.93 -46.65
CA ASP A 326 -29.45 31.82 -47.56
C ASP A 326 -30.26 30.84 -46.71
N ASP A 327 -31.56 30.73 -46.97
CA ASP A 327 -32.42 29.70 -46.38
C ASP A 327 -32.21 28.43 -47.21
N GLY A 328 -30.94 28.00 -47.25
CA GLY A 328 -30.36 26.94 -48.04
C GLY A 328 -28.86 26.88 -47.75
N GLN A 329 -28.31 25.69 -47.46
CA GLN A 329 -26.89 25.54 -47.08
C GLN A 329 -25.95 25.58 -48.29
N GLY A 330 -26.18 26.53 -49.20
CA GLY A 330 -25.19 27.02 -50.16
C GLY A 330 -23.87 27.35 -49.46
N THR A 331 -22.75 27.18 -50.16
CA THR A 331 -21.57 27.95 -49.76
C THR A 331 -21.82 29.36 -50.24
N ILE A 332 -22.43 30.18 -49.38
CA ILE A 332 -22.75 31.58 -49.65
C ILE A 332 -21.48 32.30 -50.11
N ASN A 333 -21.44 32.70 -51.39
CA ASN A 333 -20.30 33.40 -51.97
C ASN A 333 -20.67 34.83 -52.36
N TRP A 334 -19.86 35.77 -51.88
CA TRP A 334 -20.04 37.20 -52.02
C TRP A 334 -19.07 37.81 -53.04
N TYR A 335 -19.59 38.66 -53.91
CA TYR A 335 -18.85 39.20 -55.06
C TYR A 335 -19.12 40.69 -55.29
N SER A 336 -18.06 41.47 -55.53
CA SER A 336 -18.15 42.87 -55.91
C SER A 336 -18.43 43.04 -57.41
N ILE A 337 -19.46 43.81 -57.77
CA ILE A 337 -19.79 44.19 -59.16
C ILE A 337 -18.96 45.39 -59.61
N SER A 338 -18.71 46.34 -58.70
CA SER A 338 -17.83 47.48 -58.91
C SER A 338 -16.42 47.18 -58.40
N GLU A 339 -15.42 47.92 -58.89
CA GLU A 339 -14.16 48.04 -58.16
C GLU A 339 -14.44 48.69 -56.80
N LEU A 340 -13.86 48.13 -55.73
CA LEU A 340 -14.00 48.66 -54.36
C LEU A 340 -12.88 49.69 -54.09
N PRO A 341 -13.15 50.77 -53.33
CA PRO A 341 -12.15 51.81 -53.11
C PRO A 341 -11.07 51.40 -52.10
N GLY A 342 -9.82 51.58 -52.48
CA GLY A 342 -8.65 51.45 -51.60
C GLY A 342 -8.41 50.02 -51.15
N SER A 343 -8.26 49.81 -49.84
CA SER A 343 -8.08 48.47 -49.26
C SER A 343 -9.40 47.76 -48.92
N LEU A 344 -10.57 48.32 -49.25
CA LEU A 344 -11.84 47.66 -48.98
C LEU A 344 -11.96 46.34 -49.75
N SER A 345 -11.99 45.25 -48.98
CA SER A 345 -12.17 43.89 -49.46
C SER A 345 -13.53 43.36 -49.03
N LEU A 346 -14.19 42.66 -49.94
CA LEU A 346 -15.34 41.84 -49.60
C LEU A 346 -14.82 40.45 -49.25
N ASP A 347 -14.98 40.03 -48.00
CA ASP A 347 -14.74 38.63 -47.66
C ASP A 347 -15.81 37.77 -48.36
N GLN A 348 -15.35 36.91 -49.28
CA GLN A 348 -16.26 36.18 -50.17
C GLN A 348 -17.10 35.14 -49.41
N THR A 349 -16.69 34.71 -48.22
CA THR A 349 -17.39 33.67 -47.45
C THR A 349 -18.33 34.20 -46.37
N THR A 350 -18.22 35.48 -46.01
CA THR A 350 -18.98 36.06 -44.87
C THR A 350 -19.79 37.31 -45.23
N GLY A 351 -19.62 37.90 -46.42
CA GLY A 351 -20.33 39.13 -46.81
C GLY A 351 -19.84 40.39 -46.11
N VAL A 352 -18.85 40.27 -45.22
CA VAL A 352 -18.23 41.40 -44.53
C VAL A 352 -17.39 42.20 -45.53
N LEU A 353 -17.94 43.35 -45.95
CA LEU A 353 -17.17 44.38 -46.64
C LEU A 353 -16.33 45.11 -45.59
N SER A 354 -15.04 44.79 -45.53
CA SER A 354 -14.12 45.36 -44.55
C SER A 354 -12.78 45.75 -45.16
N GLY A 355 -12.18 46.77 -44.56
CA GLY A 355 -10.87 47.27 -44.90
C GLY A 355 -10.61 48.59 -44.19
N VAL A 356 -9.43 49.12 -44.43
CA VAL A 356 -8.94 50.39 -43.87
C VAL A 356 -8.79 51.34 -45.07
N PRO A 357 -9.86 52.05 -45.47
CA PRO A 357 -9.82 52.91 -46.65
C PRO A 357 -8.79 54.01 -46.44
N LEU A 358 -7.78 54.04 -47.32
CA LEU A 358 -6.62 54.92 -47.19
C LEU A 358 -6.86 56.27 -47.88
N ASN A 359 -6.01 57.26 -47.57
CA ASN A 359 -6.10 58.62 -48.10
C ASN A 359 -6.09 58.70 -49.66
N ASP A 360 -5.49 57.72 -50.35
CA ASP A 360 -5.48 57.67 -51.82
C ASP A 360 -6.88 57.48 -52.46
N VAL A 361 -7.90 57.16 -51.65
CA VAL A 361 -9.31 57.04 -52.07
C VAL A 361 -10.28 57.91 -51.27
N VAL A 362 -9.86 59.07 -50.75
CA VAL A 362 -10.79 60.11 -50.25
C VAL A 362 -11.84 60.48 -51.31
N GLY A 363 -13.10 60.62 -50.89
CA GLY A 363 -14.23 61.03 -51.73
C GLY A 363 -15.41 60.04 -51.72
N SER A 364 -16.36 60.28 -52.61
CA SER A 364 -17.58 59.46 -52.72
C SER A 364 -17.47 58.40 -53.82
N HIS A 365 -17.62 57.13 -53.43
CA HIS A 365 -17.51 55.95 -54.29
C HIS A 365 -18.82 55.18 -54.33
N VAL A 366 -19.08 54.48 -55.44
CA VAL A 366 -20.25 53.61 -55.59
C VAL A 366 -19.83 52.17 -55.36
N CYS A 367 -20.38 51.53 -54.34
CA CYS A 367 -20.12 50.13 -53.99
C CYS A 367 -21.33 49.28 -54.37
N SER A 368 -21.13 48.32 -55.27
CA SER A 368 -22.16 47.37 -55.73
C SER A 368 -21.71 45.94 -55.45
N LEU A 369 -22.52 45.17 -54.73
CA LEU A 369 -22.21 43.81 -54.26
C LEU A 369 -23.32 42.84 -54.66
N TYR A 370 -23.00 41.56 -54.78
CA TYR A 370 -23.97 40.47 -54.88
C TYR A 370 -23.58 39.25 -54.07
N VAL A 371 -24.57 38.44 -53.74
CA VAL A 371 -24.44 37.13 -53.11
C VAL A 371 -24.96 36.06 -54.06
N ASP A 372 -24.36 34.87 -54.04
CA ASP A 372 -24.58 33.76 -54.98
C ASP A 372 -24.33 32.43 -54.25
N ASP A 373 -25.22 31.46 -54.43
CA ASP A 373 -25.20 30.14 -53.76
C ASP A 373 -24.28 29.12 -54.47
N GLY A 374 -23.88 29.40 -55.71
CA GLY A 374 -23.21 28.46 -56.62
C GLY A 374 -24.16 27.52 -57.39
N ASN A 375 -25.45 27.53 -57.04
CA ASN A 375 -26.54 26.73 -57.59
C ASN A 375 -27.53 27.54 -58.46
N THR A 376 -27.16 28.78 -58.80
CA THR A 376 -27.82 29.74 -59.72
C THR A 376 -28.82 30.73 -59.10
N GLY A 377 -28.95 30.78 -57.77
CA GLY A 377 -29.59 31.88 -57.06
C GLY A 377 -28.64 33.08 -56.85
N ARG A 378 -29.18 34.30 -56.82
CA ARG A 378 -28.43 35.51 -56.45
C ARG A 378 -29.31 36.72 -56.12
N ASP A 379 -28.88 37.52 -55.15
CA ASP A 379 -29.41 38.87 -54.84
C ASP A 379 -28.30 39.93 -54.92
N THR A 380 -28.63 41.23 -54.96
CA THR A 380 -27.70 42.31 -55.34
C THR A 380 -28.05 43.67 -54.72
N ILE A 381 -27.10 44.25 -53.99
CA ILE A 381 -27.23 45.55 -53.30
C ILE A 381 -26.27 46.60 -53.89
N SER A 382 -26.58 47.89 -53.72
CA SER A 382 -25.69 48.99 -54.13
C SER A 382 -25.92 50.26 -53.29
N PHE A 383 -24.82 50.93 -52.92
CA PHE A 383 -24.83 52.14 -52.10
C PHE A 383 -23.66 53.07 -52.44
N ASN A 384 -23.68 54.29 -51.92
CA ASN A 384 -22.55 55.21 -51.98
C ASN A 384 -21.84 55.23 -50.63
N LEU A 385 -20.50 55.17 -50.65
CA LEU A 385 -19.64 55.34 -49.48
C LEU A 385 -18.81 56.62 -49.63
N GLU A 386 -18.93 57.53 -48.67
CA GLU A 386 -18.13 58.76 -48.58
C GLU A 386 -16.94 58.53 -47.63
N ILE A 387 -15.75 58.40 -48.19
CA ILE A 387 -14.48 58.31 -47.46
C ILE A 387 -14.03 59.75 -47.19
N ILE A 388 -14.00 60.11 -45.91
CA ILE A 388 -13.72 61.47 -45.42
C ILE A 388 -12.26 61.51 -44.98
N ASN A 389 -11.49 62.47 -45.50
CA ASN A 389 -10.12 62.71 -45.06
C ASN A 389 -10.08 62.89 -43.53
N LYS A 390 -9.08 62.32 -42.86
CA LYS A 390 -8.89 62.48 -41.43
C LYS A 390 -8.54 63.92 -41.12
N LYS A 391 -8.42 64.22 -39.83
CA LYS A 391 -7.77 65.46 -39.40
C LYS A 391 -6.45 65.07 -38.76
N PRO A 392 -5.37 65.83 -38.99
CA PRO A 392 -4.14 65.67 -38.24
C PRO A 392 -4.38 65.68 -36.73
N ASN A 393 -3.89 64.63 -36.08
CA ASN A 393 -3.99 64.46 -34.64
C ASN A 393 -2.90 65.28 -33.95
N ILE A 394 -3.23 66.49 -33.49
CA ILE A 394 -2.26 67.40 -32.85
C ILE A 394 -1.70 66.75 -31.58
N LEU A 395 -0.45 66.30 -31.64
CA LEU A 395 0.28 65.74 -30.51
C LEU A 395 0.83 66.83 -29.59
N THR A 396 1.10 68.02 -30.14
CA THR A 396 1.57 69.20 -29.38
C THR A 396 0.47 69.79 -28.50
N GLN A 397 0.46 69.45 -27.21
CA GLN A 397 -0.51 69.97 -26.24
C GLN A 397 -0.03 71.20 -25.45
N VAL A 398 1.28 71.30 -25.20
CA VAL A 398 1.94 72.44 -24.54
C VAL A 398 3.29 72.69 -25.21
N LEU A 399 3.80 73.92 -25.09
CA LEU A 399 5.21 74.22 -25.30
C LEU A 399 5.90 74.12 -23.94
N ASP A 400 7.14 73.60 -23.92
CA ASP A 400 7.99 73.71 -22.74
C ASP A 400 8.33 75.17 -22.46
N ASP A 401 8.42 75.53 -21.18
CA ASP A 401 9.02 76.81 -20.76
C ASP A 401 10.50 76.84 -21.16
N ALA A 402 10.87 77.82 -21.97
CA ALA A 402 12.26 78.04 -22.35
C ALA A 402 13.07 78.58 -21.17
N ASN A 403 14.39 78.38 -21.20
CA ASN A 403 15.31 79.02 -20.27
C ASN A 403 16.18 80.02 -21.06
N GLU A 404 16.50 81.15 -20.44
CA GLU A 404 17.31 82.20 -21.03
C GLU A 404 18.65 81.66 -21.55
N GLY A 405 19.02 81.99 -22.79
CA GLY A 405 20.28 81.60 -23.43
C GLY A 405 20.37 80.13 -23.85
N GLU A 406 19.48 79.26 -23.37
CA GLU A 406 19.36 77.88 -23.88
C GLU A 406 18.68 77.89 -25.25
N PHE A 407 19.14 77.03 -26.17
CA PHE A 407 18.51 76.91 -27.49
C PHE A 407 17.15 76.23 -27.35
N TYR A 408 16.10 76.98 -27.65
CA TYR A 408 14.74 76.46 -27.71
C TYR A 408 14.45 75.95 -29.12
N SER A 409 14.34 74.63 -29.25
CA SER A 409 13.77 73.98 -30.42
C SER A 409 12.56 73.19 -29.96
N PHE A 410 11.42 73.41 -30.62
CA PHE A 410 10.21 72.62 -30.41
C PHE A 410 9.59 72.32 -31.78
N ASP A 411 9.66 71.06 -32.18
CA ASP A 411 8.94 70.59 -33.36
C ASP A 411 7.46 70.50 -33.02
N LEU A 412 6.64 71.34 -33.66
CA LEU A 412 5.19 71.23 -33.57
C LEU A 412 4.77 69.92 -34.25
N ASP A 413 4.59 68.87 -33.46
CA ASP A 413 4.17 67.56 -33.96
C ASP A 413 2.63 67.42 -33.99
N ALA A 414 2.16 66.78 -35.06
CA ALA A 414 0.79 66.36 -35.30
C ALA A 414 0.82 65.15 -36.24
N ASP A 415 0.32 64.01 -35.77
CA ASP A 415 0.33 62.77 -36.54
C ASP A 415 -0.76 62.79 -37.60
N ASP A 416 -0.33 62.59 -38.84
CA ASP A 416 -1.14 62.48 -40.05
C ASP A 416 -0.69 61.19 -40.75
N GLU A 417 -0.76 60.10 -39.98
CA GLU A 417 -0.58 58.69 -40.35
C GLU A 417 0.66 58.43 -41.24
N GLN A 418 1.80 58.94 -40.75
CA GLN A 418 3.13 58.85 -41.38
C GLN A 418 3.30 59.60 -42.72
N LEU A 419 2.26 60.28 -43.22
CA LEU A 419 2.39 61.32 -44.25
C LEU A 419 2.89 62.63 -43.60
N GLY A 420 2.33 62.96 -42.43
CA GLY A 420 2.65 64.16 -41.65
C GLY A 420 2.05 65.44 -42.25
N THR A 421 1.73 66.43 -41.42
CA THR A 421 0.95 67.58 -41.90
C THR A 421 1.67 68.38 -42.98
N THR A 422 1.04 68.47 -44.16
CA THR A 422 1.57 69.15 -45.34
C THR A 422 1.94 70.61 -45.08
N SER A 423 1.25 71.29 -44.14
CA SER A 423 1.71 72.59 -43.64
C SER A 423 1.26 73.00 -42.24
N TYR A 424 2.11 73.82 -41.63
CA TYR A 424 1.91 74.51 -40.35
C TYR A 424 1.81 76.01 -40.60
N SER A 425 0.89 76.70 -39.92
CA SER A 425 0.79 78.17 -40.01
C SER A 425 0.43 78.83 -38.68
N ILE A 426 1.03 79.99 -38.43
CA ILE A 426 0.79 80.77 -37.21
C ILE A 426 -0.39 81.72 -37.44
N LEU A 427 -1.40 81.63 -36.58
CA LEU A 427 -2.55 82.52 -36.54
C LEU A 427 -2.32 83.64 -35.51
N ASN A 428 -3.10 84.72 -35.57
CA ASN A 428 -2.91 85.87 -34.67
C ASN A 428 -3.47 85.59 -33.26
N PRO A 429 -2.72 85.80 -32.15
CA PRO A 429 -1.42 86.46 -32.06
C PRO A 429 -0.25 85.62 -32.58
N GLY A 430 0.63 86.27 -33.35
CA GLY A 430 1.84 85.66 -33.89
C GLY A 430 2.92 85.37 -32.84
N LEU A 431 4.03 84.78 -33.30
CA LEU A 431 5.15 84.40 -32.45
C LEU A 431 5.84 85.63 -31.79
N PRO A 432 6.48 85.46 -30.61
CA PRO A 432 7.48 86.39 -30.09
C PRO A 432 8.62 86.64 -31.08
N ASP A 433 9.25 87.82 -31.04
CA ASP A 433 10.33 88.20 -31.98
C ASP A 433 11.55 87.26 -31.92
N TRP A 434 11.76 86.55 -30.80
CA TRP A 434 12.84 85.57 -30.59
C TRP A 434 12.54 84.16 -31.12
N LEU A 435 11.28 83.84 -31.37
CA LEU A 435 10.79 82.50 -31.71
C LEU A 435 10.27 82.49 -33.15
N THR A 436 10.83 81.63 -34.00
CA THR A 436 10.51 81.56 -35.43
C THR A 436 10.03 80.18 -35.81
N LEU A 437 8.89 80.08 -36.51
CA LEU A 437 8.53 78.90 -37.29
C LEU A 437 9.46 78.85 -38.50
N VAL A 438 10.54 78.07 -38.39
CA VAL A 438 11.62 78.00 -39.39
C VAL A 438 11.11 77.39 -40.69
N SER A 439 10.16 76.45 -40.55
CA SER A 439 9.62 75.64 -41.63
C SER A 439 8.12 75.46 -41.46
N SER A 440 7.34 75.98 -42.41
CA SER A 440 5.90 75.75 -42.47
C SER A 440 5.53 74.34 -42.96
N VAL A 441 6.47 73.38 -42.93
CA VAL A 441 6.32 72.00 -43.44
C VAL A 441 6.86 70.96 -42.44
N THR A 442 7.66 71.35 -41.45
CA THR A 442 8.20 70.44 -40.42
C THR A 442 7.84 70.86 -38.98
N GLY A 443 6.99 71.88 -38.82
CA GLY A 443 6.51 72.34 -37.50
C GLY A 443 7.55 73.04 -36.62
N GLU A 444 8.82 72.95 -36.99
CA GLU A 444 10.00 73.41 -36.23
C GLU A 444 9.91 74.89 -35.83
N LEU A 445 9.58 75.13 -34.55
CA LEU A 445 9.79 76.40 -33.87
C LEU A 445 11.20 76.43 -33.29
N GLN A 446 12.02 77.39 -33.71
CA GLN A 446 13.34 77.62 -33.12
C GLN A 446 13.47 79.06 -32.61
N GLY A 447 14.19 79.19 -31.50
CA GLY A 447 14.64 80.46 -30.97
C GLY A 447 15.80 80.27 -30.00
N ILE A 448 16.57 81.33 -29.78
CA ILE A 448 17.36 81.46 -28.55
C ILE A 448 16.75 82.67 -27.86
N PRO A 449 15.92 82.49 -26.82
CA PRO A 449 15.42 83.62 -26.06
C PRO A 449 16.59 84.27 -25.32
N ASP A 450 16.81 85.56 -25.53
CA ASP A 450 17.83 86.30 -24.82
C ASP A 450 17.25 86.91 -23.52
N ASN A 451 18.10 87.54 -22.71
CA ASN A 451 17.73 88.22 -21.47
C ASN A 451 16.52 89.19 -21.63
N GLY A 452 16.29 89.75 -22.81
CA GLY A 452 15.15 90.61 -23.13
C GLY A 452 13.80 89.88 -23.21
N ASP A 453 13.81 88.56 -23.38
CA ASP A 453 12.62 87.73 -23.62
C ASP A 453 12.05 87.08 -22.35
N VAL A 454 12.76 87.18 -21.22
CA VAL A 454 12.41 86.59 -19.91
C VAL A 454 11.00 87.00 -19.46
N GLY A 455 10.04 86.08 -19.62
CA GLY A 455 8.62 86.28 -19.35
C GLY A 455 7.69 85.37 -20.17
N PRO A 456 6.37 85.45 -19.95
CA PRO A 456 5.37 84.61 -20.62
C PRO A 456 4.83 85.19 -21.94
N ALA A 457 4.57 84.31 -22.91
CA ALA A 457 3.93 84.59 -24.19
C ALA A 457 2.93 83.49 -24.61
N SER A 458 2.11 83.79 -25.64
CA SER A 458 1.07 82.89 -26.17
C SER A 458 1.02 82.95 -27.69
N ILE A 459 0.84 81.81 -28.36
CA ILE A 459 0.77 81.67 -29.82
C ILE A 459 -0.41 80.80 -30.25
N ILE A 460 -0.90 80.95 -31.49
CA ILE A 460 -1.93 80.09 -32.07
C ILE A 460 -1.40 79.43 -33.35
N VAL A 461 -1.57 78.11 -33.46
CA VAL A 461 -1.07 77.30 -34.58
C VAL A 461 -2.23 76.61 -35.28
N ALA A 462 -2.20 76.58 -36.61
CA ALA A 462 -3.05 75.75 -37.46
C ALA A 462 -2.22 74.69 -38.19
N PHE A 463 -2.78 73.49 -38.26
CA PHE A 463 -2.23 72.27 -38.86
C PHE A 463 -3.13 71.87 -40.03
N ASP A 464 -2.53 71.56 -41.18
CA ASP A 464 -3.23 71.49 -42.46
C ASP A 464 -2.59 70.43 -43.36
N ASP A 465 -3.31 69.33 -43.63
CA ASP A 465 -2.87 68.23 -44.51
C ASP A 465 -2.93 68.56 -46.01
N GLY A 466 -3.60 69.66 -46.38
CA GLY A 466 -3.82 70.05 -47.79
C GLY A 466 -4.99 69.37 -48.49
N ASN A 467 -5.58 68.32 -47.91
CA ASN A 467 -6.71 67.52 -48.40
C ASN A 467 -8.04 67.82 -47.65
N GLU A 468 -8.17 69.06 -47.14
CA GLU A 468 -9.29 69.61 -46.37
C GLU A 468 -9.36 69.24 -44.87
N GLY A 469 -8.53 68.33 -44.38
CA GLY A 469 -8.39 68.08 -42.93
C GLY A 469 -7.52 69.15 -42.26
N LYS A 470 -8.14 69.90 -41.34
CA LYS A 470 -7.49 71.02 -40.64
C LYS A 470 -7.92 71.08 -39.19
N ASP A 471 -6.97 71.36 -38.30
CA ASP A 471 -7.25 71.65 -36.89
C ASP A 471 -6.29 72.72 -36.32
N THR A 472 -6.60 73.22 -35.12
CA THR A 472 -5.91 74.38 -34.52
C THR A 472 -5.77 74.26 -33.02
N THR A 473 -4.63 74.67 -32.44
CA THR A 473 -4.46 74.79 -30.98
C THR A 473 -3.80 76.12 -30.57
N THR A 474 -3.88 76.43 -29.28
CA THR A 474 -3.26 77.61 -28.65
C THR A 474 -2.24 77.15 -27.62
N LEU A 475 -1.00 77.65 -27.74
CA LEU A 475 0.13 77.23 -26.91
C LEU A 475 0.68 78.44 -26.13
N ASN A 476 1.28 78.18 -24.97
CA ASN A 476 1.87 79.21 -24.10
C ASN A 476 3.30 78.80 -23.73
N ILE A 477 4.19 79.79 -23.59
CA ILE A 477 5.61 79.58 -23.33
C ILE A 477 6.15 80.67 -22.41
N THR A 478 6.93 80.31 -21.38
CA THR A 478 7.61 81.27 -20.50
C THR A 478 9.11 81.11 -20.63
N VAL A 479 9.82 82.21 -20.87
CA VAL A 479 11.30 82.25 -20.77
C VAL A 479 11.70 82.50 -19.31
N ARG A 480 12.62 81.70 -18.77
CA ARG A 480 13.08 81.76 -17.37
C ARG A 480 14.55 82.17 -17.24
N ASN A 481 14.84 83.17 -16.41
CA ASN A 481 16.20 83.49 -15.93
C ASN A 481 16.74 82.31 -15.10
N LYS A 482 17.96 81.86 -15.38
CA LYS A 482 18.65 80.75 -14.70
C LYS A 482 19.40 81.28 -13.47
N VAL A 483 19.61 80.50 -12.41
CA VAL A 483 20.16 81.02 -11.13
C VAL A 483 21.17 80.06 -10.49
N PRO A 484 22.24 80.58 -9.84
CA PRO A 484 23.16 79.76 -9.06
C PRO A 484 22.55 79.39 -7.71
N THR A 485 22.82 78.18 -7.23
CA THR A 485 22.27 77.61 -5.99
C THR A 485 23.40 77.03 -5.15
N ILE A 486 23.46 77.35 -3.85
CA ILE A 486 24.46 76.84 -2.89
C ILE A 486 23.92 75.57 -2.22
N THR A 487 24.80 74.61 -1.95
CA THR A 487 24.47 73.45 -1.10
C THR A 487 24.64 73.81 0.38
N THR A 488 23.63 73.56 1.22
CA THR A 488 23.59 74.02 2.63
C THR A 488 23.29 72.88 3.62
N ASP A 489 24.28 72.03 3.87
CA ASP A 489 24.23 70.92 4.84
C ASP A 489 25.46 70.97 5.75
N TYR A 490 25.64 72.11 6.43
CA TYR A 490 26.82 72.43 7.23
C TYR A 490 26.55 72.28 8.74
N ASP A 491 27.55 71.78 9.48
CA ASP A 491 27.48 71.77 10.94
C ASP A 491 27.47 73.21 11.50
N THR A 492 26.64 73.42 12.52
CA THR A 492 26.39 74.72 13.17
C THR A 492 26.76 74.74 14.66
N VAL A 493 27.08 73.59 15.24
CA VAL A 493 27.64 73.47 16.59
C VAL A 493 28.88 72.61 16.47
N ILE A 494 30.00 73.10 17.01
CA ILE A 494 31.26 72.38 17.10
C ILE A 494 31.83 72.55 18.50
N THR A 495 32.68 71.62 18.92
CA THR A 495 33.57 71.84 20.05
C THR A 495 34.85 72.50 19.54
N GLU A 496 35.56 73.21 20.42
CA GLU A 496 36.94 73.63 20.15
C GLU A 496 37.87 72.47 19.75
N ASP A 497 39.00 72.81 19.11
CA ASP A 497 40.09 71.97 18.58
C ASP A 497 39.70 70.88 17.57
N ASN A 498 38.41 70.62 17.37
CA ASN A 498 37.90 69.81 16.28
C ASN A 498 37.98 70.58 14.95
N PRO A 499 38.64 70.04 13.89
CA PRO A 499 38.82 70.75 12.64
C PRO A 499 37.49 70.90 11.88
N TYR A 500 37.05 72.14 11.65
CA TYR A 500 35.91 72.43 10.80
C TYR A 500 36.33 72.51 9.33
N SER A 501 35.60 71.83 8.46
CA SER A 501 35.80 71.89 7.01
C SER A 501 34.48 71.64 6.31
N TYR A 502 34.00 72.64 5.57
CA TYR A 502 32.81 72.55 4.74
C TYR A 502 33.09 73.10 3.33
N ASP A 503 32.68 72.38 2.29
CA ASP A 503 32.89 72.80 0.90
C ASP A 503 31.58 73.30 0.27
N PHE A 504 31.51 74.59 -0.03
CA PHE A 504 30.34 75.20 -0.65
C PHE A 504 30.35 74.96 -2.16
N ASP A 505 29.71 73.88 -2.61
CA ASP A 505 29.48 73.65 -4.03
C ASP A 505 28.23 74.40 -4.55
N CYS A 506 28.27 74.81 -5.83
CA CYS A 506 27.19 75.55 -6.48
C CYS A 506 27.14 75.33 -8.01
N SER A 507 25.94 75.47 -8.59
CA SER A 507 25.72 75.33 -10.03
C SER A 507 25.94 76.62 -10.83
N GLU A 508 26.91 76.65 -11.75
CA GLU A 508 27.04 77.69 -12.78
C GLU A 508 26.09 77.45 -13.97
N ASP A 509 25.65 78.52 -14.63
CA ASP A 509 24.81 78.46 -15.83
C ASP A 509 25.51 78.82 -17.15
N GLY A 510 26.72 79.39 -17.08
CA GLY A 510 27.52 79.91 -18.19
C GLY A 510 27.61 81.45 -18.26
N GLN A 511 26.93 82.20 -17.38
CA GLN A 511 26.94 83.66 -17.34
C GLN A 511 27.49 84.25 -16.02
N GLY A 512 28.70 83.87 -15.65
CA GLY A 512 29.45 84.60 -14.62
C GLY A 512 30.64 83.83 -14.09
N ASN A 513 31.66 84.54 -13.61
CA ASN A 513 32.57 83.90 -12.67
C ASN A 513 31.79 83.65 -11.39
N ILE A 514 31.52 82.39 -11.05
CA ILE A 514 31.15 82.01 -9.68
C ILE A 514 32.21 82.55 -8.72
N VAL A 515 31.80 83.43 -7.79
CA VAL A 515 32.65 83.92 -6.71
C VAL A 515 31.93 83.73 -5.38
N TYR A 516 32.57 82.96 -4.50
CA TYR A 516 32.11 82.76 -3.12
C TYR A 516 32.58 83.93 -2.26
N HIS A 517 31.64 84.61 -1.63
CA HIS A 517 31.86 85.84 -0.88
C HIS A 517 31.48 85.66 0.59
N ALA A 518 32.47 85.70 1.49
CA ALA A 518 32.21 85.82 2.93
C ALA A 518 31.74 87.25 3.26
N ASN A 519 30.44 87.41 3.53
CA ASN A 519 29.89 88.58 4.22
C ASN A 519 30.39 88.65 5.67
N ALA A 520 30.49 87.49 6.32
CA ALA A 520 31.04 87.32 7.67
C ALA A 520 31.71 85.95 7.80
N LYS A 521 32.82 85.90 8.54
CA LYS A 521 33.41 84.68 9.09
C LYS A 521 34.38 85.03 10.23
N PRO A 522 34.72 84.09 11.12
CA PRO A 522 35.80 84.23 12.11
C PRO A 522 37.20 84.40 11.50
N SER A 523 38.19 84.64 12.34
CA SER A 523 39.62 84.72 11.97
C SER A 523 40.28 83.36 11.73
N TRP A 524 39.88 82.33 12.48
CA TRP A 524 40.41 80.97 12.41
C TRP A 524 39.89 80.19 11.19
N LEU A 525 38.64 80.42 10.78
CA LEU A 525 38.12 79.94 9.49
C LEU A 525 38.74 80.68 8.31
N SER A 526 38.91 79.98 7.18
CA SER A 526 39.34 80.54 5.91
C SER A 526 38.40 80.10 4.79
N LEU A 527 37.99 81.02 3.92
CA LEU A 527 37.16 80.73 2.73
C LEU A 527 38.03 80.87 1.47
N ASN A 528 37.99 79.88 0.59
CA ASN A 528 38.50 80.01 -0.77
C ASN A 528 37.41 80.57 -1.70
N SER A 529 37.53 81.84 -2.09
CA SER A 529 36.54 82.56 -2.90
C SER A 529 36.29 81.99 -4.30
N THR A 530 37.08 80.99 -4.74
CA THR A 530 36.99 80.38 -6.07
C THR A 530 36.68 78.87 -6.01
N THR A 531 36.79 78.22 -4.85
CA THR A 531 36.53 76.76 -4.72
C THR A 531 35.51 76.41 -3.66
N GLY A 532 34.80 77.37 -3.05
CA GLY A 532 33.79 77.10 -2.01
C GLY A 532 34.38 76.84 -0.62
N LEU A 533 35.44 76.03 -0.53
CA LEU A 533 35.98 75.51 0.74
C LEU A 533 36.15 76.55 1.85
N LEU A 534 35.40 76.32 2.94
CA LEU A 534 35.47 77.01 4.22
C LEU A 534 36.08 76.05 5.27
N ALA A 535 37.34 76.28 5.66
CA ALA A 535 38.03 75.40 6.59
C ALA A 535 38.90 76.13 7.63
N GLY A 536 39.05 75.52 8.80
CA GLY A 536 39.89 75.97 9.92
C GLY A 536 39.55 75.25 11.23
N THR A 537 40.49 75.21 12.17
CA THR A 537 40.26 74.69 13.52
C THR A 537 40.05 75.86 14.49
N PRO A 538 38.98 75.89 15.29
CA PRO A 538 38.81 76.87 16.37
C PRO A 538 39.70 76.51 17.56
N SER A 539 40.30 77.51 18.20
CA SER A 539 41.05 77.34 19.45
C SER A 539 40.21 77.74 20.67
N ASN A 540 40.73 77.52 21.87
CA ASN A 540 40.11 78.00 23.11
C ASN A 540 39.97 79.53 23.19
N ASN A 541 40.62 80.30 22.33
CA ASN A 541 40.37 81.75 22.22
C ASN A 541 39.20 82.12 21.30
N ASP A 542 38.54 81.13 20.69
CA ASP A 542 37.44 81.26 19.72
C ASP A 542 36.10 80.70 20.23
N VAL A 543 36.06 80.15 21.46
CA VAL A 543 34.86 79.67 22.18
C VAL A 543 33.77 80.75 22.27
N GLY A 544 32.52 80.35 21.98
CA GLY A 544 31.34 81.21 21.95
C GLY A 544 30.58 81.17 20.61
N GLU A 545 29.75 82.17 20.34
CA GLU A 545 29.05 82.32 19.06
C GLU A 545 29.91 83.06 18.04
N ALA A 546 30.08 82.47 16.85
CA ALA A 546 30.86 83.04 15.77
C ALA A 546 30.12 82.93 14.42
N SER A 547 29.60 84.06 13.92
CA SER A 547 28.75 84.09 12.72
C SER A 547 29.51 83.90 11.41
N VAL A 548 28.94 83.07 10.53
CA VAL A 548 29.39 82.83 9.15
C VAL A 548 28.25 83.19 8.18
N SER A 549 28.57 83.92 7.14
CA SER A 549 27.62 84.27 6.08
C SER A 549 28.37 84.29 4.75
N ILE A 550 28.02 83.36 3.86
CA ILE A 550 28.63 83.17 2.55
C ILE A 550 27.54 83.34 1.49
N PHE A 551 27.79 84.11 0.45
CA PHE A 551 26.91 84.14 -0.72
C PHE A 551 27.67 83.82 -2.00
N VAL A 552 26.92 83.39 -3.01
CA VAL A 552 27.37 83.17 -4.37
C VAL A 552 26.45 83.94 -5.31
N SER A 553 26.97 84.39 -6.44
CA SER A 553 26.16 85.08 -7.45
C SER A 553 26.78 84.93 -8.84
N ASP A 554 25.92 84.94 -9.85
CA ASP A 554 26.26 85.07 -11.27
C ASP A 554 26.73 86.50 -11.61
N GLY A 555 26.20 87.50 -10.89
CA GLY A 555 26.38 88.93 -11.14
C GLY A 555 25.26 89.59 -11.95
N ASN A 556 24.30 88.82 -12.47
CA ASN A 556 23.16 89.26 -13.28
C ASN A 556 21.87 89.42 -12.46
N GLY A 557 21.73 88.69 -11.35
CA GLY A 557 20.57 88.79 -10.46
C GLY A 557 20.20 87.50 -9.74
N GLY A 558 20.75 86.37 -10.19
CA GLY A 558 20.79 85.16 -9.41
C GLY A 558 21.86 85.27 -8.32
N SER A 559 21.42 85.11 -7.08
CA SER A 559 22.31 85.00 -5.93
C SER A 559 21.66 84.13 -4.88
N ASP A 560 22.43 83.21 -4.35
CA ASP A 560 22.02 82.39 -3.20
C ASP A 560 22.96 82.65 -2.02
N THR A 561 22.48 82.44 -0.80
CA THR A 561 23.14 82.90 0.43
C THR A 561 22.97 81.91 1.58
N ALA A 562 24.06 81.21 1.90
CA ALA A 562 24.21 80.45 3.14
C ALA A 562 24.51 81.40 4.31
N SER A 563 23.88 81.21 5.47
CA SER A 563 24.19 81.98 6.68
C SER A 563 23.83 81.21 7.94
N PHE A 564 24.74 81.21 8.91
CA PHE A 564 24.65 80.45 10.14
C PHE A 564 25.52 81.06 11.24
N THR A 565 25.24 80.70 12.48
CA THR A 565 26.18 80.89 13.59
C THR A 565 26.84 79.55 13.85
N LEU A 566 28.16 79.53 13.95
CA LEU A 566 28.86 78.45 14.62
C LEU A 566 28.84 78.73 16.11
N THR A 567 28.25 77.83 16.88
CA THR A 567 28.47 77.79 18.32
C THR A 567 29.69 76.90 18.57
N ILE A 568 30.80 77.53 18.98
CA ILE A 568 32.00 76.83 19.43
C ILE A 568 31.84 76.62 20.92
N ASN A 569 31.47 75.41 21.30
CA ASN A 569 31.42 75.00 22.70
C ASN A 569 32.85 74.80 23.22
N ASN A 570 33.06 75.23 24.47
CA ASN A 570 34.19 74.80 25.28
C ASN A 570 34.12 73.27 25.41
N ARG A 571 35.26 72.58 25.39
CA ARG A 571 35.42 71.19 25.81
C ARG A 571 35.60 71.21 27.32
N ASP A 572 34.83 70.42 28.07
CA ASP A 572 35.18 70.19 29.47
C ASP A 572 36.50 69.37 29.50
N PRO A 573 37.51 69.73 30.33
CA PRO A 573 38.74 68.95 30.47
C PRO A 573 38.45 67.47 30.76
N VAL A 574 39.02 66.55 29.97
CA VAL A 574 38.65 65.13 30.05
C VAL A 574 39.64 64.39 30.95
N LEU A 575 39.17 63.81 32.05
CA LEU A 575 39.98 62.97 32.92
C LEU A 575 40.41 61.69 32.20
N GLU A 576 41.72 61.53 31.98
CA GLU A 576 42.32 60.30 31.43
C GLU A 576 42.88 59.38 32.53
N SER A 577 43.35 59.96 33.64
CA SER A 577 43.76 59.19 34.81
C SER A 577 42.55 58.58 35.53
N THR A 578 42.73 57.39 36.10
CA THR A 578 41.71 56.73 36.93
C THR A 578 42.13 56.79 38.40
N ALA A 579 41.27 57.32 39.27
CA ALA A 579 41.52 57.41 40.71
C ALA A 579 42.03 56.09 41.32
N ILE A 580 43.23 56.14 41.90
CA ILE A 580 43.69 55.11 42.83
C ILE A 580 42.83 55.26 44.10
N SER A 581 41.75 54.50 44.17
CA SER A 581 40.68 54.64 45.17
C SER A 581 40.89 53.81 46.44
N SER A 582 42.01 53.10 46.55
CA SER A 582 42.50 52.52 47.79
C SER A 582 43.92 52.95 48.11
N ALA A 583 44.22 53.04 49.41
CA ALA A 583 45.58 53.17 49.94
C ALA A 583 45.71 52.21 51.13
N TYR A 584 46.89 51.65 51.35
CA TYR A 584 47.20 51.03 52.64
C TYR A 584 47.71 52.09 53.62
N GLU A 585 47.48 51.89 54.91
CA GLU A 585 48.07 52.77 55.92
C GLU A 585 49.60 52.71 55.98
N ASP A 586 50.16 53.82 56.46
CA ASP A 586 51.55 54.30 56.49
C ASP A 586 52.41 54.08 55.21
N SER A 587 51.79 53.60 54.14
CA SER A 587 52.32 53.52 52.77
C SER A 587 52.21 54.87 52.05
N SER A 588 53.16 55.14 51.14
CA SER A 588 53.12 56.38 50.33
C SER A 588 52.06 56.30 49.23
N TYR A 589 51.01 57.10 49.37
CA TYR A 589 50.03 57.33 48.31
C TYR A 589 50.51 58.47 47.41
N ALA A 590 50.53 58.21 46.10
CA ALA A 590 50.72 59.20 45.05
C ALA A 590 49.80 58.88 43.88
N TYR A 591 49.10 59.90 43.37
CA TYR A 591 48.20 59.82 42.23
C TYR A 591 48.31 61.13 41.44
N ASP A 592 48.93 61.08 40.27
CA ASP A 592 48.88 62.17 39.31
C ASP A 592 47.50 62.16 38.63
N ILE A 593 46.75 63.25 38.81
CA ILE A 593 45.57 63.50 37.98
C ILE A 593 46.08 63.93 36.60
N ASP A 594 45.77 63.12 35.59
CA ASP A 594 46.09 63.37 34.18
C ASP A 594 44.80 63.64 33.40
N PHE A 595 44.86 64.61 32.50
CA PHE A 595 43.69 65.12 31.79
C PHE A 595 44.05 65.59 30.39
N ASP A 596 43.18 65.30 29.44
CA ASP A 596 43.27 65.83 28.09
C ASP A 596 42.64 67.24 28.03
N ASP A 597 43.51 68.19 27.69
CA ASP A 597 43.20 69.55 27.24
C ASP A 597 44.17 69.97 26.10
N GLU A 598 44.60 68.99 25.28
CA GLU A 598 45.51 69.06 24.10
C GLU A 598 46.76 69.98 24.23
N GLY A 599 47.19 70.26 25.46
CA GLY A 599 48.44 70.96 25.77
C GLY A 599 48.32 72.44 26.17
N GLU A 600 47.10 73.00 26.30
CA GLU A 600 46.91 74.26 27.04
C GLU A 600 46.74 73.97 28.55
N GLY A 601 47.17 74.90 29.41
CA GLY A 601 47.53 74.57 30.80
C GLY A 601 46.46 74.93 31.84
N ALA A 602 45.58 73.98 32.18
CA ALA A 602 44.61 74.13 33.27
C ALA A 602 45.25 74.26 34.67
N THR A 603 44.42 74.61 35.67
CA THR A 603 44.85 74.73 37.08
C THR A 603 44.06 73.80 38.00
N TYR A 604 44.78 73.15 38.93
CA TYR A 604 44.18 72.20 39.88
C TYR A 604 43.95 72.84 41.24
N SER A 605 42.81 72.55 41.88
CA SER A 605 42.50 73.05 43.21
C SER A 605 41.68 72.08 44.07
N TRP A 606 41.88 72.11 45.38
CA TRP A 606 41.12 71.27 46.32
C TRP A 606 39.66 71.74 46.44
N ASN A 607 38.73 70.83 46.16
CA ASN A 607 37.31 70.97 46.51
C ASN A 607 37.02 70.31 47.88
N ILE A 608 37.50 69.07 48.07
CA ILE A 608 37.48 68.34 49.35
C ILE A 608 38.84 67.63 49.53
N LYS A 609 39.48 67.77 50.70
CA LYS A 609 40.71 67.05 51.02
C LYS A 609 40.71 66.44 52.43
N PRO A 610 41.25 65.22 52.61
CA PRO A 610 41.76 64.76 53.89
C PRO A 610 42.96 65.59 54.35
N ASP A 611 43.19 65.74 55.67
CA ASP A 611 44.28 66.57 56.19
C ASP A 611 45.68 66.10 55.74
N TRP A 612 45.86 64.78 55.59
CA TRP A 612 47.13 64.11 55.27
C TRP A 612 47.54 64.17 53.79
N LEU A 613 46.63 64.53 52.87
CA LEU A 613 46.92 64.68 51.44
C LEU A 613 47.37 66.10 51.07
N SER A 614 48.27 66.19 50.10
CA SER A 614 48.73 67.42 49.45
C SER A 614 48.50 67.35 47.93
N LEU A 615 48.45 68.51 47.26
CA LEU A 615 48.21 68.62 45.81
C LEU A 615 49.20 69.61 45.22
N ASN A 616 49.86 69.23 44.13
CA ASN A 616 50.60 70.14 43.28
C ASN A 616 49.64 70.84 42.29
N THR A 617 49.25 72.08 42.60
CA THR A 617 48.26 72.85 41.83
C THR A 617 48.68 73.16 40.39
N SER A 618 49.89 72.78 39.99
CA SER A 618 50.45 72.96 38.64
C SER A 618 50.82 71.65 37.91
N THR A 619 50.61 70.47 38.52
CA THR A 619 50.90 69.18 37.87
C THR A 619 49.90 68.05 38.19
N GLY A 620 48.85 68.31 38.98
CA GLY A 620 47.83 67.30 39.29
C GLY A 620 48.21 66.29 40.38
N GLU A 621 49.50 66.15 40.69
CA GLU A 621 50.04 65.24 41.72
C GLU A 621 49.34 65.42 43.08
N ILE A 622 48.48 64.47 43.44
CA ILE A 622 48.02 64.24 44.81
C ILE A 622 49.04 63.32 45.48
N SER A 623 49.61 63.71 46.62
CA SER A 623 50.47 62.81 47.40
C SER A 623 50.41 63.02 48.91
N GLY A 624 50.64 61.93 49.67
CA GLY A 624 50.62 61.89 51.12
C GLY A 624 50.87 60.49 51.70
N ILE A 625 50.82 60.37 53.03
CA ILE A 625 50.92 59.09 53.76
C ILE A 625 49.75 59.05 54.77
N PRO A 626 48.79 58.11 54.65
CA PRO A 626 47.70 57.96 55.60
C PRO A 626 48.15 57.14 56.80
N ARG A 627 47.96 57.62 58.02
CA ARG A 627 48.10 56.82 59.24
C ARG A 627 46.82 56.04 59.56
N ASN A 628 46.93 54.99 60.37
CA ASN A 628 45.85 54.24 61.02
C ASN A 628 44.59 55.06 61.39
N SER A 629 44.78 56.26 61.96
CA SER A 629 43.68 57.18 62.32
C SER A 629 42.79 57.66 61.17
N TYR A 630 43.09 57.27 59.92
CA TYR A 630 42.32 57.56 58.72
C TYR A 630 41.77 56.30 58.03
N VAL A 631 41.88 55.10 58.59
CA VAL A 631 41.30 53.86 58.02
C VAL A 631 39.80 54.03 57.70
N GLY A 632 39.40 53.48 56.56
CA GLY A 632 38.06 53.62 55.97
C GLY A 632 37.95 54.73 54.93
N ASP A 633 36.70 55.12 54.66
CA ASP A 633 36.34 55.98 53.52
C ASP A 633 36.71 57.46 53.72
N ASN A 634 37.73 57.91 52.99
CA ASN A 634 38.15 59.32 52.93
C ASN A 634 37.68 59.95 51.61
N THR A 635 36.74 60.89 51.62
CA THR A 635 36.35 61.59 50.39
C THR A 635 37.44 62.55 49.93
N VAL A 636 37.88 62.39 48.68
CA VAL A 636 38.85 63.24 47.97
C VAL A 636 38.13 63.89 46.78
N SER A 637 38.31 65.19 46.57
CA SER A 637 37.76 65.89 45.41
C SER A 637 38.68 67.02 44.97
N VAL A 638 39.18 66.95 43.74
CA VAL A 638 39.99 67.99 43.09
C VAL A 638 39.20 68.55 41.91
N LYS A 639 39.15 69.88 41.82
CA LYS A 639 38.69 70.60 40.63
C LYS A 639 39.86 70.83 39.69
N ILE A 640 39.65 70.55 38.41
CA ILE A 640 40.46 70.97 37.27
C ILE A 640 39.68 72.09 36.56
N ASP A 641 40.35 73.20 36.27
CA ASP A 641 39.73 74.44 35.76
C ASP A 641 40.61 75.01 34.64
N ASP A 642 40.04 75.07 33.43
CA ASP A 642 40.68 75.59 32.20
C ASP A 642 40.81 77.13 32.16
N GLY A 643 40.15 77.82 33.10
CA GLY A 643 40.09 79.29 33.17
C GLY A 643 39.14 79.96 32.17
N LYS A 644 38.29 79.18 31.48
CA LYS A 644 37.44 79.60 30.36
C LYS A 644 35.98 79.17 30.51
N GLY A 645 35.73 78.02 31.11
CA GLY A 645 34.39 77.61 31.55
C GLY A 645 34.21 76.12 31.78
N GLY A 646 35.11 75.28 31.27
CA GLY A 646 35.12 73.84 31.51
C GLY A 646 35.59 73.51 32.92
N GLU A 647 34.82 72.71 33.64
CA GLU A 647 35.15 72.28 35.01
C GLU A 647 35.06 70.77 35.16
N ALA A 648 36.21 70.10 35.29
CA ALA A 648 36.25 68.70 35.67
C ALA A 648 36.48 68.53 37.18
N TYR A 649 35.90 67.48 37.75
CA TYR A 649 35.98 67.19 39.18
C TYR A 649 36.34 65.73 39.41
N GLU A 650 37.63 65.44 39.57
CA GLU A 650 38.06 64.11 40.00
C GLU A 650 37.65 63.93 41.46
N THR A 651 36.66 63.06 41.71
CA THR A 651 36.02 62.90 43.01
C THR A 651 35.80 61.44 43.33
N PHE A 652 36.57 60.94 44.31
CA PHE A 652 36.59 59.55 44.70
C PHE A 652 36.54 59.40 46.21
N VAL A 653 36.07 58.24 46.66
CA VAL A 653 36.31 57.78 48.02
C VAL A 653 37.63 57.03 47.99
N LEU A 654 38.64 57.56 48.68
CA LEU A 654 39.87 56.87 48.97
C LEU A 654 39.64 56.01 50.22
N ASN A 655 39.37 54.73 50.03
CA ASN A 655 39.31 53.78 51.13
C ASN A 655 40.75 53.52 51.61
N VAL A 656 41.11 54.05 52.77
CA VAL A 656 42.36 53.67 53.44
C VAL A 656 42.09 52.30 54.06
N VAL A 657 42.56 51.25 53.41
CA VAL A 657 42.47 49.88 53.89
C VAL A 657 43.49 49.72 55.02
N ASN A 658 43.10 49.08 56.12
CA ASN A 658 44.07 48.57 57.08
C ASN A 658 45.05 47.62 56.37
N ALA A 659 46.34 47.73 56.64
CA ALA A 659 47.31 46.78 56.13
C ALA A 659 47.29 45.54 57.03
N PRO A 660 47.04 44.32 56.52
CA PRO A 660 47.10 43.14 57.37
C PRO A 660 48.55 42.91 57.83
N PRO A 661 48.77 42.49 59.09
CA PRO A 661 50.12 42.27 59.63
C PRO A 661 50.82 41.15 58.84
N VAL A 662 51.92 41.47 58.15
CA VAL A 662 52.53 40.58 57.15
C VAL A 662 53.59 39.68 57.76
N PHE A 663 53.46 38.36 57.60
CA PHE A 663 54.46 37.43 58.15
C PHE A 663 55.81 37.51 57.43
N THR A 664 56.90 37.53 58.21
CA THR A 664 58.21 37.13 57.67
C THR A 664 58.19 35.64 57.36
N ALA A 665 58.52 35.26 56.12
CA ALA A 665 58.47 33.87 55.67
C ALA A 665 59.37 32.94 56.51
N ALA A 666 58.75 31.99 57.21
CA ALA A 666 59.43 30.88 57.86
C ALA A 666 59.93 29.85 56.84
N ALA A 667 60.94 29.08 57.22
CA ALA A 667 61.49 28.00 56.40
C ALA A 667 61.03 26.62 56.90
N ASP A 668 60.74 25.73 55.95
CA ASP A 668 60.39 24.34 56.25
C ASP A 668 61.46 23.68 57.13
N THR A 669 61.03 22.97 58.17
CA THR A 669 61.90 22.51 59.25
C THR A 669 61.57 21.06 59.61
N SER A 670 62.59 20.22 59.84
CA SER A 670 62.38 18.90 60.43
C SER A 670 62.69 18.86 61.94
N ILE A 671 61.90 18.06 62.66
CA ILE A 671 62.10 17.74 64.08
C ILE A 671 61.78 16.26 64.28
N LYS A 672 62.34 15.63 65.31
CA LYS A 672 61.91 14.29 65.71
C LYS A 672 60.67 14.34 66.61
N GLU A 673 59.89 13.26 66.57
CA GLU A 673 58.84 13.04 67.58
C GLU A 673 59.39 13.11 69.02
N ASP A 674 58.50 13.50 69.93
CA ASP A 674 58.67 13.76 71.35
C ASP A 674 59.77 14.80 71.71
N SER A 675 60.39 15.40 70.70
CA SER A 675 61.31 16.53 70.81
C SER A 675 60.57 17.84 70.60
N THR A 676 60.59 18.74 71.59
CA THR A 676 59.96 20.06 71.46
C THR A 676 60.68 20.94 70.44
N LEU A 677 59.99 21.26 69.35
CA LEU A 677 60.32 22.33 68.41
C LEU A 677 59.69 23.64 68.90
N THR A 678 60.47 24.71 68.89
CA THR A 678 59.99 26.07 69.10
C THR A 678 60.32 26.90 67.85
N ILE A 679 59.31 27.53 67.26
CA ILE A 679 59.47 28.44 66.13
C ILE A 679 58.92 29.81 66.53
N ASP A 680 59.73 30.84 66.34
CA ASP A 680 59.34 32.23 66.57
C ASP A 680 58.87 32.81 65.22
N VAL A 681 57.55 32.87 65.01
CA VAL A 681 56.95 33.54 63.83
C VAL A 681 56.39 34.88 64.26
N TYR A 682 56.80 35.95 63.61
CA TYR A 682 56.27 37.29 63.84
C TYR A 682 55.96 37.97 62.51
N THR A 683 54.98 38.84 62.56
CA THR A 683 54.67 39.77 61.47
C THR A 683 55.54 41.01 61.57
N ASP A 684 55.82 41.62 60.42
CA ASP A 684 56.05 43.06 60.41
C ASP A 684 54.69 43.74 60.22
N ASP A 685 54.45 44.78 61.02
CA ASP A 685 53.22 45.55 61.07
C ASP A 685 53.52 47.06 61.18
N GLU A 686 54.76 47.43 60.78
CA GLU A 686 55.34 48.78 60.59
C GLU A 686 55.17 49.83 61.71
N GLY A 687 54.48 49.50 62.81
CA GLY A 687 54.28 50.38 63.96
C GLY A 687 53.13 50.02 64.92
N ASP A 688 52.15 49.20 64.54
CA ASP A 688 51.05 48.88 65.48
C ASP A 688 51.53 47.96 66.63
N PRO A 689 51.16 48.27 67.90
CA PRO A 689 51.62 47.49 69.05
C PRO A 689 50.80 46.22 69.36
N THR A 690 49.83 45.80 68.53
CA THR A 690 48.71 44.95 69.00
C THR A 690 48.35 43.68 68.22
N VAL A 691 49.18 43.21 67.28
CA VAL A 691 48.97 41.93 66.57
C VAL A 691 48.72 40.74 67.49
N THR A 692 47.67 39.97 67.18
CA THR A 692 47.37 38.68 67.78
C THR A 692 47.55 37.51 66.81
N TYR A 693 47.93 36.35 67.34
CA TYR A 693 48.35 35.19 66.56
C TYR A 693 47.50 33.96 66.88
N ALA A 694 47.07 33.22 65.85
CA ALA A 694 46.29 31.99 65.99
C ALA A 694 46.76 30.90 65.02
N LEU A 695 46.65 29.63 65.41
CA LEU A 695 46.89 28.50 64.52
C LEU A 695 45.56 28.07 63.88
N ILE A 696 45.55 27.92 62.55
CA ILE A 696 44.40 27.39 61.81
C ILE A 696 44.52 25.87 61.75
N ASN A 697 43.56 25.17 62.37
CA ASN A 697 43.49 23.70 62.42
C ASN A 697 44.84 23.02 62.72
N PRO A 698 45.55 23.40 63.81
CA PRO A 698 46.87 22.84 64.11
C PRO A 698 46.83 21.32 64.33
N PRO A 699 47.95 20.62 64.08
CA PRO A 699 48.17 19.29 64.63
C PRO A 699 47.98 19.27 66.15
N ALA A 700 47.66 18.10 66.71
CA ALA A 700 47.56 17.93 68.16
C ALA A 700 48.85 18.42 68.86
N ASN A 701 48.73 18.87 70.11
CA ASN A 701 49.84 19.37 70.95
C ASN A 701 50.62 20.60 70.41
N MET A 702 50.32 21.10 69.21
CA MET A 702 50.89 22.36 68.69
C MET A 702 50.12 23.57 69.24
N VAL A 703 50.83 24.52 69.82
CA VAL A 703 50.25 25.75 70.41
C VAL A 703 51.06 26.98 70.03
N ILE A 704 50.39 28.11 69.85
CA ILE A 704 51.02 29.42 69.61
C ILE A 704 50.75 30.38 70.77
N GLY A 705 51.74 31.19 71.14
CA GLY A 705 51.55 32.30 72.05
C GLY A 705 50.82 33.46 71.36
N SER A 706 49.55 33.67 71.69
CA SER A 706 48.65 34.58 70.96
C SER A 706 49.07 36.05 70.90
N ASN A 707 50.05 36.47 71.70
CA ASN A 707 50.50 37.86 71.83
C ASN A 707 52.01 38.01 71.54
N ASN A 708 52.66 36.95 71.05
CA ASN A 708 54.09 36.94 70.76
C ASN A 708 54.51 35.94 69.67
N GLY A 709 53.59 35.28 68.98
CA GLY A 709 53.86 34.47 67.79
C GLY A 709 54.65 33.17 67.99
N ILE A 710 55.23 32.92 69.17
CA ILE A 710 56.03 31.73 69.43
C ILE A 710 55.16 30.46 69.40
N ILE A 711 55.36 29.65 68.36
CA ILE A 711 54.83 28.29 68.24
C ILE A 711 55.70 27.35 69.06
N ASN A 712 55.06 26.49 69.84
CA ASN A 712 55.70 25.33 70.45
C ASN A 712 54.95 24.07 70.00
N PHE A 713 55.71 23.09 69.53
CA PHE A 713 55.19 21.82 69.05
C PHE A 713 56.05 20.71 69.63
N THR A 714 55.43 19.77 70.34
CA THR A 714 56.03 18.48 70.66
C THR A 714 55.17 17.43 69.97
N PRO A 715 55.51 17.02 68.73
CA PRO A 715 54.77 15.97 68.04
C PRO A 715 54.87 14.65 68.81
N ASP A 716 53.78 13.90 68.91
CA ASP A 716 53.82 12.49 69.30
C ASP A 716 53.82 11.55 68.07
N ASN A 717 53.99 10.25 68.27
CA ASN A 717 54.07 9.24 67.20
C ASN A 717 52.73 9.02 66.43
N SER A 718 51.62 9.71 66.77
CA SER A 718 50.49 9.85 65.82
C SER A 718 50.73 10.90 64.74
N GLN A 719 51.85 11.63 64.83
CA GLN A 719 52.15 12.86 64.09
C GLN A 719 53.48 12.79 63.35
N VAL A 720 53.88 11.63 62.82
CA VAL A 720 55.03 11.54 61.88
C VAL A 720 54.53 11.68 60.45
N ASP A 721 54.44 12.92 59.99
CA ASP A 721 54.16 13.28 58.59
C ASP A 721 54.74 14.69 58.29
N THR A 722 54.47 15.22 57.11
CA THR A 722 54.72 16.62 56.73
C THR A 722 53.47 17.46 56.99
N PHE A 723 53.51 18.32 58.00
CA PHE A 723 52.39 19.19 58.37
C PHE A 723 52.59 20.60 57.83
N THR A 724 51.77 21.02 56.88
CA THR A 724 51.67 22.44 56.48
C THR A 724 51.00 23.24 57.60
N VAL A 725 51.82 23.81 58.48
CA VAL A 725 51.35 24.66 59.57
C VAL A 725 50.81 25.96 58.98
N SER A 726 49.55 26.27 59.27
CA SER A 726 48.91 27.52 58.87
C SER A 726 48.74 28.42 60.09
N VAL A 727 49.41 29.58 60.07
CA VAL A 727 49.38 30.57 61.16
C VAL A 727 48.67 31.81 60.66
N LEU A 728 47.65 32.26 61.38
CA LEU A 728 46.93 33.51 61.16
C LEU A 728 47.52 34.60 62.06
N ALA A 729 47.69 35.81 61.54
CA ALA A 729 47.93 37.02 62.31
C ALA A 729 46.84 38.05 62.03
N ASP A 730 46.30 38.62 63.10
CA ASP A 730 45.13 39.51 63.12
C ASP A 730 45.39 40.62 64.14
N ASP A 731 45.46 41.87 63.67
CA ASP A 731 45.67 43.08 64.49
C ASP A 731 44.45 43.44 65.37
N GLY A 732 43.29 42.83 65.12
CA GLY A 732 42.07 43.02 65.88
C GLY A 732 41.19 44.20 65.41
N ASN A 733 41.47 44.78 64.24
CA ASN A 733 40.59 45.76 63.61
C ASN A 733 39.26 45.15 63.14
N ILE A 734 38.28 46.03 62.93
CA ILE A 734 36.85 45.66 62.80
C ILE A 734 36.53 44.96 61.46
N ASP A 735 37.43 45.07 60.48
CA ASP A 735 37.36 44.40 59.17
C ASP A 735 37.95 42.98 59.18
N GLY A 736 38.76 42.61 60.17
CA GLY A 736 39.29 41.24 60.36
C GLY A 736 40.25 40.77 59.26
N ILE A 737 40.90 41.70 58.56
CA ILE A 737 41.86 41.39 57.50
C ILE A 737 43.13 40.83 58.16
N SER A 738 43.54 39.64 57.75
CA SER A 738 44.55 38.86 58.46
C SER A 738 45.41 38.06 57.48
N ASP A 739 46.74 38.05 57.70
CA ASP A 739 47.68 37.28 56.87
C ASP A 739 47.78 35.83 57.34
N THR A 740 48.05 34.90 56.42
CA THR A 740 48.23 33.48 56.73
C THR A 740 49.57 32.94 56.23
N LEU A 741 50.55 32.87 57.13
CA LEU A 741 51.81 32.15 56.87
C LEU A 741 51.57 30.65 56.77
N LYS A 742 52.23 30.01 55.80
CA LYS A 742 52.31 28.56 55.67
C LYS A 742 53.74 28.11 55.45
N PHE A 743 54.12 27.05 56.16
CA PHE A 743 55.40 26.34 56.02
C PHE A 743 55.22 24.90 56.49
N ASP A 744 56.06 23.99 56.01
CA ASP A 744 55.97 22.57 56.34
C ASP A 744 56.87 22.20 57.53
N ILE A 745 56.31 21.51 58.52
CA ILE A 745 57.08 20.80 59.56
C ILE A 745 57.10 19.32 59.19
N ILE A 746 58.29 18.80 58.86
CA ILE A 746 58.51 17.38 58.61
C ILE A 746 58.85 16.71 59.94
N VAL A 747 57.94 15.92 60.50
CA VAL A 747 58.26 15.14 61.70
C VAL A 747 59.00 13.87 61.28
N GLU A 748 60.19 13.66 61.84
CA GLU A 748 61.06 12.51 61.59
C GLU A 748 60.91 11.45 62.69
N ASN A 749 60.56 10.23 62.27
CA ASN A 749 60.47 9.05 63.14
C ASN A 749 61.77 8.75 63.92
N THR A 750 61.63 8.26 65.15
CA THR A 750 62.66 7.71 66.04
C THR A 750 62.46 6.19 66.14
N LEU A 751 63.55 5.42 66.03
CA LEU A 751 63.44 3.97 65.96
C LEU A 751 63.16 3.38 67.37
N PRO A 752 62.12 2.54 67.56
CA PRO A 752 61.84 1.86 68.83
C PRO A 752 62.90 0.81 69.19
N LEU A 753 62.84 0.24 70.40
CA LEU A 753 63.82 -0.74 70.90
C LEU A 753 63.18 -1.86 71.76
N ILE A 754 63.41 -3.14 71.43
CA ILE A 754 62.88 -4.30 72.18
C ILE A 754 63.72 -4.59 73.44
N THR A 755 63.07 -4.89 74.58
CA THR A 755 63.77 -5.09 75.88
C THR A 755 63.58 -6.44 76.56
N THR A 756 62.59 -7.25 76.15
CA THR A 756 62.26 -8.57 76.75
C THR A 756 62.97 -9.74 76.08
N THR A 757 62.80 -10.96 76.62
CA THR A 757 63.26 -12.22 76.00
C THR A 757 62.19 -13.32 76.07
N PRO A 758 62.04 -14.15 75.02
CA PRO A 758 60.95 -15.13 74.86
C PRO A 758 61.17 -16.48 75.58
N PRO A 759 60.08 -17.24 75.86
CA PRO A 759 60.13 -18.68 76.14
C PRO A 759 60.50 -19.50 74.89
N ASP A 760 61.21 -20.61 75.09
CA ASP A 760 61.83 -21.43 74.05
C ASP A 760 61.09 -22.73 73.70
N SER A 761 60.02 -23.09 74.42
CA SER A 761 59.35 -24.39 74.23
C SER A 761 57.86 -24.41 74.63
N VAL A 762 57.07 -25.29 73.98
CA VAL A 762 55.64 -25.54 74.24
C VAL A 762 55.22 -26.95 73.77
N ASN A 763 54.10 -27.50 74.26
CA ASN A 763 53.49 -28.70 73.66
C ASN A 763 52.49 -28.30 72.57
N GLU A 764 52.21 -29.17 71.62
CA GLU A 764 51.06 -28.99 70.71
C GLU A 764 49.70 -29.06 71.44
N TRP A 765 48.68 -28.56 70.75
CA TRP A 765 47.32 -28.34 71.25
C TRP A 765 47.28 -27.51 72.54
N GLN A 766 48.26 -26.61 72.71
CA GLN A 766 48.31 -25.63 73.79
C GLN A 766 48.60 -24.23 73.24
N VAL A 767 48.26 -23.19 74.01
CA VAL A 767 48.53 -21.81 73.64
C VAL A 767 49.95 -21.43 74.07
N TYR A 768 50.86 -21.24 73.11
CA TYR A 768 52.08 -20.48 73.35
C TYR A 768 51.73 -19.01 73.59
N LYS A 769 52.39 -18.37 74.56
CA LYS A 769 52.26 -16.93 74.80
C LYS A 769 53.58 -16.31 75.26
N TYR A 770 53.95 -15.23 74.61
CA TYR A 770 55.03 -14.30 74.94
C TYR A 770 54.49 -12.86 74.87
N ASP A 771 55.14 -11.94 75.56
CA ASP A 771 54.69 -10.58 75.84
C ASP A 771 55.89 -9.65 75.60
N ILE A 772 55.89 -8.98 74.44
CA ILE A 772 57.03 -8.16 73.99
C ILE A 772 56.88 -6.76 74.57
N ASN A 773 57.84 -6.34 75.40
CA ASN A 773 57.90 -4.98 75.88
C ASN A 773 59.04 -4.25 75.14
N SER A 774 58.70 -3.28 74.29
CA SER A 774 59.64 -2.30 73.77
C SER A 774 59.68 -1.04 74.63
N ILE A 775 60.73 -0.24 74.42
CA ILE A 775 60.72 1.19 74.71
C ILE A 775 60.61 1.90 73.36
N ASP A 776 59.50 2.61 73.20
CA ASP A 776 59.33 3.71 72.25
C ASP A 776 59.30 4.99 73.12
N GLU A 777 59.81 6.11 72.62
CA GLU A 777 59.69 7.39 73.34
C GLU A 777 58.35 8.09 73.02
N GLY A 778 57.67 7.70 71.92
CA GLY A 778 56.36 8.20 71.54
C GLY A 778 55.18 7.35 72.06
N VAL A 779 54.09 8.02 72.44
CA VAL A 779 52.98 7.39 73.16
C VAL A 779 51.88 6.87 72.21
N GLY A 780 51.93 5.57 71.90
CA GLY A 780 50.73 4.80 71.56
C GLY A 780 50.55 4.35 70.11
N ASN A 781 51.59 4.41 69.26
CA ASN A 781 51.54 3.93 67.88
C ASN A 781 52.43 2.69 67.61
N THR A 782 52.97 2.07 68.66
CA THR A 782 53.80 0.85 68.52
C THR A 782 53.02 -0.32 67.94
N GLN A 783 53.28 -0.63 66.67
CA GLN A 783 52.74 -1.77 65.93
C GLN A 783 53.74 -2.93 65.91
N TYR A 784 53.43 -4.00 66.62
CA TYR A 784 54.24 -5.21 66.69
C TYR A 784 53.92 -6.17 65.55
N SER A 785 54.94 -6.74 64.90
CA SER A 785 54.77 -7.67 63.78
C SER A 785 55.78 -8.82 63.84
N PHE A 786 55.57 -9.86 63.02
CA PHE A 786 56.68 -10.73 62.66
C PHE A 786 57.59 -10.06 61.62
N PHE A 787 58.85 -10.48 61.55
CA PHE A 787 59.82 -10.04 60.56
C PHE A 787 60.52 -11.24 59.93
N GLY A 788 60.10 -11.59 58.72
CA GLY A 788 60.22 -12.95 58.18
C GLY A 788 58.92 -13.73 58.40
N THR A 789 58.81 -14.91 57.82
CA THR A 789 57.59 -15.72 57.88
C THR A 789 57.49 -16.42 59.25
N PRO A 790 56.47 -16.14 60.08
CA PRO A 790 56.21 -16.93 61.28
C PRO A 790 55.66 -18.33 60.90
N PRO A 791 55.65 -19.29 61.85
CA PRO A 791 54.79 -20.46 61.73
C PRO A 791 53.32 -20.01 61.63
N GLY A 792 52.52 -20.63 60.75
CA GLY A 792 51.16 -20.17 60.44
C GLY A 792 50.20 -20.15 61.64
N TRP A 793 50.44 -20.98 62.65
CA TRP A 793 49.70 -21.07 63.91
C TRP A 793 50.07 -19.99 64.94
N LEU A 794 51.16 -19.24 64.71
CA LEU A 794 51.67 -18.23 65.64
C LEU A 794 51.27 -16.82 65.18
N SER A 795 50.40 -16.18 65.96
CA SER A 795 50.00 -14.78 65.76
C SER A 795 50.78 -13.83 66.69
N ILE A 796 50.68 -12.54 66.39
CA ILE A 796 51.12 -11.45 67.26
C ILE A 796 49.99 -10.44 67.29
N ASP A 797 49.55 -10.07 68.48
CA ASP A 797 48.68 -8.92 68.70
C ASP A 797 49.50 -7.66 68.39
N PRO A 798 49.13 -6.89 67.35
CA PRO A 798 49.95 -5.79 66.88
C PRO A 798 49.90 -4.57 67.81
N ASP A 799 48.87 -4.45 68.66
CA ASP A 799 48.72 -3.31 69.58
C ASP A 799 49.34 -3.62 70.95
N SER A 800 49.24 -4.86 71.42
CA SER A 800 49.75 -5.26 72.75
C SER A 800 51.11 -5.95 72.76
N GLY A 801 51.67 -6.30 71.59
CA GLY A 801 52.97 -7.01 71.50
C GLY A 801 52.91 -8.46 71.97
N ILE A 802 51.71 -8.98 72.20
CA ILE A 802 51.51 -10.35 72.67
C ILE A 802 51.62 -11.31 71.49
N VAL A 803 52.78 -11.95 71.36
CA VAL A 803 52.96 -13.13 70.51
C VAL A 803 52.19 -14.28 71.15
N SER A 804 51.16 -14.79 70.46
CA SER A 804 50.46 -15.98 70.92
C SER A 804 49.96 -16.83 69.77
N GLY A 805 49.98 -18.14 69.95
CA GLY A 805 49.58 -19.10 68.94
C GLY A 805 49.10 -20.39 69.58
N TYR A 806 48.11 -21.02 68.96
CA TYR A 806 47.66 -22.34 69.34
C TYR A 806 48.37 -23.33 68.44
N THR A 807 49.41 -23.98 68.97
CA THR A 807 50.20 -24.97 68.22
C THR A 807 49.32 -26.13 67.80
N ASP A 808 49.19 -26.34 66.50
CA ASP A 808 48.70 -27.61 65.96
C ASP A 808 49.88 -28.56 65.65
N ASN A 809 49.56 -29.76 65.19
CA ASN A 809 50.53 -30.77 64.78
C ASN A 809 51.46 -30.30 63.62
N SER A 810 50.98 -29.49 62.67
CA SER A 810 51.86 -28.90 61.63
C SER A 810 52.95 -28.02 62.23
N GLY A 811 52.72 -27.54 63.46
CA GLY A 811 53.64 -26.76 64.25
C GLY A 811 54.71 -27.52 65.02
N VAL A 812 54.80 -28.85 64.98
CA VAL A 812 55.83 -29.60 65.74
C VAL A 812 57.26 -29.33 65.22
N GLY A 813 58.24 -29.23 66.13
CA GLY A 813 59.65 -29.03 65.81
C GLY A 813 60.23 -27.67 66.21
N ASP A 814 61.44 -27.35 65.72
CA ASP A 814 62.20 -26.14 66.07
C ASP A 814 61.94 -25.00 65.08
N TRP A 815 61.26 -23.94 65.52
CA TRP A 815 60.89 -22.79 64.68
C TRP A 815 61.72 -21.55 64.97
N GLY A 816 62.40 -21.02 63.95
CA GLY A 816 63.08 -19.73 64.02
C GLY A 816 62.10 -18.57 63.99
N ILE A 817 61.64 -18.11 65.15
CA ILE A 817 60.73 -16.96 65.26
C ILE A 817 61.54 -15.66 65.15
N SER A 818 60.99 -14.68 64.45
CA SER A 818 61.57 -13.34 64.36
C SER A 818 60.47 -12.29 64.35
N VAL A 819 60.57 -11.31 65.25
CA VAL A 819 59.62 -10.21 65.44
C VAL A 819 60.26 -8.87 65.16
N LYS A 820 59.44 -7.91 64.79
CA LYS A 820 59.74 -6.48 64.71
C LYS A 820 58.77 -5.74 65.64
N VAL A 821 59.24 -4.69 66.30
CA VAL A 821 58.36 -3.58 66.69
C VAL A 821 58.54 -2.44 65.68
N SER A 822 57.44 -1.90 65.18
CA SER A 822 57.39 -0.61 64.49
C SER A 822 56.76 0.42 65.42
N ASP A 823 57.22 1.64 65.26
CA ASP A 823 56.52 2.92 65.47
C ASP A 823 55.26 3.14 64.60
N GLY A 824 55.05 2.32 63.55
CA GLY A 824 54.06 2.55 62.50
C GLY A 824 54.58 3.43 61.36
N ASN A 825 55.47 4.38 61.66
CA ASN A 825 55.88 5.46 60.76
C ASN A 825 57.27 5.27 60.09
N GLY A 826 57.73 4.02 60.01
CA GLY A 826 58.79 3.57 59.10
C GLY A 826 60.07 3.07 59.78
N GLY A 827 60.21 3.29 61.09
CA GLY A 827 61.29 2.71 61.87
C GLY A 827 61.02 1.26 62.29
N ALA A 828 62.03 0.65 62.94
CA ALA A 828 62.03 -0.76 63.27
C ALA A 828 63.17 -1.17 64.22
N ASP A 829 62.86 -1.96 65.24
CA ASP A 829 63.82 -2.86 65.90
C ASP A 829 63.30 -4.31 65.87
N LYS A 830 64.22 -5.28 65.98
CA LYS A 830 64.01 -6.69 65.62
C LYS A 830 64.66 -7.67 66.60
N GLN A 831 63.90 -8.70 66.98
CA GLN A 831 64.35 -9.78 67.86
C GLN A 831 64.09 -11.15 67.23
N SER A 832 65.01 -12.10 67.40
CA SER A 832 64.93 -13.45 66.83
C SER A 832 65.29 -14.52 67.87
N TRP A 833 64.59 -15.66 67.84
CA TRP A 833 64.84 -16.83 68.70
C TRP A 833 64.43 -18.14 68.02
N THR A 834 64.59 -19.27 68.73
CA THR A 834 64.05 -20.58 68.32
C THR A 834 63.03 -21.06 69.34
N LEU A 835 61.91 -21.61 68.87
CA LEU A 835 60.81 -22.16 69.67
C LEU A 835 60.57 -23.64 69.30
N THR A 836 60.76 -24.54 70.26
CA THR A 836 60.53 -26.00 70.11
C THR A 836 59.09 -26.37 70.49
N VAL A 837 58.34 -26.95 69.56
CA VAL A 837 56.99 -27.49 69.79
C VAL A 837 57.04 -29.03 69.89
N VAL A 838 56.32 -29.60 70.86
CA VAL A 838 56.40 -31.03 71.24
C VAL A 838 55.07 -31.77 71.00
N ASN A 839 55.12 -32.88 70.25
CA ASN A 839 53.99 -33.68 69.73
C ASN A 839 53.09 -34.41 70.76
N LYS A 840 51.81 -34.67 70.42
CA LYS A 840 50.85 -35.55 71.13
C LYS A 840 50.14 -36.46 70.10
N ALA A 841 49.81 -37.70 70.46
CA ALA A 841 49.01 -38.57 69.59
C ALA A 841 47.52 -38.14 69.48
N PRO A 842 46.86 -38.34 68.32
CA PRO A 842 45.45 -38.01 68.06
C PRO A 842 44.46 -39.08 68.53
N GLU A 843 43.15 -38.78 68.55
CA GLU A 843 42.08 -39.67 69.05
C GLU A 843 40.82 -39.66 68.12
N PHE A 844 40.23 -40.83 67.85
CA PHE A 844 39.03 -40.98 66.99
C PHE A 844 37.71 -40.62 67.70
N SER A 845 36.62 -40.45 66.93
CA SER A 845 35.24 -40.27 67.44
C SER A 845 34.39 -41.54 67.27
N GLU A 846 33.49 -41.82 68.22
CA GLU A 846 32.52 -42.94 68.12
C GLU A 846 31.59 -42.76 66.90
N GLN A 847 31.59 -43.72 65.97
CA GLN A 847 30.83 -43.66 64.70
C GLN A 847 30.58 -45.07 64.12
N THR A 848 29.72 -45.16 63.10
CA THR A 848 29.46 -46.37 62.30
C THR A 848 29.33 -46.00 60.82
N LEU A 849 29.89 -46.80 59.93
CA LEU A 849 29.83 -46.57 58.48
C LEU A 849 28.41 -46.82 57.93
N ASP A 850 28.08 -46.15 56.84
CA ASP A 850 26.85 -46.41 56.07
C ASP A 850 27.07 -47.57 55.08
N GLU A 851 25.98 -48.18 54.59
CA GLU A 851 26.01 -49.25 53.59
C GLU A 851 26.39 -48.70 52.20
N ALA A 852 27.24 -49.43 51.46
CA ALA A 852 27.59 -49.15 50.09
C ALA A 852 26.71 -49.96 49.12
N VAL A 853 26.51 -49.44 47.91
CA VAL A 853 25.89 -50.16 46.79
C VAL A 853 26.89 -50.14 45.64
N GLU A 854 27.05 -51.25 44.93
CA GLU A 854 27.87 -51.31 43.72
C GLU A 854 27.40 -50.28 42.67
N ASP A 855 28.30 -49.90 41.76
CA ASP A 855 28.13 -48.88 40.71
C ASP A 855 27.91 -47.43 41.22
N TYR A 856 27.34 -47.27 42.42
CA TYR A 856 27.22 -46.00 43.11
C TYR A 856 28.52 -45.64 43.84
N LEU A 857 28.95 -44.37 43.71
CA LEU A 857 30.11 -43.85 44.43
C LEU A 857 29.81 -43.81 45.94
N TYR A 858 30.41 -44.72 46.69
CA TYR A 858 30.47 -44.62 48.14
C TYR A 858 31.37 -43.46 48.56
N ASN A 859 30.95 -42.68 49.56
CA ASN A 859 31.69 -41.55 50.08
C ASN A 859 31.31 -41.31 51.55
N TYR A 860 32.22 -41.64 52.47
CA TYR A 860 32.04 -41.51 53.90
C TYR A 860 33.26 -40.86 54.55
N THR A 861 33.08 -39.79 55.34
CA THR A 861 34.19 -39.09 56.00
C THR A 861 34.36 -39.58 57.43
N ILE A 862 35.52 -40.18 57.75
CA ILE A 862 35.85 -40.62 59.11
C ILE A 862 35.99 -39.41 60.05
N GLN A 863 35.20 -39.41 61.12
CA GLN A 863 35.20 -38.36 62.14
C GLN A 863 36.27 -38.63 63.21
N ILE A 864 36.90 -37.57 63.70
CA ILE A 864 37.95 -37.60 64.73
C ILE A 864 37.58 -36.68 65.89
N SER A 865 38.25 -36.81 67.04
CA SER A 865 37.85 -36.12 68.27
C SER A 865 38.30 -34.65 68.32
N GLU A 866 39.42 -34.34 67.65
CA GLU A 866 40.03 -33.02 67.59
C GLU A 866 39.50 -32.21 66.36
N PRO A 867 38.59 -31.22 66.53
CA PRO A 867 37.85 -30.58 65.42
C PRO A 867 38.69 -29.65 64.51
N PHE A 868 39.99 -29.56 64.74
CA PHE A 868 40.95 -28.76 63.96
C PHE A 868 42.23 -29.53 63.62
N PHE A 869 42.21 -30.86 63.74
CA PHE A 869 43.35 -31.69 63.38
C PHE A 869 43.56 -31.68 61.86
N THR A 870 44.75 -31.26 61.43
CA THR A 870 45.13 -31.13 60.01
C THR A 870 46.55 -31.64 59.79
N GLY A 871 46.84 -32.10 58.57
CA GLY A 871 48.19 -32.56 58.16
C GLY A 871 48.60 -33.95 58.66
N GLY A 872 47.86 -34.55 59.59
CA GLY A 872 47.97 -35.99 59.87
C GLY A 872 47.45 -36.83 58.69
N VAL A 873 47.77 -38.11 58.71
CA VAL A 873 47.56 -39.02 57.58
C VAL A 873 46.84 -40.29 58.00
N PHE A 874 45.66 -40.47 57.42
CA PHE A 874 44.86 -41.69 57.49
C PHE A 874 45.47 -42.79 56.61
N SER A 875 45.32 -44.04 57.02
CA SER A 875 45.79 -45.21 56.28
C SER A 875 44.99 -46.45 56.68
N LEU A 876 44.54 -47.23 55.71
CA LEU A 876 44.02 -48.57 55.96
C LEU A 876 45.17 -49.51 56.35
N VAL A 877 44.93 -50.44 57.28
CA VAL A 877 45.95 -51.33 57.85
C VAL A 877 45.43 -52.76 57.94
N GLY A 878 46.11 -53.68 57.27
CA GLY A 878 45.68 -55.08 57.19
C GLY A 878 45.28 -55.43 55.76
N GLU A 879 44.31 -56.33 55.63
CA GLU A 879 43.59 -56.59 54.37
C GLU A 879 42.30 -55.75 54.39
N TYR A 880 41.90 -55.25 53.23
CA TYR A 880 40.72 -54.40 53.00
C TYR A 880 40.36 -54.47 51.50
N PRO A 881 39.15 -54.09 51.09
CA PRO A 881 38.70 -54.26 49.70
C PRO A 881 39.48 -53.41 48.69
N ASP A 882 39.81 -53.97 47.52
CA ASP A 882 40.62 -53.28 46.48
C ASP A 882 39.89 -52.07 45.87
N TRP A 883 38.55 -52.04 45.88
CA TRP A 883 37.73 -50.89 45.44
C TRP A 883 37.76 -49.71 46.42
N LEU A 884 38.02 -49.99 47.69
CA LEU A 884 37.87 -49.02 48.77
C LEU A 884 39.15 -48.20 48.95
N SER A 885 39.16 -46.99 48.40
CA SER A 885 40.21 -46.03 48.68
C SER A 885 39.93 -45.25 49.97
N LEU A 886 41.00 -44.83 50.65
CA LEU A 886 40.95 -43.87 51.74
C LEU A 886 41.81 -42.68 51.35
N ASP A 887 41.21 -41.51 51.18
CA ASP A 887 41.97 -40.26 51.05
C ASP A 887 42.72 -40.03 52.35
N SER A 888 44.01 -40.35 52.28
CA SER A 888 44.95 -40.28 53.37
C SER A 888 45.06 -38.88 54.00
N SER A 889 44.60 -37.82 53.33
CA SER A 889 44.68 -36.43 53.80
C SER A 889 43.38 -35.87 54.38
N THR A 890 42.22 -36.42 54.01
CA THR A 890 40.90 -35.93 54.46
C THR A 890 40.13 -36.92 55.33
N GLY A 891 40.53 -38.20 55.36
CA GLY A 891 39.80 -39.25 56.07
C GLY A 891 38.54 -39.72 55.33
N VAL A 892 38.37 -39.33 54.06
CA VAL A 892 37.27 -39.80 53.21
C VAL A 892 37.56 -41.21 52.70
N LEU A 893 36.77 -42.18 53.16
CA LEU A 893 36.58 -43.44 52.46
C LEU A 893 35.79 -43.14 51.18
N SER A 894 36.34 -43.52 50.02
CA SER A 894 35.60 -43.44 48.76
C SER A 894 36.03 -44.47 47.74
N GLY A 895 35.06 -44.86 46.92
CA GLY A 895 35.22 -45.84 45.86
C GLY A 895 33.83 -46.20 45.33
N THR A 896 33.77 -46.62 44.08
CA THR A 896 32.60 -47.34 43.57
C THR A 896 32.90 -48.81 43.79
N PRO A 897 32.12 -49.54 44.62
CA PRO A 897 32.24 -50.99 44.69
C PRO A 897 31.87 -51.57 43.32
N ILE A 898 32.56 -52.63 42.90
CA ILE A 898 32.13 -53.42 41.74
C ILE A 898 31.51 -54.73 42.23
N ASN A 899 30.82 -55.43 41.33
CA ASN A 899 30.07 -56.66 41.61
C ASN A 899 30.88 -57.78 42.30
N SER A 900 32.21 -57.82 42.16
CA SER A 900 33.05 -58.76 42.93
C SER A 900 33.06 -58.52 44.45
N ASP A 901 32.55 -57.39 44.91
CA ASP A 901 32.81 -56.84 46.24
C ASP A 901 31.58 -56.88 47.16
N VAL A 902 30.47 -57.47 46.71
CA VAL A 902 29.18 -57.59 47.41
C VAL A 902 29.25 -58.60 48.57
N ASP A 903 29.86 -58.21 49.68
CA ASP A 903 29.88 -58.94 50.97
C ASP A 903 29.95 -57.94 52.16
N VAL A 904 30.23 -58.43 53.37
CA VAL A 904 30.49 -57.62 54.58
C VAL A 904 31.95 -57.76 55.01
N ASP A 905 32.69 -56.65 54.96
CA ASP A 905 34.10 -56.56 55.31
C ASP A 905 34.35 -55.86 56.67
N THR A 906 35.56 -56.04 57.20
CA THR A 906 36.03 -55.32 58.39
C THR A 906 37.37 -54.64 58.08
N ILE A 907 37.43 -53.32 58.23
CA ILE A 907 38.59 -52.49 57.88
C ILE A 907 39.17 -51.81 59.12
N THR A 908 40.49 -51.91 59.33
CA THR A 908 41.20 -51.13 60.35
C THR A 908 41.72 -49.83 59.75
N ILE A 909 41.38 -48.69 60.34
CA ILE A 909 41.92 -47.38 59.97
C ILE A 909 42.91 -46.91 61.03
N LYS A 910 44.11 -46.55 60.57
CA LYS A 910 45.17 -45.93 61.36
C LYS A 910 45.28 -44.45 61.01
N LEU A 911 45.28 -43.62 62.04
CA LEU A 911 45.66 -42.21 61.95
C LEU A 911 47.10 -42.02 62.45
N ASP A 912 47.94 -41.37 61.66
CA ASP A 912 49.35 -41.10 61.95
C ASP A 912 49.59 -39.59 61.80
N ASP A 913 49.96 -38.90 62.88
CA ASP A 913 50.16 -37.44 62.85
C ASP A 913 51.42 -37.00 62.04
N LYS A 914 52.18 -37.95 61.49
CA LYS A 914 53.49 -37.79 60.82
C LYS A 914 54.65 -37.33 61.69
N ASN A 915 54.40 -36.93 62.93
CA ASN A 915 55.36 -36.30 63.82
C ASN A 915 55.69 -37.14 65.07
N GLY A 916 54.94 -38.22 65.32
CA GLY A 916 55.33 -39.32 66.20
C GLY A 916 54.19 -40.06 66.93
N GLY A 917 52.95 -39.61 66.81
CA GLY A 917 51.76 -40.16 67.45
C GLY A 917 50.81 -40.87 66.48
N ILE A 918 50.18 -41.93 66.98
CA ILE A 918 49.42 -42.89 66.17
C ILE A 918 48.20 -43.37 66.96
N ALA A 919 47.05 -43.46 66.27
CA ALA A 919 45.84 -44.16 66.74
C ALA A 919 45.36 -45.18 65.68
N THR A 920 44.56 -46.16 66.10
CA THR A 920 44.01 -47.24 65.27
C THR A 920 42.63 -47.68 65.76
N GLU A 921 41.66 -47.83 64.87
CA GLU A 921 40.30 -48.33 65.17
C GLU A 921 39.74 -49.19 64.02
N ASP A 922 38.82 -50.11 64.33
CA ASP A 922 38.24 -51.09 63.42
C ASP A 922 36.78 -50.74 63.08
N PHE A 923 36.39 -50.87 61.81
CA PHE A 923 35.05 -50.55 61.29
C PHE A 923 34.49 -51.71 60.44
N GLU A 924 33.17 -51.91 60.46
CA GLU A 924 32.44 -52.88 59.61
C GLU A 924 31.82 -52.13 58.42
N LEU A 925 31.89 -52.71 57.22
CA LEU A 925 31.42 -52.12 55.96
C LEU A 925 30.68 -53.17 55.11
N THR A 926 29.46 -52.85 54.68
CA THR A 926 28.62 -53.71 53.83
C THR A 926 28.53 -53.16 52.41
N VAL A 927 28.57 -54.03 51.41
CA VAL A 927 28.30 -53.71 50.00
C VAL A 927 27.07 -54.49 49.52
N ALA A 928 26.19 -53.84 48.75
CA ALA A 928 24.97 -54.42 48.18
C ALA A 928 24.92 -54.34 46.65
N ASN A 929 24.30 -55.34 46.01
CA ASN A 929 24.08 -55.42 44.56
C ASN A 929 23.10 -54.32 44.07
N SER A 930 23.37 -53.72 42.91
CA SER A 930 22.52 -52.76 42.21
C SER A 930 21.47 -53.51 41.37
N LYS A 931 20.81 -52.83 40.42
CA LYS A 931 19.92 -53.45 39.43
C LYS A 931 19.90 -52.67 38.12
N PRO A 932 19.75 -53.36 36.97
CA PRO A 932 19.42 -52.71 35.71
C PRO A 932 17.97 -52.22 35.69
N ASP A 933 17.77 -51.02 35.16
CA ASP A 933 16.51 -50.34 34.83
C ASP A 933 16.66 -49.74 33.41
N PHE A 934 15.63 -49.86 32.55
CA PHE A 934 15.58 -49.13 31.27
C PHE A 934 15.26 -47.64 31.48
N LEU A 935 15.98 -46.75 30.77
CA LEU A 935 15.84 -45.29 30.90
C LEU A 935 14.57 -44.70 30.24
N THR A 936 13.53 -45.52 30.02
CA THR A 936 12.23 -45.26 29.37
C THR A 936 12.25 -44.76 27.92
N VAL A 937 11.43 -45.41 27.07
CA VAL A 937 11.18 -45.07 25.67
C VAL A 937 9.70 -45.34 25.35
N ASP A 938 9.08 -44.53 24.49
CA ASP A 938 7.67 -44.64 24.06
C ASP A 938 7.44 -45.76 23.02
N ASP A 939 6.18 -45.95 22.60
CA ASP A 939 5.81 -46.83 21.47
C ASP A 939 6.62 -46.48 20.20
N ILE A 940 7.17 -47.53 19.56
CA ILE A 940 8.09 -47.43 18.43
C ILE A 940 7.30 -47.37 17.13
N ASN A 941 7.21 -46.16 16.57
CA ASN A 941 6.54 -45.92 15.29
C ASN A 941 7.56 -45.90 14.15
N ALA A 942 7.16 -46.47 13.02
CA ALA A 942 7.85 -46.45 11.74
C ALA A 942 6.83 -46.35 10.59
N THR A 943 7.31 -45.98 9.42
CA THR A 943 6.60 -46.06 8.14
C THR A 943 7.45 -46.95 7.23
N GLU A 944 6.86 -47.66 6.28
CA GLU A 944 7.63 -48.37 5.25
C GLU A 944 8.65 -47.46 4.56
N ASP A 945 9.78 -48.05 4.13
CA ASP A 945 10.97 -47.40 3.58
C ASP A 945 11.64 -46.29 4.43
N GLN A 946 11.04 -45.86 5.54
CA GLN A 946 11.65 -44.96 6.52
C GLN A 946 12.52 -45.74 7.52
N ASN A 947 13.84 -45.49 7.49
CA ASN A 947 14.80 -46.20 8.34
C ASN A 947 14.52 -45.97 9.84
N LEU A 948 14.09 -47.02 10.55
CA LEU A 948 13.97 -47.03 11.99
C LEU A 948 15.34 -47.17 12.67
N SER A 949 15.63 -46.28 13.61
CA SER A 949 16.79 -46.37 14.50
C SER A 949 16.44 -45.76 15.85
N VAL A 950 16.31 -46.61 16.87
CA VAL A 950 15.94 -46.24 18.25
C VAL A 950 17.00 -46.79 19.20
N ASP A 951 17.61 -45.93 20.00
CA ASP A 951 18.60 -46.34 20.98
C ASP A 951 17.92 -46.68 22.32
N LEU A 952 17.96 -47.94 22.75
CA LEU A 952 17.42 -48.36 24.04
C LEU A 952 18.54 -48.48 25.07
N GLN A 953 18.56 -47.59 26.06
CA GLN A 953 19.59 -47.57 27.08
C GLN A 953 19.07 -48.14 28.41
N ALA A 954 19.77 -49.15 28.93
CA ALA A 954 19.75 -49.59 30.32
C ALA A 954 21.06 -49.15 31.01
N ASN A 955 21.04 -49.03 32.34
CA ASN A 955 22.08 -48.39 33.16
C ASN A 955 23.23 -49.31 33.62
N ASP A 956 23.63 -50.31 32.84
CA ASP A 956 24.68 -51.31 33.19
C ASP A 956 25.84 -51.30 32.17
N GLU A 957 27.07 -51.42 32.67
CA GLU A 957 28.34 -51.41 31.92
C GLU A 957 29.02 -52.81 31.79
N GLY A 958 28.52 -53.83 32.51
CA GLY A 958 28.64 -55.28 32.22
C GLY A 958 30.01 -56.00 32.20
N ASP A 959 30.26 -56.90 33.17
CA ASP A 959 30.93 -58.22 33.05
C ASP A 959 31.22 -58.82 34.45
N GLU A 960 30.82 -60.03 34.84
CA GLU A 960 29.69 -60.94 34.52
C GLU A 960 29.54 -61.83 35.78
N GLY A 961 28.31 -62.16 36.17
CA GLY A 961 28.08 -63.36 37.00
C GLY A 961 28.45 -64.63 36.21
N SER A 962 28.21 -65.84 36.72
CA SER A 962 28.34 -67.05 35.86
C SER A 962 27.19 -67.21 34.83
N GLY A 963 26.51 -66.10 34.49
CA GLY A 963 25.38 -66.00 33.58
C GLY A 963 25.78 -65.45 32.21
N THR A 964 24.92 -64.58 31.66
CA THR A 964 25.13 -63.82 30.42
C THR A 964 24.29 -62.54 30.45
N SER A 965 24.93 -61.39 30.29
CA SER A 965 24.34 -60.06 30.22
C SER A 965 23.86 -59.66 28.80
N GLY A 966 23.24 -58.48 28.68
CA GLY A 966 22.97 -57.80 27.42
C GLY A 966 21.49 -57.62 27.04
N TYR A 967 21.27 -56.98 25.88
CA TYR A 967 19.95 -56.67 25.33
C TYR A 967 19.45 -57.80 24.41
N PHE A 968 18.19 -58.23 24.58
CA PHE A 968 17.59 -59.30 23.79
C PHE A 968 16.15 -58.98 23.37
N LEU A 969 15.85 -59.07 22.07
CA LEU A 969 14.47 -59.10 21.59
C LEU A 969 13.83 -60.44 21.97
N ILE A 970 12.64 -60.39 22.58
CA ILE A 970 11.83 -61.56 22.90
C ILE A 970 10.86 -61.81 21.75
N ASN A 971 10.90 -63.02 21.19
CA ASN A 971 10.08 -63.41 20.05
C ASN A 971 8.59 -63.55 20.42
N PRO A 972 7.64 -63.02 19.62
CA PRO A 972 7.80 -62.54 18.24
C PRO A 972 8.37 -61.12 18.10
N TYR A 973 9.23 -60.94 17.09
CA TYR A 973 9.63 -59.65 16.53
C TYR A 973 9.88 -59.83 15.02
N PRO A 974 9.87 -58.76 14.20
CA PRO A 974 10.04 -58.89 12.74
C PRO A 974 11.48 -59.19 12.31
N ASP A 975 11.66 -59.92 11.21
CA ASP A 975 13.00 -60.31 10.69
C ASP A 975 13.81 -59.13 10.11
N TRP A 976 13.18 -58.01 9.75
CA TRP A 976 13.86 -56.77 9.35
C TRP A 976 14.44 -55.99 10.54
N LEU A 977 13.95 -56.28 11.75
CA LEU A 977 14.25 -55.52 12.96
C LEU A 977 15.31 -56.25 13.79
N SER A 978 16.39 -55.55 14.11
CA SER A 978 17.50 -56.09 14.87
C SER A 978 17.81 -55.24 16.11
N ILE A 979 18.22 -55.87 17.21
CA ILE A 979 18.86 -55.18 18.34
C ILE A 979 20.34 -55.56 18.42
N ASN A 980 21.19 -54.58 18.67
CA ASN A 980 22.57 -54.85 19.04
C ASN A 980 22.62 -55.29 20.52
N GLN A 981 22.92 -56.57 20.76
CA GLN A 981 22.89 -57.17 22.10
C GLN A 981 23.85 -56.51 23.11
N THR A 982 24.85 -55.76 22.64
CA THR A 982 25.81 -55.04 23.50
C THR A 982 25.52 -53.54 23.60
N THR A 983 24.79 -52.94 22.66
CA THR A 983 24.62 -51.47 22.61
C THR A 983 23.17 -50.98 22.60
N GLY A 984 22.17 -51.85 22.73
CA GLY A 984 20.77 -51.47 22.89
C GLY A 984 20.06 -50.90 21.66
N VAL A 985 20.81 -50.34 20.69
CA VAL A 985 20.29 -49.82 19.43
C VAL A 985 19.46 -50.87 18.70
N LEU A 986 18.18 -50.55 18.56
CA LEU A 986 17.17 -51.19 17.74
C LEU A 986 17.17 -50.53 16.36
N SER A 987 17.45 -51.28 15.30
CA SER A 987 17.46 -50.73 13.94
C SER A 987 17.06 -51.71 12.86
N GLY A 988 16.51 -51.14 11.78
CA GLY A 988 16.06 -51.82 10.58
C GLY A 988 15.33 -50.85 9.65
N ILE A 989 15.10 -51.25 8.40
CA ILE A 989 14.20 -50.53 7.49
C ILE A 989 13.02 -51.48 7.27
N PRO A 990 11.80 -51.13 7.73
CA PRO A 990 10.61 -51.88 7.36
C PRO A 990 10.34 -51.68 5.87
N ARG A 991 9.90 -52.73 5.20
CA ARG A 991 9.40 -52.69 3.83
C ARG A 991 7.88 -52.72 3.85
N ASP A 992 7.26 -52.64 2.69
CA ASP A 992 5.81 -52.70 2.51
C ASP A 992 5.25 -54.06 2.97
N ASP A 993 6.01 -55.15 2.78
CA ASP A 993 5.76 -56.49 3.35
C ASP A 993 5.62 -56.48 4.91
N ASP A 994 6.15 -55.44 5.58
CA ASP A 994 6.25 -55.36 7.05
C ASP A 994 5.18 -54.45 7.70
N VAL A 995 4.26 -53.88 6.91
CA VAL A 995 3.18 -53.00 7.39
C VAL A 995 2.26 -53.68 8.40
N GLY A 996 1.98 -52.99 9.50
CA GLY A 996 1.06 -53.42 10.55
C GLY A 996 1.55 -53.08 11.97
N THR A 997 0.74 -53.46 12.97
CA THR A 997 1.11 -53.32 14.39
C THR A 997 1.51 -54.67 14.98
N SER A 998 2.70 -54.73 15.56
CA SER A 998 3.24 -55.87 16.33
C SER A 998 3.61 -55.44 17.74
N ALA A 999 3.47 -56.32 18.73
CA ALA A 999 4.02 -56.07 20.06
C ALA A 999 5.52 -56.43 20.07
N LEU A 1000 6.36 -55.55 20.61
CA LEU A 1000 7.80 -55.76 20.74
C LEU A 1000 8.19 -55.79 22.22
N GLN A 1001 9.00 -56.78 22.59
CA GLN A 1001 9.49 -56.94 23.95
C GLN A 1001 11.02 -56.98 23.94
N VAL A 1002 11.65 -56.13 24.74
CA VAL A 1002 13.11 -56.04 24.86
C VAL A 1002 13.50 -56.28 26.30
N LYS A 1003 14.37 -57.26 26.53
CA LYS A 1003 14.88 -57.58 27.85
C LYS A 1003 16.34 -57.21 27.98
N TYR A 1004 16.72 -56.65 29.13
CA TYR A 1004 18.11 -56.53 29.56
C TYR A 1004 18.42 -57.52 30.71
N LEU A 1005 19.64 -58.05 30.75
CA LEU A 1005 20.15 -58.93 31.81
C LEU A 1005 21.51 -58.40 32.29
N ASP A 1006 21.75 -58.39 33.61
CA ASP A 1006 23.05 -58.04 34.21
C ASP A 1006 23.98 -59.26 34.44
N GLY A 1007 23.47 -60.47 34.19
CA GLY A 1007 24.19 -61.73 34.42
C GLY A 1007 24.15 -62.28 35.86
N ASN A 1008 23.52 -61.57 36.81
CA ASN A 1008 23.57 -61.82 38.25
C ASN A 1008 22.17 -61.94 38.92
N ASP A 1009 21.21 -62.55 38.21
CA ASP A 1009 19.78 -62.68 38.58
C ASP A 1009 18.97 -61.35 38.63
N GLY A 1010 19.58 -60.20 38.33
CA GLY A 1010 18.85 -58.97 38.05
C GLY A 1010 18.53 -58.82 36.56
N SER A 1011 17.46 -58.08 36.27
CA SER A 1011 16.97 -57.86 34.91
C SER A 1011 15.77 -56.92 34.86
N ASP A 1012 15.66 -56.15 33.79
CA ASP A 1012 14.46 -55.38 33.45
C ASP A 1012 13.95 -55.76 32.04
N THR A 1013 12.66 -55.52 31.77
CA THR A 1013 12.00 -55.80 30.48
C THR A 1013 11.13 -54.62 30.06
N LEU A 1014 11.47 -54.01 28.93
CA LEU A 1014 10.66 -53.00 28.25
C LEU A 1014 9.66 -53.69 27.30
N GLU A 1015 8.38 -53.35 27.40
CA GLU A 1015 7.33 -53.74 26.43
C GLU A 1015 6.83 -52.49 25.71
N VAL A 1016 6.86 -52.48 24.37
CA VAL A 1016 6.44 -51.36 23.51
C VAL A 1016 5.70 -51.87 22.26
N SER A 1017 4.80 -51.08 21.71
CA SER A 1017 4.19 -51.35 20.41
C SER A 1017 5.17 -50.99 19.30
N LEU A 1018 5.29 -51.85 18.29
CA LEU A 1018 5.94 -51.54 17.02
C LEU A 1018 4.85 -51.34 15.96
N ILE A 1019 4.72 -50.13 15.44
CA ILE A 1019 3.74 -49.79 14.41
C ILE A 1019 4.50 -49.45 13.14
N VAL A 1020 4.27 -50.20 12.06
CA VAL A 1020 4.67 -49.86 10.69
C VAL A 1020 3.42 -49.46 9.91
N ALA A 1021 3.46 -48.32 9.23
CA ALA A 1021 2.36 -47.84 8.37
C ALA A 1021 2.73 -47.91 6.88
N ASN A 1022 1.74 -48.23 6.04
CA ASN A 1022 1.78 -47.98 4.60
C ASN A 1022 1.70 -46.46 4.37
N ALA A 1023 2.40 -45.96 3.37
CA ALA A 1023 2.38 -44.60 2.88
C ALA A 1023 1.71 -44.54 1.49
N ASN A 1024 0.43 -44.90 1.43
CA ASN A 1024 -0.38 -44.75 0.21
C ASN A 1024 -0.19 -43.34 -0.41
N PRO A 1025 -0.06 -43.21 -1.74
CA PRO A 1025 -0.11 -41.92 -2.41
C PRO A 1025 -1.51 -41.34 -2.20
N SER A 1026 -1.64 -40.05 -1.90
CA SER A 1026 -2.94 -39.39 -1.83
C SER A 1026 -3.05 -38.24 -2.82
N PHE A 1027 -4.19 -38.09 -3.51
CA PHE A 1027 -4.41 -36.99 -4.42
C PHE A 1027 -4.40 -35.64 -3.67
N THR A 1028 -3.35 -34.86 -3.85
CA THR A 1028 -3.26 -33.49 -3.31
C THR A 1028 -4.09 -32.47 -4.11
N THR A 1029 -4.62 -32.88 -5.26
CA THR A 1029 -5.56 -32.10 -6.09
C THR A 1029 -7.00 -32.16 -5.58
N THR A 1030 -7.58 -31.01 -5.29
CA THR A 1030 -9.01 -30.83 -4.93
C THR A 1030 -9.80 -30.18 -6.06
N ASP A 1031 -11.02 -30.65 -6.31
CA ASP A 1031 -12.03 -30.10 -7.24
C ASP A 1031 -11.55 -29.87 -8.70
N PRO A 1032 -11.52 -30.93 -9.54
CA PRO A 1032 -11.57 -30.76 -10.99
C PRO A 1032 -12.85 -30.04 -11.42
N THR A 1033 -12.79 -29.31 -12.55
CA THR A 1033 -13.97 -28.70 -13.16
C THR A 1033 -14.82 -29.77 -13.85
N ASN A 1034 -16.05 -29.97 -13.39
CA ASN A 1034 -16.89 -31.12 -13.79
C ASN A 1034 -17.86 -30.84 -14.96
N LEU A 1035 -17.78 -29.67 -15.59
CA LEU A 1035 -18.64 -29.27 -16.71
C LEU A 1035 -17.79 -28.62 -17.81
N VAL A 1036 -18.02 -29.00 -19.07
CA VAL A 1036 -17.38 -28.41 -20.25
C VAL A 1036 -18.32 -28.49 -21.46
N ALA A 1037 -18.21 -27.57 -22.41
CA ALA A 1037 -18.89 -27.68 -23.71
C ALA A 1037 -18.01 -28.44 -24.71
N GLU A 1038 -18.61 -29.05 -25.72
CA GLU A 1038 -17.84 -29.60 -26.84
C GLU A 1038 -16.93 -28.56 -27.53
N ASP A 1039 -15.85 -29.07 -28.11
CA ASP A 1039 -14.68 -28.41 -28.70
C ASP A 1039 -13.92 -27.37 -27.85
N GLN A 1040 -14.44 -26.95 -26.69
CA GLN A 1040 -13.71 -26.10 -25.77
C GLN A 1040 -12.56 -26.84 -25.07
N THR A 1041 -11.37 -26.26 -25.15
CA THR A 1041 -10.16 -26.89 -24.61
C THR A 1041 -10.14 -26.90 -23.08
N TYR A 1042 -10.15 -28.10 -22.53
CA TYR A 1042 -10.05 -28.42 -21.12
C TYR A 1042 -8.62 -28.86 -20.76
N SER A 1043 -8.17 -28.52 -19.55
CA SER A 1043 -6.91 -29.02 -18.99
C SER A 1043 -6.93 -28.98 -17.46
N PHE A 1044 -6.66 -30.11 -16.81
CA PHE A 1044 -6.53 -30.23 -15.36
C PHE A 1044 -5.39 -31.19 -15.00
N GLN A 1045 -4.56 -30.83 -14.01
CA GLN A 1045 -3.35 -31.56 -13.63
C GLN A 1045 -3.49 -32.13 -12.23
N PHE A 1046 -3.65 -33.45 -12.15
CA PHE A 1046 -3.65 -34.20 -10.90
C PHE A 1046 -2.24 -34.33 -10.31
N HIS A 1047 -2.14 -34.38 -8.98
CA HIS A 1047 -0.90 -34.55 -8.24
C HIS A 1047 -1.12 -35.46 -7.02
N THR A 1048 -0.07 -36.14 -6.57
CA THR A 1048 -0.01 -36.94 -5.34
C THR A 1048 1.14 -36.49 -4.43
N ASP A 1049 1.28 -37.10 -3.24
CA ASP A 1049 2.29 -36.80 -2.22
C ASP A 1049 3.26 -37.95 -1.88
N ASP A 1050 3.29 -39.03 -2.67
CA ASP A 1050 4.34 -40.07 -2.60
C ASP A 1050 5.68 -39.58 -3.21
N ASP A 1051 6.78 -39.88 -2.52
CA ASP A 1051 8.11 -39.26 -2.68
C ASP A 1051 9.18 -40.27 -3.23
N ASP A 1052 8.79 -40.99 -4.29
CA ASP A 1052 9.65 -41.51 -5.37
C ASP A 1052 10.63 -42.68 -5.07
N TRP A 1053 10.28 -43.90 -5.53
CA TRP A 1053 11.13 -44.59 -6.54
C TRP A 1053 10.46 -45.63 -7.44
N GLY A 1054 9.15 -45.88 -7.31
CA GLY A 1054 8.34 -46.47 -8.39
C GLY A 1054 7.92 -45.43 -9.45
N GLY A 1055 7.60 -44.22 -8.99
CA GLY A 1055 7.01 -43.14 -9.76
C GLY A 1055 5.50 -43.34 -9.93
N VAL A 1056 4.68 -42.59 -9.19
CA VAL A 1056 3.22 -42.73 -9.20
C VAL A 1056 2.68 -42.60 -10.62
N THR A 1057 2.05 -43.68 -11.12
CA THR A 1057 1.44 -43.69 -12.45
C THR A 1057 -0.03 -43.34 -12.36
N PHE A 1058 -0.42 -42.29 -13.09
CA PHE A 1058 -1.81 -41.92 -13.26
C PHE A 1058 -2.37 -42.65 -14.48
N ASP A 1059 -3.40 -43.47 -14.28
CA ASP A 1059 -4.13 -44.15 -15.37
C ASP A 1059 -5.65 -43.97 -15.20
N THR A 1060 -6.41 -44.36 -16.21
CA THR A 1060 -7.85 -44.16 -16.29
C THR A 1060 -8.59 -45.44 -15.93
N LEU A 1061 -9.39 -45.41 -14.85
CA LEU A 1061 -10.27 -46.52 -14.47
C LEU A 1061 -11.32 -46.84 -15.55
N TYR A 1062 -11.70 -45.83 -16.32
CA TYR A 1062 -12.71 -45.90 -17.38
C TYR A 1062 -12.17 -45.27 -18.67
N THR A 1063 -12.62 -45.74 -19.83
CA THR A 1063 -12.24 -45.14 -21.12
C THR A 1063 -12.69 -43.68 -21.19
N LEU A 1064 -11.73 -42.77 -21.36
CA LEU A 1064 -12.00 -41.34 -21.48
C LEU A 1064 -12.91 -41.01 -22.69
N PRO A 1065 -13.60 -39.86 -22.67
CA PRO A 1065 -14.32 -39.36 -23.82
C PRO A 1065 -13.37 -39.04 -24.99
N VAL A 1066 -13.86 -39.14 -26.22
CA VAL A 1066 -13.12 -38.84 -27.44
C VAL A 1066 -12.72 -37.36 -27.46
N GLY A 1067 -11.45 -37.10 -27.78
CA GLY A 1067 -10.83 -35.79 -27.68
C GLY A 1067 -10.04 -35.57 -26.39
N PHE A 1068 -10.32 -36.33 -25.31
CA PHE A 1068 -9.55 -36.30 -24.07
C PHE A 1068 -8.39 -37.28 -24.03
N THR A 1069 -7.34 -36.90 -23.32
CA THR A 1069 -6.20 -37.76 -22.99
C THR A 1069 -5.73 -37.52 -21.55
N LEU A 1070 -5.47 -38.60 -20.81
CA LEU A 1070 -4.67 -38.56 -19.59
C LEU A 1070 -3.22 -38.90 -19.96
N SER A 1071 -2.28 -38.16 -19.41
CA SER A 1071 -0.85 -38.53 -19.40
C SER A 1071 -0.51 -39.31 -18.14
N SER A 1072 0.47 -40.21 -18.22
CA SER A 1072 0.91 -41.01 -17.06
C SER A 1072 1.47 -40.20 -15.88
N SER A 1073 1.65 -38.89 -16.06
CA SER A 1073 2.04 -37.91 -15.05
C SER A 1073 0.88 -36.99 -14.63
N GLY A 1074 -0.37 -37.44 -14.74
CA GLY A 1074 -1.55 -36.80 -14.12
C GLY A 1074 -2.21 -35.66 -14.89
N LEU A 1075 -1.72 -35.24 -16.07
CA LEU A 1075 -2.41 -34.21 -16.86
C LEU A 1075 -3.56 -34.85 -17.66
N LEU A 1076 -4.81 -34.48 -17.34
CA LEU A 1076 -6.00 -34.73 -18.16
C LEU A 1076 -6.27 -33.50 -19.02
N SER A 1077 -6.20 -33.64 -20.34
CA SER A 1077 -6.42 -32.51 -21.26
C SER A 1077 -6.95 -32.94 -22.63
N GLY A 1078 -7.67 -32.03 -23.29
CA GLY A 1078 -8.31 -32.26 -24.58
C GLY A 1078 -9.30 -31.17 -24.96
N SER A 1079 -9.80 -31.21 -26.19
CA SER A 1079 -11.09 -30.61 -26.56
C SER A 1079 -12.02 -31.79 -26.86
N PRO A 1080 -13.16 -31.95 -26.15
CA PRO A 1080 -14.06 -33.07 -26.39
C PRO A 1080 -14.84 -32.87 -27.70
N THR A 1081 -14.91 -33.91 -28.53
CA THR A 1081 -15.66 -33.89 -29.81
C THR A 1081 -17.13 -34.30 -29.61
N ASN A 1082 -18.02 -33.94 -30.54
CA ASN A 1082 -19.46 -34.26 -30.51
C ASN A 1082 -19.80 -35.73 -30.18
N ALA A 1083 -19.00 -36.70 -30.65
CA ALA A 1083 -19.09 -38.12 -30.26
C ALA A 1083 -18.80 -38.42 -28.76
N SER A 1084 -18.80 -37.40 -27.90
CA SER A 1084 -18.54 -37.44 -26.46
C SER A 1084 -19.37 -36.43 -25.69
N VAL A 1085 -20.50 -36.02 -26.25
CA VAL A 1085 -21.56 -35.29 -25.56
C VAL A 1085 -22.31 -36.23 -24.60
N GLY A 1086 -22.54 -35.75 -23.37
CA GLY A 1086 -23.20 -36.48 -22.28
C GLY A 1086 -22.42 -36.41 -20.96
N SER A 1087 -22.98 -37.01 -19.91
CA SER A 1087 -22.28 -37.20 -18.63
C SER A 1087 -21.35 -38.41 -18.70
N HIS A 1088 -20.03 -38.18 -18.68
CA HIS A 1088 -19.01 -39.22 -18.68
C HIS A 1088 -18.38 -39.37 -17.30
N THR A 1089 -18.50 -40.55 -16.68
CA THR A 1089 -17.76 -40.85 -15.43
C THR A 1089 -16.27 -41.01 -15.76
N VAL A 1090 -15.45 -40.09 -15.25
CA VAL A 1090 -14.00 -40.09 -15.36
C VAL A 1090 -13.43 -40.54 -14.01
N GLY A 1091 -12.82 -41.72 -14.01
CA GLY A 1091 -12.08 -42.24 -12.86
C GLY A 1091 -10.59 -42.19 -13.14
N ILE A 1092 -9.83 -41.54 -12.27
CA ILE A 1092 -8.36 -41.48 -12.32
C ILE A 1092 -7.85 -42.28 -11.12
N VAL A 1093 -7.04 -43.31 -11.39
CA VAL A 1093 -6.27 -44.01 -10.36
C VAL A 1093 -4.88 -43.40 -10.29
N ALA A 1094 -4.34 -43.25 -9.09
CA ALA A 1094 -2.94 -42.97 -8.84
C ALA A 1094 -2.37 -44.12 -8.01
N THR A 1095 -1.64 -45.01 -8.68
CA THR A 1095 -0.98 -46.18 -8.07
C THR A 1095 0.50 -45.87 -7.83
N ASP A 1096 0.99 -46.16 -6.62
CA ASP A 1096 2.43 -46.14 -6.30
C ASP A 1096 3.18 -47.37 -6.87
N GLY A 1097 4.38 -47.65 -6.35
CA GLY A 1097 5.16 -48.82 -6.75
C GLY A 1097 4.69 -50.17 -6.17
N ASN A 1098 3.80 -50.15 -5.18
CA ASN A 1098 3.56 -51.24 -4.21
C ASN A 1098 2.06 -51.58 -4.02
N GLU A 1099 1.20 -51.19 -4.97
CA GLU A 1099 -0.27 -51.36 -4.96
C GLU A 1099 -1.01 -50.50 -3.92
N GLY A 1100 -0.36 -49.46 -3.37
CA GLY A 1100 -1.05 -48.36 -2.72
C GLY A 1100 -1.73 -47.49 -3.77
N GLU A 1101 -3.06 -47.48 -3.76
CA GLU A 1101 -3.88 -46.69 -4.66
C GLU A 1101 -4.71 -45.64 -3.91
N ASP A 1102 -4.75 -44.43 -4.46
CA ASP A 1102 -5.85 -43.49 -4.27
C ASP A 1102 -6.58 -43.31 -5.60
N ASN A 1103 -7.88 -43.00 -5.54
CA ASN A 1103 -8.81 -43.11 -6.65
C ASN A 1103 -9.78 -41.93 -6.68
N LEU A 1104 -9.57 -41.01 -7.63
CA LEU A 1104 -10.40 -39.83 -7.81
C LEU A 1104 -11.40 -40.05 -8.97
N ILE A 1105 -12.66 -40.31 -8.61
CA ILE A 1105 -13.76 -40.49 -9.56
C ILE A 1105 -14.68 -39.27 -9.51
N PHE A 1106 -14.94 -38.68 -10.69
CA PHE A 1106 -15.90 -37.60 -10.89
C PHE A 1106 -16.69 -37.81 -12.18
N ASN A 1107 -17.84 -37.18 -12.33
CA ASN A 1107 -18.49 -37.08 -13.64
C ASN A 1107 -17.99 -35.80 -14.32
N LEU A 1108 -17.50 -35.92 -15.54
CA LEU A 1108 -17.29 -34.81 -16.45
C LEU A 1108 -18.49 -34.75 -17.40
N GLU A 1109 -19.32 -33.72 -17.23
CA GLU A 1109 -20.49 -33.49 -18.07
C GLU A 1109 -20.09 -32.64 -19.27
N ILE A 1110 -20.26 -33.19 -20.46
CA ILE A 1110 -19.91 -32.57 -21.74
C ILE A 1110 -21.22 -32.18 -22.44
N THR A 1111 -21.49 -30.88 -22.54
CA THR A 1111 -22.74 -30.39 -23.13
C THR A 1111 -22.62 -30.18 -24.63
N ASN A 1112 -23.61 -30.65 -25.39
CA ASN A 1112 -23.78 -30.33 -26.82
C ASN A 1112 -23.87 -28.81 -27.01
N VAL A 1113 -23.29 -28.32 -28.09
CA VAL A 1113 -23.49 -26.98 -28.64
C VAL A 1113 -24.44 -27.15 -29.82
N TYR A 1114 -25.66 -26.61 -29.71
CA TYR A 1114 -26.66 -26.78 -30.76
C TYR A 1114 -26.20 -26.12 -32.08
N PRO A 1115 -26.48 -26.75 -33.25
CA PRO A 1115 -26.04 -26.22 -34.54
C PRO A 1115 -26.57 -24.81 -34.83
N GLY A 1116 -25.70 -23.95 -35.34
CA GLY A 1116 -25.98 -22.53 -35.59
C GLY A 1116 -26.63 -22.26 -36.95
N ILE A 1117 -27.64 -21.39 -36.97
CA ILE A 1117 -28.20 -20.85 -38.22
C ILE A 1117 -27.56 -19.48 -38.46
N ASP A 1118 -26.49 -19.44 -39.26
CA ASP A 1118 -25.70 -18.22 -39.48
C ASP A 1118 -26.46 -17.18 -40.32
N THR A 1119 -27.02 -17.57 -41.48
CA THR A 1119 -27.80 -16.63 -42.31
C THR A 1119 -28.98 -17.27 -43.07
N VAL A 1120 -30.04 -16.48 -43.27
CA VAL A 1120 -31.19 -16.83 -44.10
C VAL A 1120 -31.39 -15.79 -45.19
N TYR A 1121 -31.30 -16.24 -46.45
CA TYR A 1121 -31.31 -15.37 -47.62
C TYR A 1121 -32.54 -15.60 -48.49
N ILE A 1122 -33.43 -14.60 -48.52
CA ILE A 1122 -34.59 -14.54 -49.42
C ILE A 1122 -34.27 -13.61 -50.58
N ASN A 1123 -34.51 -14.06 -51.81
CA ASN A 1123 -34.16 -13.36 -53.05
C ASN A 1123 -35.27 -13.48 -54.11
N PRO A 1124 -35.78 -12.36 -54.69
CA PRO A 1124 -35.43 -10.98 -54.35
C PRO A 1124 -35.77 -10.65 -52.90
N SER A 1125 -35.08 -9.67 -52.30
CA SER A 1125 -35.21 -9.40 -50.87
C SER A 1125 -36.65 -9.02 -50.49
N PRO A 1126 -37.16 -9.44 -49.31
CA PRO A 1126 -38.49 -9.07 -48.85
C PRO A 1126 -38.68 -7.54 -48.79
N THR A 1127 -39.90 -7.07 -49.02
CA THR A 1127 -40.26 -5.64 -48.97
C THR A 1127 -40.07 -5.03 -47.58
N SER A 1128 -40.21 -5.86 -46.55
CA SER A 1128 -39.72 -5.66 -45.19
C SER A 1128 -39.52 -7.03 -44.52
N THR A 1129 -38.70 -7.05 -43.47
CA THR A 1129 -38.40 -8.23 -42.66
C THR A 1129 -38.52 -7.82 -41.20
N VAL A 1130 -39.31 -8.55 -40.41
CA VAL A 1130 -39.83 -8.11 -39.10
C VAL A 1130 -39.76 -9.27 -38.12
N ASN A 1131 -38.80 -9.25 -37.18
CA ASN A 1131 -38.47 -10.40 -36.33
C ASN A 1131 -38.34 -11.66 -37.21
N ASP A 1132 -39.23 -12.64 -37.04
CA ASP A 1132 -39.28 -13.90 -37.79
C ASP A 1132 -40.29 -13.94 -38.95
N THR A 1133 -40.90 -12.78 -39.27
CA THR A 1133 -41.77 -12.61 -40.45
C THR A 1133 -41.01 -11.94 -41.62
N SER A 1134 -41.28 -12.36 -42.85
CA SER A 1134 -40.80 -11.71 -44.08
C SER A 1134 -41.99 -11.35 -44.97
N PHE A 1135 -42.05 -10.09 -45.41
CA PHE A 1135 -43.16 -9.56 -46.20
C PHE A 1135 -42.82 -9.57 -47.69
N LEU A 1136 -43.46 -10.48 -48.41
CA LEU A 1136 -43.26 -10.76 -49.83
C LEU A 1136 -44.38 -10.10 -50.65
N THR A 1137 -44.10 -9.79 -51.91
CA THR A 1137 -45.10 -9.26 -52.86
C THR A 1137 -45.70 -10.42 -53.65
N GLU A 1138 -47.00 -10.38 -53.93
CA GLU A 1138 -47.58 -11.35 -54.86
C GLU A 1138 -47.00 -11.25 -56.29
N ASP A 1139 -47.18 -12.32 -57.07
CA ASP A 1139 -46.77 -12.53 -58.46
C ASP A 1139 -45.26 -12.33 -58.77
N VAL A 1140 -44.44 -12.14 -57.74
CA VAL A 1140 -42.97 -12.17 -57.79
C VAL A 1140 -42.45 -13.57 -57.43
N GLU A 1141 -41.55 -14.13 -58.25
CA GLU A 1141 -40.89 -15.41 -57.93
C GLU A 1141 -39.81 -15.20 -56.86
N TYR A 1142 -39.91 -15.93 -55.74
CA TYR A 1142 -38.93 -15.92 -54.66
C TYR A 1142 -38.15 -17.23 -54.59
N THR A 1143 -36.90 -17.08 -54.16
CA THR A 1143 -35.98 -18.15 -53.74
C THR A 1143 -35.62 -17.91 -52.28
N ILE A 1144 -35.61 -18.96 -51.47
CA ILE A 1144 -35.27 -18.93 -50.04
C ILE A 1144 -34.20 -19.98 -49.81
N ASN A 1145 -33.02 -19.55 -49.35
CA ASN A 1145 -31.94 -20.41 -48.91
C ASN A 1145 -31.70 -20.16 -47.41
N ILE A 1146 -31.49 -21.22 -46.65
CA ILE A 1146 -30.99 -21.15 -45.28
C ILE A 1146 -29.59 -21.76 -45.29
N ASP A 1147 -28.58 -21.00 -44.84
CA ASP A 1147 -27.22 -21.49 -44.59
C ASP A 1147 -27.06 -21.69 -43.08
N THR A 1148 -26.67 -22.89 -42.70
CA THR A 1148 -26.32 -23.29 -41.32
C THR A 1148 -24.81 -23.45 -41.23
N ASP A 1149 -24.23 -23.08 -40.08
CA ASP A 1149 -22.81 -23.36 -39.86
C ASP A 1149 -22.63 -24.86 -39.55
N ASP A 1150 -21.55 -25.42 -40.07
CA ASP A 1150 -21.24 -26.86 -40.10
C ASP A 1150 -19.83 -27.02 -39.52
N GLU A 1151 -19.75 -27.26 -38.22
CA GLU A 1151 -18.53 -27.16 -37.36
C GLU A 1151 -17.52 -28.31 -37.59
N GLY A 1152 -17.24 -28.62 -38.85
CA GLY A 1152 -15.96 -29.19 -39.29
C GLY A 1152 -15.72 -30.68 -39.05
N ASP A 1153 -16.63 -31.42 -38.40
CA ASP A 1153 -16.45 -32.85 -38.11
C ASP A 1153 -16.81 -33.78 -39.29
N GLY A 1154 -17.79 -33.37 -40.11
CA GLY A 1154 -18.06 -33.91 -41.44
C GLY A 1154 -19.06 -35.06 -41.51
N ASP A 1155 -19.98 -35.20 -40.55
CA ASP A 1155 -21.18 -36.02 -40.71
C ASP A 1155 -22.38 -35.20 -41.22
N ASN A 1156 -23.24 -35.79 -42.04
CA ASN A 1156 -24.30 -35.06 -42.76
C ASN A 1156 -25.44 -34.61 -41.82
N THR A 1157 -25.55 -33.30 -41.55
CA THR A 1157 -26.77 -32.69 -40.96
C THR A 1157 -28.03 -33.08 -41.75
N THR A 1158 -29.14 -33.35 -41.06
CA THR A 1158 -30.40 -33.77 -41.68
C THR A 1158 -31.50 -32.73 -41.54
N TYR A 1159 -32.24 -32.52 -42.64
CA TYR A 1159 -33.23 -31.45 -42.79
C TYR A 1159 -34.65 -32.04 -42.80
N THR A 1160 -35.49 -31.65 -41.84
CA THR A 1160 -36.91 -32.05 -41.80
C THR A 1160 -37.81 -30.83 -41.95
N VAL A 1161 -38.50 -30.71 -43.08
CA VAL A 1161 -39.50 -29.65 -43.31
C VAL A 1161 -40.80 -30.03 -42.60
N ASN A 1162 -41.13 -29.29 -41.55
CA ASN A 1162 -42.29 -29.51 -40.69
C ASN A 1162 -43.56 -28.87 -41.29
N HIS A 1163 -43.43 -27.67 -41.85
CA HIS A 1163 -44.49 -26.96 -42.60
C HIS A 1163 -43.89 -26.09 -43.71
N ILE A 1164 -44.65 -25.86 -44.78
CA ILE A 1164 -44.26 -25.02 -45.92
C ILE A 1164 -45.51 -24.39 -46.57
N PRO A 1165 -45.48 -23.11 -46.98
CA PRO A 1165 -46.64 -22.48 -47.62
C PRO A 1165 -46.99 -23.12 -48.95
N VAL A 1166 -48.28 -23.23 -49.27
CA VAL A 1166 -48.78 -24.02 -50.42
C VAL A 1166 -48.27 -23.53 -51.79
N TRP A 1167 -47.85 -22.27 -51.89
CA TRP A 1167 -47.26 -21.66 -53.09
C TRP A 1167 -45.73 -21.83 -53.19
N LEU A 1168 -45.07 -22.14 -52.07
CA LEU A 1168 -43.62 -22.34 -52.00
C LEU A 1168 -43.32 -23.83 -52.17
N SER A 1169 -42.30 -24.16 -52.96
CA SER A 1169 -41.92 -25.55 -53.24
C SER A 1169 -40.47 -25.81 -52.83
N ILE A 1170 -40.20 -27.02 -52.34
CA ILE A 1170 -38.85 -27.46 -52.00
C ILE A 1170 -38.07 -27.71 -53.30
N THR A 1171 -36.92 -27.07 -53.45
CA THR A 1171 -36.05 -27.22 -54.63
C THR A 1171 -34.75 -27.96 -54.36
N ASP A 1172 -34.22 -27.88 -53.14
CA ASP A 1172 -33.19 -28.79 -52.64
C ASP A 1172 -33.32 -28.97 -51.12
N LEU A 1173 -33.49 -30.21 -50.68
CA LEU A 1173 -33.74 -30.55 -49.27
C LEU A 1173 -32.43 -30.74 -48.50
N ASP A 1174 -31.37 -31.21 -49.17
CA ASP A 1174 -30.06 -31.50 -48.57
C ASP A 1174 -29.21 -30.23 -48.38
N SER A 1175 -29.71 -29.06 -48.80
CA SER A 1175 -29.04 -27.76 -48.61
C SER A 1175 -29.99 -26.60 -48.27
N GLY A 1176 -31.19 -26.90 -47.76
CA GLY A 1176 -32.11 -25.90 -47.21
C GLY A 1176 -32.70 -24.89 -48.19
N LYS A 1177 -33.08 -25.31 -49.42
CA LYS A 1177 -33.47 -24.39 -50.52
C LYS A 1177 -34.88 -24.61 -51.05
N PHE A 1178 -35.60 -23.49 -51.21
CA PHE A 1178 -37.01 -23.42 -51.56
C PHE A 1178 -37.26 -22.34 -52.61
N SER A 1179 -38.31 -22.48 -53.43
CA SER A 1179 -38.71 -21.46 -54.40
C SER A 1179 -40.18 -21.54 -54.78
N GLY A 1180 -40.77 -20.39 -55.11
CA GLY A 1180 -42.15 -20.30 -55.58
C GLY A 1180 -42.62 -18.87 -55.85
N THR A 1181 -43.77 -18.76 -56.51
CA THR A 1181 -44.44 -17.49 -56.82
C THR A 1181 -45.78 -17.46 -56.07
N PRO A 1182 -45.93 -16.64 -55.02
CA PRO A 1182 -47.21 -16.48 -54.35
C PRO A 1182 -48.13 -15.63 -55.22
N THR A 1183 -49.27 -16.16 -55.65
CA THR A 1183 -50.32 -15.37 -56.33
C THR A 1183 -51.37 -14.86 -55.33
N ASN A 1184 -52.25 -13.94 -55.75
CA ASN A 1184 -53.31 -13.31 -54.94
C ASN A 1184 -54.11 -14.25 -54.02
N ALA A 1185 -54.34 -15.51 -54.44
CA ALA A 1185 -55.01 -16.54 -53.64
C ALA A 1185 -54.27 -16.94 -52.35
N HIS A 1186 -53.03 -16.46 -52.16
CA HIS A 1186 -52.15 -16.73 -51.02
C HIS A 1186 -51.83 -15.46 -50.21
N VAL A 1187 -52.46 -14.32 -50.53
CA VAL A 1187 -52.32 -13.07 -49.77
C VAL A 1187 -52.77 -13.28 -48.33
N GLY A 1188 -51.96 -12.79 -47.38
CA GLY A 1188 -52.04 -13.13 -45.96
C GLY A 1188 -50.76 -13.82 -45.48
N GLN A 1189 -50.78 -14.31 -44.24
CA GLN A 1189 -49.62 -14.94 -43.61
C GLN A 1189 -49.73 -16.47 -43.62
N ASP A 1190 -48.63 -17.11 -44.01
CA ASP A 1190 -48.34 -18.54 -43.83
C ASP A 1190 -46.92 -18.66 -43.24
N TYR A 1191 -46.34 -19.85 -43.08
CA TYR A 1191 -44.96 -20.00 -42.59
C TYR A 1191 -44.21 -21.21 -43.17
N LEU A 1192 -42.89 -21.12 -43.17
CA LEU A 1192 -41.94 -22.19 -43.42
C LEU A 1192 -41.36 -22.62 -42.07
N GLU A 1193 -41.41 -23.90 -41.74
CA GLU A 1193 -40.86 -24.44 -40.49
C GLU A 1193 -40.02 -25.68 -40.76
N ILE A 1194 -38.81 -25.71 -40.22
CA ILE A 1194 -37.79 -26.72 -40.51
C ILE A 1194 -37.07 -27.08 -39.21
N THR A 1195 -36.86 -28.36 -38.96
CA THR A 1195 -35.88 -28.85 -37.99
C THR A 1195 -34.57 -29.15 -38.71
N PHE A 1196 -33.46 -28.62 -38.22
CA PHE A 1196 -32.12 -29.08 -38.54
C PHE A 1196 -31.66 -29.97 -37.38
N THR A 1197 -31.26 -31.21 -37.67
CA THR A 1197 -30.78 -32.17 -36.67
C THR A 1197 -29.38 -32.63 -37.05
N ASP A 1198 -28.44 -32.55 -36.11
CA ASP A 1198 -27.10 -33.12 -36.25
C ASP A 1198 -27.12 -34.66 -36.18
N GLY A 1199 -25.96 -35.30 -36.33
CA GLY A 1199 -25.86 -36.77 -36.35
C GLY A 1199 -26.19 -37.45 -35.01
N ASN A 1200 -26.11 -36.73 -33.89
CA ASN A 1200 -26.16 -37.29 -32.53
C ASN A 1200 -27.40 -36.87 -31.72
N GLY A 1201 -28.22 -35.97 -32.25
CA GLY A 1201 -29.56 -35.66 -31.73
C GLY A 1201 -29.75 -34.23 -31.22
N GLY A 1202 -28.72 -33.38 -31.28
CA GLY A 1202 -28.92 -31.95 -31.16
C GLY A 1202 -29.76 -31.45 -32.34
N SER A 1203 -30.73 -30.58 -32.06
CA SER A 1203 -31.55 -30.01 -33.12
C SER A 1203 -31.97 -28.58 -32.81
N VAL A 1204 -32.04 -27.77 -33.86
CA VAL A 1204 -32.56 -26.41 -33.83
C VAL A 1204 -33.76 -26.33 -34.79
N GLN A 1205 -34.85 -25.74 -34.32
CA GLN A 1205 -36.02 -25.48 -35.15
C GLN A 1205 -36.02 -24.03 -35.62
N TYR A 1206 -36.26 -23.84 -36.91
CA TYR A 1206 -36.40 -22.53 -37.53
C TYR A 1206 -37.80 -22.36 -38.10
N LYS A 1207 -38.47 -21.28 -37.70
CA LYS A 1207 -39.82 -20.94 -38.14
C LYS A 1207 -39.81 -19.53 -38.75
N ARG A 1208 -39.95 -19.44 -40.07
CA ARG A 1208 -40.06 -18.17 -40.80
C ARG A 1208 -41.49 -17.95 -41.27
N TYR A 1209 -42.17 -16.95 -40.72
CA TYR A 1209 -43.47 -16.53 -41.24
C TYR A 1209 -43.27 -15.78 -42.56
N LEU A 1210 -44.07 -16.11 -43.57
CA LEU A 1210 -44.04 -15.49 -44.89
C LEU A 1210 -45.41 -14.86 -45.16
N THR A 1211 -45.46 -13.54 -45.11
CA THR A 1211 -46.68 -12.77 -45.38
C THR A 1211 -46.66 -12.27 -46.81
N VAL A 1212 -47.64 -12.67 -47.62
CA VAL A 1212 -47.80 -12.21 -49.01
C VAL A 1212 -48.73 -10.99 -49.03
N ASN A 1213 -48.23 -9.87 -49.56
CA ASN A 1213 -48.94 -8.62 -49.70
C ASN A 1213 -49.56 -8.49 -51.11
N ASN A 1214 -50.83 -8.10 -51.15
CA ASN A 1214 -51.56 -7.77 -52.38
C ASN A 1214 -51.07 -6.45 -52.99
N VAL A 1215 -50.92 -6.39 -54.31
CA VAL A 1215 -50.52 -5.18 -55.05
C VAL A 1215 -51.76 -4.40 -55.53
N VAL A 1216 -51.69 -3.07 -55.47
CA VAL A 1216 -52.76 -2.20 -55.99
C VAL A 1216 -52.64 -2.11 -57.52
N PRO A 1217 -53.72 -2.37 -58.30
CA PRO A 1217 -53.67 -2.32 -59.75
C PRO A 1217 -53.30 -0.94 -60.30
N THR A 1218 -52.36 -0.90 -61.25
CA THR A 1218 -51.90 0.33 -61.91
C THR A 1218 -52.49 0.46 -63.31
N LEU A 1219 -52.63 1.69 -63.82
CA LEU A 1219 -53.05 1.96 -65.20
C LEU A 1219 -51.82 1.95 -66.11
N GLU A 1220 -51.73 1.02 -67.07
CA GLU A 1220 -50.54 0.90 -67.92
C GLU A 1220 -50.47 1.97 -69.02
N ALA A 1221 -51.58 2.64 -69.33
CA ALA A 1221 -51.69 3.64 -70.40
C ALA A 1221 -52.16 5.02 -69.88
N GLY A 1222 -51.20 5.88 -69.49
CA GLY A 1222 -51.46 7.16 -68.82
C GLY A 1222 -50.70 8.39 -69.35
N GLY A 1223 -50.54 8.52 -70.68
CA GLY A 1223 -49.89 9.69 -71.29
C GLY A 1223 -50.83 10.90 -71.51
N PRO A 1224 -50.30 12.10 -71.81
CA PRO A 1224 -51.13 13.26 -72.19
C PRO A 1224 -51.79 13.07 -73.56
N PHE A 1225 -53.05 12.60 -73.55
CA PHE A 1225 -53.84 12.35 -74.76
C PHE A 1225 -54.11 13.64 -75.56
N THR A 1226 -54.03 13.56 -76.90
CA THR A 1226 -54.25 14.70 -77.80
C THR A 1226 -55.36 14.39 -78.81
N ALA A 1227 -56.54 15.01 -78.62
CA ALA A 1227 -57.66 14.92 -79.55
C ALA A 1227 -57.62 16.05 -80.62
N ILE A 1228 -58.35 15.86 -81.72
CA ILE A 1228 -58.47 16.82 -82.83
C ILE A 1228 -59.95 17.11 -83.07
N GLU A 1229 -60.31 18.39 -83.20
CA GLU A 1229 -61.68 18.88 -83.44
C GLU A 1229 -62.35 18.19 -84.66
N ASP A 1230 -63.66 17.94 -84.55
CA ASP A 1230 -64.51 17.24 -85.52
C ASP A 1230 -64.05 15.80 -85.90
N ARG A 1231 -63.31 15.12 -85.02
CA ARG A 1231 -62.94 13.69 -85.19
C ARG A 1231 -63.29 12.88 -83.95
N GLU A 1232 -63.72 11.63 -84.17
CA GLU A 1232 -63.99 10.66 -83.11
C GLU A 1232 -62.67 10.25 -82.43
N PHE A 1233 -62.69 10.24 -81.09
CA PHE A 1233 -61.57 9.88 -80.21
C PHE A 1233 -62.10 8.89 -79.18
N SER A 1234 -61.34 7.82 -78.93
CA SER A 1234 -61.57 6.85 -77.86
C SER A 1234 -60.26 6.08 -77.66
N GLU A 1235 -59.91 5.81 -76.41
CA GLU A 1235 -58.67 5.15 -75.99
C GLU A 1235 -58.98 4.22 -74.81
N ASP A 1236 -58.24 3.12 -74.67
CA ASP A 1236 -58.40 2.16 -73.56
C ASP A 1236 -57.31 2.40 -72.49
N LEU A 1237 -57.70 2.44 -71.21
CA LEU A 1237 -56.82 2.78 -70.09
C LEU A 1237 -56.24 1.55 -69.36
N SER A 1238 -56.64 0.33 -69.75
CA SER A 1238 -56.12 -0.99 -69.33
C SER A 1238 -55.26 -1.06 -68.05
N SER A 1239 -55.84 -1.56 -66.97
CA SER A 1239 -55.14 -1.85 -65.71
C SER A 1239 -54.34 -3.17 -65.72
N SER A 1240 -53.26 -3.22 -64.95
CA SER A 1240 -52.30 -4.33 -64.83
C SER A 1240 -52.78 -5.58 -64.04
N ASP A 1241 -54.08 -5.88 -63.99
CA ASP A 1241 -54.68 -6.86 -63.07
C ASP A 1241 -55.80 -7.69 -63.74
N GLU A 1242 -55.74 -9.02 -63.59
CA GLU A 1242 -56.74 -10.01 -64.05
C GLU A 1242 -57.34 -10.87 -62.90
N GLY A 1243 -57.11 -10.51 -61.63
CA GLY A 1243 -57.32 -11.35 -60.45
C GLY A 1243 -58.60 -11.10 -59.61
N GLN A 1244 -59.73 -11.70 -60.00
CA GLN A 1244 -60.97 -11.90 -59.18
C GLN A 1244 -61.69 -10.65 -58.57
N GLY A 1245 -61.06 -9.48 -58.52
CA GLY A 1245 -61.69 -8.21 -58.14
C GLY A 1245 -62.56 -7.61 -59.24
N SER A 1246 -63.30 -6.54 -58.93
CA SER A 1246 -64.03 -5.75 -59.93
C SER A 1246 -63.39 -4.38 -60.12
N THR A 1247 -62.43 -4.29 -61.04
CA THR A 1247 -61.78 -3.02 -61.41
C THR A 1247 -62.82 -2.00 -61.86
N SER A 1248 -62.70 -0.75 -61.39
CA SER A 1248 -63.58 0.33 -61.84
C SER A 1248 -62.83 1.64 -62.05
N TYR A 1249 -63.22 2.37 -63.09
CA TYR A 1249 -62.51 3.53 -63.63
C TYR A 1249 -63.35 4.79 -63.44
N SER A 1250 -62.75 5.92 -63.06
CA SER A 1250 -63.47 7.19 -62.90
C SER A 1250 -62.58 8.42 -63.17
N PHE A 1251 -63.20 9.56 -63.49
CA PHE A 1251 -62.48 10.84 -63.61
C PHE A 1251 -62.31 11.48 -62.24
N VAL A 1252 -61.06 11.66 -61.79
CA VAL A 1252 -60.74 12.29 -60.50
C VAL A 1252 -60.93 13.82 -60.55
N SER A 1253 -60.59 14.46 -61.68
CA SER A 1253 -60.96 15.86 -61.96
C SER A 1253 -60.95 16.17 -63.47
N GLY A 1254 -61.41 17.37 -63.87
CA GLY A 1254 -61.02 17.98 -65.15
C GLY A 1254 -61.75 17.58 -66.44
N ASN A 1255 -62.85 16.81 -66.40
CA ASN A 1255 -63.56 16.41 -67.64
C ASN A 1255 -64.02 17.65 -68.47
N PRO A 1256 -63.65 17.77 -69.76
CA PRO A 1256 -63.97 18.93 -70.61
C PRO A 1256 -65.42 18.97 -71.14
N GLY A 1257 -66.28 18.05 -70.71
CA GLY A 1257 -67.72 18.02 -71.01
C GLY A 1257 -68.13 17.33 -72.32
N TRP A 1258 -67.16 16.86 -73.11
CA TRP A 1258 -67.39 16.14 -74.38
C TRP A 1258 -66.82 14.71 -74.40
N LEU A 1259 -66.13 14.28 -73.33
CA LEU A 1259 -65.45 12.98 -73.20
C LEU A 1259 -66.16 12.07 -72.18
N THR A 1260 -66.22 10.75 -72.41
CA THR A 1260 -67.11 9.84 -71.65
C THR A 1260 -66.50 8.47 -71.35
N LEU A 1261 -65.89 8.35 -70.16
CA LEU A 1261 -65.32 7.12 -69.62
C LEU A 1261 -66.39 6.04 -69.30
N ASN A 1262 -66.15 4.80 -69.73
CA ASN A 1262 -66.86 3.62 -69.26
C ASN A 1262 -66.24 3.07 -67.96
N SER A 1263 -66.93 3.25 -66.84
CA SER A 1263 -66.41 2.94 -65.51
C SER A 1263 -66.17 1.45 -65.22
N SER A 1264 -66.61 0.52 -66.09
CA SER A 1264 -66.36 -0.92 -65.92
C SER A 1264 -65.42 -1.53 -66.97
N THR A 1265 -64.85 -0.72 -67.88
CA THR A 1265 -63.91 -1.22 -68.91
C THR A 1265 -62.75 -0.28 -69.23
N GLY A 1266 -62.65 0.91 -68.61
CA GLY A 1266 -61.52 1.82 -68.81
C GLY A 1266 -61.51 2.64 -70.11
N VAL A 1267 -62.45 2.41 -71.03
CA VAL A 1267 -62.48 3.08 -72.34
C VAL A 1267 -63.03 4.51 -72.25
N LEU A 1268 -62.31 5.49 -72.82
CA LEU A 1268 -62.62 6.93 -72.89
C LEU A 1268 -63.46 7.35 -74.11
#